data_AF-A0A8H5WJ74-F1
#
_entry.id   AF-A0A8H5WJ74-F1
#
_cell.length_a   1.000
_cell.length_b   1.000
_cell.length_c   1.000
_cell.angle_alpha   90.00
_cell.angle_beta   90.00
_cell.angle_gamma   90.00
#
_symmetry.space_group_name_H-M   'P 1'
#
loop_
_entity.id
_entity.type
_entity.pdbx_description
1 polymer ?
#
loop_
_entity_poly.entity_id
_entity_poly.type
_entity_poly.pdbx_seq_one_letter_code
_entity_poly.pdbx_strand_id
1 'polypeptide(L)'
;MAVPWNSMGMPPSDADHDKIVVGPYDDSIYTASSSGLSYIRHPSTQPTNSTARLIPQPLLSPPIARVSPGPRSPSSPRSPASFQSLNSPSSPGFPLSPFYPPSPGPLQRGQFPNSPTSDGFSSPGMSGATAPTDPRLSTKASNMMETVLETPYFDTPPHTPGSWGDASRATDNLDATEVPLNNGWRPWWLRRRVTSMFIGTSIMLAVIGEVVMWWLSNNEVDSSLKGLWTFGPVVVVSIMAILWARAEAQALLYMPWIVLDRRPTTVDETRRKQAHRTILLDYPSLGSFQALTKAFRNRHHLVVASIVVKLLLRAQIVLSTAVFHAEIYVDSTTRLRARLGVLHAMVGVFLIISGVLLPMLYHAPSPRGIAPRDPTSPAGTAALLTSSQQFLSRLSGTGHADMNAVAGRLAGSWYTTELKQPGRRPEEMFQLRQHGGGSGALGMNPSNRPEEPTGTYQPWTQVTRTKLISIAISVALIVGICVIYNLKGNENGLEVDDSICIVWTCLPTLIFAALAVFWARIDIDNRRLTPFLKLANSKCRFQESLGLTYMNEFGLYTAGKAMKNQDWAVFLAKCTSMLGWLMPIFTAGLFAVSQKAQRANLELRPGSQFVSTTKSLSTAIDSDTIANVLLRETPKYPRWTWEDVALPEVSLVDHPSEWPLPNTELVAKVPSLRGKLTCETISLYGGEGVDWQCVPLGGSTKQPVCGSDQSRTALVASSCSQLSSKYSLKYIWGSCSDDGMISVMMCNQSVVDVDVLTTFRTEDLSINTNAIPIVNASSEAPSDVTADITSVYEALANVGADNKTMNGLDAFFRTLVLSRLQTTLERIAMPERQNSVSQAIRQLHGILAAQAINSDLIRRPLSSKLRARDDSPTDIPASVDYVLPRLMQGSVQSFVLIGLLGFTLAFGLLSLRTASRGTLSKSPGSIAAQASLVADSTLWWRLPDGAEWMEDDDLARCLRRRTFHLGWSEFCPGHAKDQLEDIVKHAISVGYKTIGFTEHMPRYDLRDLYPEELDNPQAALEALPPRHEAYLAEAQRLQREYASQIHILIGFEAEFIRPNCAAHVRKLAEHPIVDYFIGSVHYVHSTPIDYNKDMFATARDASSRKTEESLYEDYYDLQYDMLKELRPRVVGHFDLVRLMSEDPARDVRQWKGVWERILRNLALAREQDGWLEVNSAGLRKGLAEPYPGRIIAEEWIKLGGKFTFCDDSHGIAQVATNYARTVTYLESLGVNEVWCLKRTLNSGVDGTARATVEEVSVPLSAFRENFP
;
A
#
# COMPACT_ATOMS: atom_id res chain seq x y z
N MET A 1 -43.09 -7.01 20.10
CA MET A 1 -44.58 -7.01 20.11
C MET A 1 -45.05 -5.59 20.39
N ALA A 2 -46.37 -5.34 20.51
CA ALA A 2 -47.06 -4.04 20.71
C ALA A 2 -46.31 -3.00 21.61
N VAL A 3 -46.22 -1.68 21.33
CA VAL A 3 -47.23 -0.61 21.01
C VAL A 3 -47.89 -0.03 22.30
N PRO A 4 -48.10 1.32 22.52
CA PRO A 4 -47.48 2.53 21.91
C PRO A 4 -47.32 3.85 22.78
N TRP A 5 -46.59 4.84 22.24
CA TRP A 5 -46.85 6.32 22.19
C TRP A 5 -46.83 7.31 23.39
N ASN A 6 -46.61 8.60 23.04
CA ASN A 6 -46.75 9.89 23.78
C ASN A 6 -45.75 10.16 24.93
N SER A 7 -45.35 11.40 25.30
CA SER A 7 -45.50 12.80 24.81
C SER A 7 -44.56 13.69 25.67
N MET A 8 -44.12 14.94 25.42
CA MET A 8 -44.28 16.04 24.43
C MET A 8 -43.01 16.96 24.57
N GLY A 9 -42.77 18.15 23.98
CA GLY A 9 -43.47 19.02 23.02
C GLY A 9 -42.72 20.39 22.91
N MET A 10 -42.92 21.18 21.84
CA MET A 10 -42.38 22.57 21.70
C MET A 10 -43.38 23.50 20.97
N PRO A 11 -43.30 24.84 21.16
CA PRO A 11 -44.28 25.82 20.66
C PRO A 11 -44.14 26.18 19.16
N PRO A 12 -45.10 26.93 18.56
CA PRO A 12 -45.43 26.80 17.13
C PRO A 12 -45.28 28.08 16.27
N SER A 13 -45.74 27.95 15.01
CA SER A 13 -46.17 28.97 14.04
C SER A 13 -45.07 29.72 13.25
N ASP A 14 -45.28 30.13 11.99
CA ASP A 14 -46.51 30.20 11.17
C ASP A 14 -46.36 29.68 9.73
N ALA A 15 -47.50 29.30 9.13
CA ALA A 15 -47.99 29.48 7.74
C ALA A 15 -47.04 29.35 6.50
N ASP A 16 -47.46 28.80 5.35
CA ASP A 16 -48.81 28.38 4.92
C ASP A 16 -48.79 27.39 3.72
N HIS A 17 -49.95 26.76 3.47
CA HIS A 17 -50.53 26.16 2.23
C HIS A 17 -49.64 25.88 0.96
N ASP A 18 -49.83 24.81 0.16
CA ASP A 18 -50.95 23.85 0.05
C ASP A 18 -50.65 22.59 -0.80
N LYS A 19 -51.47 21.51 -0.66
CA LYS A 19 -51.75 20.40 -1.65
C LYS A 19 -50.55 19.52 -2.14
N ILE A 20 -50.46 18.18 -1.96
CA ILE A 20 -51.40 17.04 -2.13
C ILE A 20 -51.85 16.91 -3.63
N VAL A 21 -51.77 15.79 -4.39
CA VAL A 21 -52.06 14.35 -4.16
C VAL A 21 -51.13 13.39 -4.96
N VAL A 22 -51.03 12.16 -4.45
CA VAL A 22 -50.35 10.91 -4.89
C VAL A 22 -50.74 10.31 -6.27
N GLY A 23 -49.73 9.88 -7.05
CA GLY A 23 -49.68 8.63 -7.87
C GLY A 23 -50.61 8.45 -9.10
N PRO A 24 -50.61 7.26 -9.77
CA PRO A 24 -49.79 6.05 -9.56
C PRO A 24 -49.10 5.50 -10.85
N TYR A 25 -48.74 4.20 -10.83
CA TYR A 25 -48.23 3.32 -11.91
C TYR A 25 -48.90 3.44 -13.30
N ASP A 26 -48.13 3.12 -14.35
CA ASP A 26 -48.49 2.06 -15.32
C ASP A 26 -47.23 1.43 -15.96
N ASP A 27 -47.39 0.34 -16.74
CA ASP A 27 -46.32 -0.55 -17.21
C ASP A 27 -46.32 -0.77 -18.75
N SER A 28 -45.29 -1.48 -19.26
CA SER A 28 -45.27 -2.27 -20.52
C SER A 28 -44.80 -1.71 -21.90
N ILE A 29 -44.03 -2.58 -22.58
CA ILE A 29 -43.91 -2.86 -24.04
C ILE A 29 -42.99 -2.00 -24.98
N TYR A 30 -41.94 -2.69 -25.45
CA TYR A 30 -41.17 -2.62 -26.72
C TYR A 30 -41.50 -1.56 -27.82
N THR A 31 -40.45 -0.94 -28.39
CA THR A 31 -39.82 -1.40 -29.68
C THR A 31 -38.49 -0.66 -29.99
N ALA A 32 -37.88 -0.93 -31.14
CA ALA A 32 -36.44 -0.76 -31.41
C ALA A 32 -36.02 0.52 -32.18
N SER A 33 -34.70 0.76 -32.16
CA SER A 33 -33.83 1.13 -33.31
C SER A 33 -33.30 2.57 -33.49
N SER A 34 -31.96 2.62 -33.60
CA SER A 34 -31.15 3.43 -34.55
C SER A 34 -30.98 4.95 -34.37
N SER A 35 -29.88 5.46 -34.96
CA SER A 35 -29.33 6.84 -34.89
C SER A 35 -28.94 7.33 -33.48
N GLY A 36 -27.83 8.05 -33.26
CA GLY A 36 -26.71 8.36 -34.16
C GLY A 36 -26.78 9.76 -34.79
N LEU A 37 -26.15 10.74 -34.13
CA LEU A 37 -25.80 12.04 -34.72
C LEU A 37 -24.61 12.66 -33.98
N SER A 38 -23.82 13.44 -34.69
CA SER A 38 -22.61 14.12 -34.20
C SER A 38 -22.53 15.54 -34.75
N TYR A 39 -21.75 16.39 -34.08
CA TYR A 39 -21.49 17.80 -34.41
C TYR A 39 -22.68 18.79 -34.38
N ILE A 40 -22.43 19.94 -33.78
CA ILE A 40 -22.16 21.18 -34.55
C ILE A 40 -21.20 22.08 -33.73
N ARG A 41 -20.33 22.79 -34.43
CA ARG A 41 -19.37 23.79 -33.93
C ARG A 41 -19.26 24.86 -35.01
N HIS A 42 -19.42 26.15 -34.70
CA HIS A 42 -18.94 27.29 -35.50
C HIS A 42 -19.23 28.62 -34.76
N PRO A 43 -18.66 29.77 -35.17
CA PRO A 43 -17.56 29.98 -36.12
C PRO A 43 -16.34 30.72 -35.51
N SER A 44 -15.37 31.06 -36.36
CA SER A 44 -14.12 31.74 -36.03
C SER A 44 -13.96 33.07 -36.80
N THR A 45 -13.20 34.02 -36.26
CA THR A 45 -12.61 35.12 -37.03
C THR A 45 -11.12 35.31 -36.71
N GLN A 46 -10.38 35.77 -37.72
CA GLN A 46 -8.94 36.09 -37.80
C GLN A 46 -8.81 37.24 -38.83
N PRO A 47 -7.62 37.75 -39.18
CA PRO A 47 -6.52 38.23 -38.34
C PRO A 47 -6.04 39.64 -38.79
N THR A 48 -5.10 40.27 -38.07
CA THR A 48 -4.25 41.35 -38.61
C THR A 48 -2.81 41.23 -38.12
N ASN A 49 -1.88 41.91 -38.79
CA ASN A 49 -0.43 41.71 -38.64
C ASN A 49 0.35 43.02 -38.84
N SER A 50 1.67 42.99 -38.59
CA SER A 50 2.74 43.94 -39.03
C SER A 50 3.17 45.15 -38.17
N THR A 51 4.44 45.09 -37.72
CA THR A 51 5.51 46.14 -37.76
C THR A 51 5.44 47.45 -36.95
N ALA A 52 6.55 48.09 -36.49
CA ALA A 52 7.93 47.66 -36.16
C ALA A 52 8.79 48.84 -35.57
N ARG A 53 9.99 48.54 -35.00
CA ARG A 53 11.19 49.45 -34.84
C ARG A 53 11.11 50.57 -33.77
N LEU A 54 12.19 51.11 -33.12
CA LEU A 54 13.67 50.94 -33.15
C LEU A 54 14.38 51.56 -31.87
N ILE A 55 15.42 50.89 -31.30
CA ILE A 55 16.75 51.42 -30.79
C ILE A 55 16.87 52.52 -29.67
N PRO A 56 17.94 52.63 -28.82
CA PRO A 56 19.03 51.71 -28.38
C PRO A 56 19.43 51.76 -26.85
N GLN A 57 20.59 51.15 -26.51
CA GLN A 57 21.41 51.17 -25.26
C GLN A 57 22.50 52.33 -25.29
N PRO A 58 23.59 52.50 -24.44
CA PRO A 58 24.40 51.49 -23.69
C PRO A 58 25.29 51.90 -22.44
N LEU A 59 26.18 50.97 -22.03
CA LEU A 59 27.46 51.10 -21.22
C LEU A 59 27.35 51.43 -19.70
N LEU A 60 28.26 51.08 -18.76
CA LEU A 60 29.65 50.52 -18.68
C LEU A 60 29.72 49.43 -17.52
N SER A 61 30.81 48.73 -17.10
CA SER A 61 32.04 48.11 -17.68
C SER A 61 32.76 47.23 -16.59
N PRO A 62 33.68 46.28 -16.93
CA PRO A 62 34.34 45.33 -15.99
C PRO A 62 35.82 45.70 -15.63
N PRO A 63 36.59 44.91 -14.83
CA PRO A 63 37.49 43.88 -15.43
C PRO A 63 37.82 42.61 -14.56
N ILE A 64 38.76 41.78 -15.08
CA ILE A 64 39.09 40.37 -14.77
C ILE A 64 40.35 40.17 -13.90
N ALA A 65 40.46 39.04 -13.18
CA ALA A 65 41.75 38.39 -12.82
C ALA A 65 41.63 36.84 -12.70
N ARG A 66 42.75 36.10 -12.75
CA ARG A 66 42.86 34.61 -12.71
C ARG A 66 43.90 34.13 -11.68
N VAL A 67 43.87 32.81 -11.38
CA VAL A 67 45.00 31.85 -11.16
C VAL A 67 44.83 30.96 -9.91
N SER A 68 45.24 29.69 -10.00
CA SER A 68 45.29 28.68 -8.91
C SER A 68 46.74 28.27 -8.62
N PRO A 69 47.09 27.83 -7.39
CA PRO A 69 47.16 26.38 -7.10
C PRO A 69 46.77 26.00 -5.64
N GLY A 70 46.93 24.71 -5.26
CA GLY A 70 46.90 24.23 -3.85
C GLY A 70 48.31 24.17 -3.21
N PRO A 71 48.59 23.40 -2.12
CA PRO A 71 47.76 22.39 -1.43
C PRO A 71 47.85 22.33 0.15
N ARG A 72 47.15 21.37 0.77
CA ARG A 72 47.37 20.67 2.09
C ARG A 72 48.06 21.37 3.32
N SER A 73 47.27 21.64 4.38
CA SER A 73 47.56 21.45 5.85
C SER A 73 48.75 22.21 6.54
N PRO A 74 48.96 22.23 7.89
CA PRO A 74 48.15 21.77 9.05
C PRO A 74 47.99 22.79 10.26
N SER A 75 47.16 22.42 11.25
CA SER A 75 47.09 22.76 12.70
C SER A 75 47.73 24.02 13.40
N SER A 76 46.89 24.75 14.16
CA SER A 76 47.16 25.48 15.47
C SER A 76 48.00 26.80 15.43
N PRO A 77 48.10 27.65 16.50
CA PRO A 77 47.67 27.52 17.92
C PRO A 77 47.12 28.77 18.70
N ARG A 78 46.68 28.54 19.98
CA ARG A 78 46.72 29.38 21.23
C ARG A 78 45.88 30.68 21.50
N SER A 79 45.02 30.56 22.52
CA SER A 79 44.81 31.31 23.82
C SER A 79 45.41 32.71 24.09
N PRO A 80 44.74 33.59 24.91
CA PRO A 80 44.74 33.58 26.41
C PRO A 80 43.31 33.56 27.06
N ALA A 81 42.99 33.24 28.34
CA ALA A 81 43.50 33.49 29.72
C ALA A 81 42.98 34.81 30.37
N SER A 82 42.61 34.97 31.68
CA SER A 82 42.43 34.06 32.86
C SER A 82 41.85 34.82 34.11
N PHE A 83 41.82 34.20 35.33
CA PHE A 83 41.39 34.65 36.70
C PHE A 83 39.89 34.42 37.07
N GLN A 84 39.43 33.76 38.17
CA GLN A 84 39.73 33.62 39.64
C GLN A 84 38.75 34.45 40.51
N SER A 85 38.37 34.15 41.78
CA SER A 85 38.40 32.94 42.69
C SER A 85 37.75 33.31 44.06
N LEU A 86 37.26 32.35 44.90
CA LEU A 86 37.39 32.28 46.40
C LEU A 86 36.40 31.31 47.13
N ASN A 87 36.94 30.38 47.96
CA ASN A 87 36.53 29.89 49.33
C ASN A 87 35.05 29.50 49.68
N SER A 88 34.68 28.58 50.61
CA SER A 88 35.33 27.62 51.57
C SER A 88 34.19 26.82 52.31
N PRO A 89 34.41 25.91 53.32
CA PRO A 89 35.41 24.84 53.53
C PRO A 89 34.87 23.49 54.14
N SER A 90 35.79 22.52 54.36
CA SER A 90 35.87 21.56 55.51
C SER A 90 35.17 20.17 55.53
N SER A 91 35.81 19.25 56.27
CA SER A 91 35.36 17.91 56.73
C SER A 91 36.01 17.64 58.10
N PRO A 92 35.48 16.74 58.96
CA PRO A 92 36.16 15.44 59.16
C PRO A 92 35.26 14.26 59.63
N GLY A 93 35.74 13.01 59.56
CA GLY A 93 35.11 11.87 60.28
C GLY A 93 35.46 10.44 59.81
N PHE A 94 36.09 9.67 60.69
CA PHE A 94 36.31 8.20 60.69
C PHE A 94 36.28 7.75 62.18
N PRO A 95 36.26 6.46 62.57
CA PRO A 95 36.13 5.21 61.79
C PRO A 95 35.04 4.24 62.35
N LEU A 96 34.88 3.04 61.74
CA LEU A 96 35.14 1.72 62.38
C LEU A 96 34.63 0.53 61.55
N SER A 97 35.35 -0.59 61.67
CA SER A 97 34.90 -1.97 61.40
C SER A 97 35.50 -2.88 62.48
N PRO A 98 34.94 -4.09 62.73
CA PRO A 98 35.63 -5.30 62.22
C PRO A 98 34.73 -6.53 61.95
N PHE A 99 35.17 -7.45 61.07
CA PHE A 99 35.51 -8.87 61.37
C PHE A 99 35.69 -9.75 60.09
N TYR A 100 36.44 -10.85 60.25
CA TYR A 100 36.97 -11.85 59.28
C TYR A 100 37.54 -13.02 60.15
N PRO A 101 38.06 -14.17 59.63
CA PRO A 101 37.98 -14.89 58.33
C PRO A 101 37.54 -16.38 58.58
N PRO A 102 37.97 -17.50 57.91
CA PRO A 102 38.74 -17.71 56.65
C PRO A 102 38.20 -18.80 55.66
N SER A 103 38.91 -18.97 54.55
CA SER A 103 38.73 -19.99 53.48
C SER A 103 39.49 -21.31 53.75
N PRO A 104 39.41 -22.36 52.88
CA PRO A 104 40.23 -22.44 51.65
C PRO A 104 39.58 -23.12 50.41
N GLY A 105 40.27 -23.09 49.24
CA GLY A 105 39.99 -23.90 48.03
C GLY A 105 40.99 -25.06 47.87
N PRO A 106 41.46 -25.47 46.66
CA PRO A 106 41.12 -25.03 45.28
C PRO A 106 40.99 -26.20 44.24
N LEU A 107 40.84 -25.91 42.92
CA LEU A 107 41.62 -26.49 41.78
C LEU A 107 41.16 -25.97 40.38
N GLN A 108 41.86 -26.35 39.29
CA GLN A 108 41.61 -25.97 37.86
C GLN A 108 41.15 -27.21 37.03
N ARG A 109 40.94 -27.27 35.69
CA ARG A 109 41.29 -26.51 34.45
C ARG A 109 40.36 -27.05 33.30
N GLY A 110 40.20 -26.53 32.08
CA GLY A 110 40.62 -25.29 31.39
C GLY A 110 40.73 -25.46 29.84
N GLN A 111 40.47 -24.39 29.06
CA GLN A 111 40.61 -24.23 27.58
C GLN A 111 39.59 -24.91 26.61
N PHE A 112 39.34 -24.22 25.49
CA PHE A 112 38.70 -24.63 24.21
C PHE A 112 39.77 -25.27 23.25
N PRO A 113 39.51 -25.77 22.00
CA PRO A 113 38.30 -25.67 21.15
C PRO A 113 37.91 -26.94 20.32
N ASN A 114 36.98 -26.76 19.37
CA ASN A 114 36.77 -27.47 18.09
C ASN A 114 36.09 -28.87 18.01
N SER A 115 35.22 -28.96 17.00
CA SER A 115 34.67 -30.14 16.28
C SER A 115 35.76 -30.87 15.44
N PRO A 116 35.62 -32.13 14.95
CA PRO A 116 34.44 -32.58 14.17
C PRO A 116 34.06 -34.10 14.10
N THR A 117 32.91 -34.36 13.45
CA THR A 117 32.52 -35.50 12.56
C THR A 117 32.46 -36.98 13.02
N SER A 118 31.44 -37.64 12.43
CA SER A 118 31.37 -39.00 11.84
C SER A 118 31.17 -40.27 12.71
N ASP A 119 30.14 -41.02 12.27
CA ASP A 119 29.96 -42.49 12.21
C ASP A 119 29.76 -43.34 13.49
N GLY A 120 29.00 -44.44 13.34
CA GLY A 120 28.84 -45.47 14.38
C GLY A 120 27.45 -46.15 14.48
N PHE A 121 27.15 -47.10 13.60
CA PHE A 121 25.99 -48.01 13.70
C PHE A 121 25.96 -48.82 15.03
N SER A 122 24.77 -49.10 15.59
CA SER A 122 24.23 -50.47 15.86
C SER A 122 23.14 -50.52 16.98
N SER A 123 22.17 -51.43 16.85
CA SER A 123 21.22 -51.86 17.90
C SER A 123 21.63 -53.23 18.49
N PRO A 124 21.09 -53.67 19.65
CA PRO A 124 19.77 -54.34 19.77
C PRO A 124 18.82 -53.60 20.76
N GLY A 125 17.54 -53.92 21.03
CA GLY A 125 16.80 -55.20 21.04
C GLY A 125 16.63 -55.69 22.51
N MET A 126 15.53 -56.28 23.01
CA MET A 126 14.23 -56.81 22.53
C MET A 126 13.28 -56.99 23.76
N SER A 127 11.96 -57.26 23.73
CA SER A 127 10.87 -57.22 22.72
C SER A 127 9.48 -57.54 23.36
N GLY A 128 8.38 -56.93 22.90
CA GLY A 128 6.98 -57.35 23.19
C GLY A 128 6.26 -56.56 24.31
N ALA A 129 4.93 -56.43 24.35
CA ALA A 129 3.83 -56.77 23.40
C ALA A 129 2.57 -55.93 23.81
N THR A 130 1.40 -55.87 23.14
CA THR A 130 0.79 -56.65 22.03
C THR A 130 -0.13 -55.69 21.20
N ALA A 131 -1.20 -56.18 20.52
CA ALA A 131 -2.18 -55.38 19.76
C ALA A 131 -3.64 -55.63 20.22
N PRO A 132 -4.63 -54.82 19.77
CA PRO A 132 -5.46 -55.30 18.65
C PRO A 132 -5.59 -54.30 17.48
N THR A 133 -6.33 -54.71 16.44
CA THR A 133 -6.31 -54.21 15.05
C THR A 133 -7.31 -53.09 14.69
N ASP A 134 -6.95 -52.22 13.75
CA ASP A 134 -7.86 -51.47 12.87
C ASP A 134 -7.26 -51.39 11.44
N PRO A 135 -8.01 -51.65 10.33
CA PRO A 135 -7.39 -51.93 9.02
C PRO A 135 -7.39 -50.74 8.05
N ARG A 136 -6.20 -50.20 7.70
CA ARG A 136 -6.03 -49.27 6.57
C ARG A 136 -4.61 -49.22 5.97
N LEU A 137 -4.09 -50.39 5.58
CA LEU A 137 -2.90 -50.49 4.73
C LEU A 137 -3.28 -50.29 3.24
N SER A 138 -2.65 -49.31 2.58
CA SER A 138 -2.73 -49.09 1.14
C SER A 138 -1.33 -49.22 0.51
N THR A 139 -0.79 -50.44 0.52
CA THR A 139 0.49 -50.77 -0.10
C THR A 139 0.38 -50.77 -1.63
N LYS A 140 0.83 -49.68 -2.29
CA LYS A 140 1.37 -49.69 -3.66
C LYS A 140 1.99 -48.31 -4.02
N ALA A 141 3.32 -48.24 -4.03
CA ALA A 141 4.11 -47.15 -4.65
C ALA A 141 5.62 -47.51 -4.69
N SER A 142 6.13 -48.16 -3.64
CA SER A 142 7.57 -48.37 -3.40
C SER A 142 8.30 -49.30 -4.37
N ASN A 143 7.60 -50.16 -5.11
CA ASN A 143 8.21 -51.30 -5.82
C ASN A 143 8.30 -51.11 -7.36
N MET A 144 8.20 -49.87 -7.87
CA MET A 144 8.40 -49.57 -9.30
C MET A 144 9.64 -48.71 -9.59
N MET A 145 10.36 -48.25 -8.56
CA MET A 145 11.46 -47.28 -8.73
C MET A 145 12.75 -47.87 -9.33
N GLU A 146 12.89 -49.21 -9.31
CA GLU A 146 14.15 -49.91 -9.59
C GLU A 146 14.15 -50.66 -10.94
N THR A 147 13.06 -50.61 -11.71
CA THR A 147 12.91 -51.33 -13.00
C THR A 147 12.67 -50.39 -14.20
N VAL A 148 12.75 -49.06 -13.99
CA VAL A 148 12.48 -48.03 -15.02
C VAL A 148 13.76 -47.32 -15.48
N LEU A 149 14.93 -47.69 -14.95
CA LEU A 149 16.22 -47.05 -15.25
C LEU A 149 16.96 -47.62 -16.47
N GLU A 150 16.53 -48.76 -17.02
CA GLU A 150 17.17 -49.41 -18.18
C GLU A 150 16.16 -49.74 -19.30
N THR A 151 15.63 -48.71 -19.95
CA THR A 151 14.99 -48.85 -21.28
C THR A 151 15.43 -47.70 -22.19
N PRO A 152 15.99 -47.97 -23.39
CA PRO A 152 16.22 -46.92 -24.39
C PRO A 152 14.85 -46.47 -24.94
N TYR A 153 14.35 -45.34 -24.45
CA TYR A 153 13.07 -44.79 -24.87
C TYR A 153 13.18 -44.20 -26.28
N PHE A 154 12.25 -44.55 -27.16
CA PHE A 154 12.20 -44.02 -28.53
C PHE A 154 11.70 -42.56 -28.53
N ASP A 155 12.57 -41.60 -28.81
CA ASP A 155 12.19 -40.20 -29.09
C ASP A 155 11.54 -40.08 -30.49
N THR A 156 10.35 -40.67 -30.65
CA THR A 156 9.51 -40.50 -31.85
C THR A 156 8.21 -39.79 -31.48
N PRO A 157 7.81 -38.72 -32.20
CA PRO A 157 6.55 -38.03 -31.94
C PRO A 157 5.36 -38.90 -32.37
N PRO A 158 4.25 -38.97 -31.61
CA PRO A 158 3.10 -39.83 -31.91
C PRO A 158 2.18 -39.27 -33.02
N HIS A 159 2.75 -38.69 -34.07
CA HIS A 159 2.05 -38.04 -35.18
C HIS A 159 2.71 -38.29 -36.55
N THR A 160 2.84 -39.55 -36.96
CA THR A 160 2.85 -39.88 -38.39
C THR A 160 1.41 -39.90 -38.91
N PRO A 161 1.01 -39.05 -39.88
CA PRO A 161 -0.28 -39.15 -40.56
C PRO A 161 -0.24 -40.30 -41.58
N GLY A 162 -0.14 -41.54 -41.07
CA GLY A 162 -0.29 -42.76 -41.87
C GLY A 162 -1.69 -42.81 -42.52
N SER A 163 -1.78 -43.50 -43.65
CA SER A 163 -2.97 -43.54 -44.51
C SER A 163 -4.20 -44.15 -43.81
N TRP A 164 -5.10 -43.28 -43.35
CA TRP A 164 -6.47 -43.66 -43.05
C TRP A 164 -7.27 -43.76 -44.35
N GLY A 165 -7.25 -44.94 -44.96
CA GLY A 165 -8.20 -45.31 -46.02
C GLY A 165 -9.65 -45.35 -45.52
N ASP A 166 -10.60 -45.39 -46.44
CA ASP A 166 -12.03 -45.24 -46.15
C ASP A 166 -12.58 -46.23 -45.11
N ALA A 167 -12.81 -45.72 -43.89
CA ALA A 167 -13.36 -46.47 -42.75
C ALA A 167 -14.50 -45.71 -42.04
N SER A 168 -15.21 -44.82 -42.74
CA SER A 168 -16.31 -44.00 -42.21
C SER A 168 -17.63 -44.76 -42.01
N ARG A 169 -17.60 -46.01 -41.51
CA ARG A 169 -18.80 -46.86 -41.43
C ARG A 169 -18.82 -47.97 -40.35
N ALA A 170 -18.58 -47.61 -39.09
CA ALA A 170 -19.08 -48.39 -37.94
C ALA A 170 -19.30 -47.48 -36.70
N THR A 171 -20.38 -47.70 -35.96
CA THR A 171 -20.67 -47.01 -34.69
C THR A 171 -20.58 -47.98 -33.52
N ASP A 172 -19.39 -48.14 -32.94
CA ASP A 172 -19.23 -48.85 -31.67
C ASP A 172 -19.37 -47.87 -30.50
N ASN A 173 -20.59 -47.80 -29.96
CA ASN A 173 -20.91 -47.05 -28.75
C ASN A 173 -20.41 -47.80 -27.51
N LEU A 174 -19.12 -47.68 -27.20
CA LEU A 174 -18.59 -47.92 -25.85
C LEU A 174 -18.45 -46.57 -25.15
N ASP A 175 -19.54 -46.13 -24.50
CA ASP A 175 -19.56 -44.91 -23.69
C ASP A 175 -18.50 -44.99 -22.59
N ALA A 176 -17.55 -44.04 -22.61
CA ALA A 176 -16.53 -43.94 -21.59
C ALA A 176 -17.17 -43.56 -20.24
N THR A 177 -17.19 -44.52 -19.31
CA THR A 177 -17.75 -44.35 -17.96
C THR A 177 -17.04 -43.23 -17.21
N GLU A 178 -17.81 -42.20 -16.82
CA GLU A 178 -17.32 -41.12 -15.96
C GLU A 178 -16.98 -41.64 -14.56
N VAL A 179 -15.69 -41.75 -14.24
CA VAL A 179 -15.23 -42.13 -12.90
C VAL A 179 -15.14 -40.89 -12.01
N PRO A 180 -15.72 -40.90 -10.79
CA PRO A 180 -15.64 -39.74 -9.90
C PRO A 180 -14.23 -39.61 -9.29
N LEU A 181 -13.60 -38.46 -9.50
CA LEU A 181 -12.32 -38.07 -8.87
C LEU A 181 -12.36 -38.40 -7.36
N ASN A 182 -11.50 -39.32 -6.92
CA ASN A 182 -11.34 -39.66 -5.51
C ASN A 182 -9.96 -39.19 -5.03
N ASN A 183 -9.91 -38.60 -3.83
CA ASN A 183 -8.70 -38.00 -3.24
C ASN A 183 -8.02 -36.86 -4.04
N GLY A 184 -8.72 -36.22 -4.99
CA GLY A 184 -8.16 -35.11 -5.77
C GLY A 184 -7.78 -33.89 -4.92
N TRP A 185 -6.82 -33.11 -5.42
CA TRP A 185 -6.36 -31.88 -4.80
C TRP A 185 -7.53 -30.90 -4.52
N ARG A 186 -7.44 -30.21 -3.38
CA ARG A 186 -8.46 -29.26 -2.90
C ARG A 186 -7.89 -28.10 -2.07
N PRO A 187 -8.28 -26.84 -2.38
CA PRO A 187 -7.74 -25.63 -1.75
C PRO A 187 -8.03 -25.59 -0.26
N TRP A 188 -6.99 -25.39 0.56
CA TRP A 188 -7.08 -25.50 2.02
C TRP A 188 -7.98 -24.45 2.67
N TRP A 189 -7.90 -23.19 2.23
CA TRP A 189 -8.64 -22.06 2.83
C TRP A 189 -10.13 -22.05 2.45
N LEU A 190 -10.54 -22.84 1.46
CA LEU A 190 -11.94 -23.00 1.04
C LEU A 190 -12.58 -24.29 1.60
N ARG A 191 -11.87 -25.07 2.43
CA ARG A 191 -12.44 -26.24 3.09
C ARG A 191 -13.51 -25.80 4.10
N ARG A 192 -14.67 -26.45 4.11
CA ARG A 192 -15.79 -26.14 5.04
C ARG A 192 -15.35 -25.92 6.49
N ARG A 193 -14.40 -26.71 7.02
CA ARG A 193 -13.82 -26.50 8.36
C ARG A 193 -13.22 -25.10 8.57
N VAL A 194 -12.46 -24.58 7.61
CA VAL A 194 -11.83 -23.25 7.69
C VAL A 194 -12.89 -22.15 7.60
N THR A 195 -13.87 -22.29 6.69
CA THR A 195 -15.02 -21.36 6.60
C THR A 195 -15.84 -21.36 7.91
N SER A 196 -16.08 -22.52 8.52
CA SER A 196 -16.72 -22.63 9.84
C SER A 196 -15.91 -21.97 10.96
N MET A 197 -14.57 -22.05 10.92
CA MET A 197 -13.71 -21.33 11.87
C MET A 197 -13.84 -19.81 11.71
N PHE A 198 -13.90 -19.27 10.48
CA PHE A 198 -14.16 -17.84 10.27
C PHE A 198 -15.54 -17.42 10.79
N ILE A 199 -16.60 -18.21 10.56
CA ILE A 199 -17.94 -17.96 11.12
C ILE A 199 -17.90 -17.95 12.65
N GLY A 200 -17.31 -18.98 13.26
CA GLY A 200 -17.17 -19.09 14.71
C GLY A 200 -16.42 -17.89 15.31
N THR A 201 -15.31 -17.48 14.70
CA THR A 201 -14.55 -16.29 15.12
C THR A 201 -15.35 -15.00 14.96
N SER A 202 -16.11 -14.82 13.87
CA SER A 202 -16.96 -13.63 13.70
C SER A 202 -18.10 -13.57 14.73
N ILE A 203 -18.77 -14.69 15.02
CA ILE A 203 -19.80 -14.75 16.06
C ILE A 203 -19.18 -14.51 17.45
N MET A 204 -18.01 -15.11 17.74
CA MET A 204 -17.29 -14.88 18.99
C MET A 204 -16.89 -13.41 19.16
N LEU A 205 -16.39 -12.74 18.12
CA LEU A 205 -16.03 -11.32 18.17
C LEU A 205 -17.26 -10.40 18.27
N ALA A 206 -18.41 -10.79 17.70
CA ALA A 206 -19.69 -10.11 17.93
C ALA A 206 -20.12 -10.20 19.40
N VAL A 207 -20.11 -11.40 19.99
CA VAL A 207 -20.45 -11.63 21.41
C VAL A 207 -19.47 -10.92 22.37
N ILE A 208 -18.17 -10.93 22.06
CA ILE A 208 -17.17 -10.15 22.82
C ILE A 208 -17.47 -8.65 22.70
N GLY A 209 -17.88 -8.16 21.53
CA GLY A 209 -18.29 -6.77 21.33
C GLY A 209 -19.47 -6.37 22.23
N GLU A 210 -20.52 -7.20 22.30
CA GLU A 210 -21.66 -7.00 23.21
C GLU A 210 -21.25 -7.00 24.69
N VAL A 211 -20.43 -7.97 25.12
CA VAL A 211 -19.92 -8.04 26.50
C VAL A 211 -19.05 -6.83 26.84
N VAL A 212 -18.23 -6.34 25.89
CA VAL A 212 -17.41 -5.14 26.05
C VAL A 212 -18.28 -3.87 26.07
N MET A 213 -19.35 -3.78 25.28
CA MET A 213 -20.32 -2.68 25.38
C MET A 213 -21.00 -2.64 26.74
N TRP A 214 -21.48 -3.79 27.23
CA TRP A 214 -22.08 -3.90 28.56
C TRP A 214 -21.08 -3.55 29.67
N TRP A 215 -19.83 -4.02 29.58
CA TRP A 215 -18.79 -3.70 30.57
C TRP A 215 -18.44 -2.20 30.58
N LEU A 216 -18.21 -1.60 29.41
CA LEU A 216 -17.89 -0.17 29.24
C LEU A 216 -19.07 0.77 29.54
N SER A 217 -20.30 0.26 29.56
CA SER A 217 -21.47 1.01 30.04
C SER A 217 -21.54 1.12 31.57
N ASN A 218 -20.74 0.34 32.30
CA ASN A 218 -20.78 0.22 33.76
C ASN A 218 -19.41 0.45 34.44
N ASN A 219 -18.31 0.42 33.69
CA ASN A 219 -16.93 0.50 34.21
C ASN A 219 -16.07 1.41 33.32
N GLU A 220 -15.10 2.08 33.92
CA GLU A 220 -14.15 2.94 33.22
C GLU A 220 -12.87 2.19 32.82
N VAL A 221 -12.21 2.67 31.77
CA VAL A 221 -10.91 2.13 31.31
C VAL A 221 -9.77 2.86 32.03
N ASP A 222 -8.98 2.13 32.81
CA ASP A 222 -7.74 2.65 33.39
C ASP A 222 -6.76 3.13 32.31
N SER A 223 -6.23 4.33 32.55
CA SER A 223 -5.10 4.96 31.88
C SER A 223 -3.94 4.01 31.55
N SER A 224 -3.60 3.04 32.42
CA SER A 224 -2.50 2.10 32.17
C SER A 224 -2.74 1.18 30.97
N LEU A 225 -4.00 0.86 30.68
CA LEU A 225 -4.41 -0.02 29.58
C LEU A 225 -4.76 0.74 28.29
N LYS A 226 -4.62 2.08 28.27
CA LYS A 226 -4.96 2.95 27.14
C LYS A 226 -4.42 2.44 25.80
N GLY A 227 -3.14 2.06 25.75
CA GLY A 227 -2.52 1.53 24.53
C GLY A 227 -3.12 0.19 24.05
N LEU A 228 -3.50 -0.70 24.98
CA LEU A 228 -4.08 -2.00 24.64
C LEU A 228 -5.47 -1.82 24.01
N TRP A 229 -6.29 -0.92 24.55
CA TRP A 229 -7.62 -0.63 24.01
C TRP A 229 -7.57 0.16 22.69
N THR A 230 -6.62 1.10 22.52
CA THR A 230 -6.46 1.84 21.25
C THR A 230 -6.03 0.94 20.08
N PHE A 231 -5.12 -0.01 20.28
CA PHE A 231 -4.58 -0.82 19.18
C PHE A 231 -5.20 -2.23 19.07
N GLY A 232 -5.66 -2.82 20.18
CA GLY A 232 -6.13 -4.21 20.25
C GLY A 232 -7.20 -4.59 19.22
N PRO A 233 -8.33 -3.86 19.14
CA PRO A 233 -9.38 -4.14 18.16
C PRO A 233 -8.86 -4.10 16.71
N VAL A 234 -8.04 -3.08 16.40
CA VAL A 234 -7.46 -2.87 15.06
C VAL A 234 -6.53 -4.01 14.67
N VAL A 235 -5.69 -4.48 15.61
CA VAL A 235 -4.78 -5.62 15.42
C VAL A 235 -5.55 -6.92 15.20
N VAL A 236 -6.57 -7.21 16.01
CA VAL A 236 -7.38 -8.44 15.88
C VAL A 236 -8.09 -8.49 14.53
N VAL A 237 -8.73 -7.40 14.12
CA VAL A 237 -9.40 -7.31 12.81
C VAL A 237 -8.39 -7.39 11.66
N SER A 238 -7.21 -6.77 11.80
CA SER A 238 -6.15 -6.82 10.78
C SER A 238 -5.60 -8.24 10.59
N ILE A 239 -5.40 -9.01 11.68
CA ILE A 239 -5.02 -10.43 11.61
C ILE A 239 -6.09 -11.23 10.87
N MET A 240 -7.38 -11.04 11.21
CA MET A 240 -8.48 -11.70 10.50
C MET A 240 -8.52 -11.34 9.01
N ALA A 241 -8.25 -10.08 8.64
CA ALA A 241 -8.19 -9.63 7.25
C ALA A 241 -7.00 -10.23 6.47
N ILE A 242 -5.82 -10.36 7.10
CA ILE A 242 -4.64 -11.00 6.50
C ILE A 242 -4.89 -12.49 6.23
N LEU A 243 -5.54 -13.19 7.17
CA LEU A 243 -5.96 -14.58 6.99
C LEU A 243 -7.05 -14.69 5.91
N TRP A 244 -8.04 -13.79 5.89
CA TRP A 244 -9.11 -13.80 4.89
C TRP A 244 -8.62 -13.54 3.46
N ALA A 245 -7.58 -12.72 3.28
CA ALA A 245 -6.96 -12.48 1.98
C ALA A 245 -6.44 -13.78 1.31
N ARG A 246 -6.17 -14.84 2.08
CA ARG A 246 -5.83 -16.18 1.56
C ARG A 246 -7.07 -16.91 1.04
N ALA A 247 -8.19 -16.83 1.74
CA ALA A 247 -9.48 -17.39 1.28
C ALA A 247 -9.96 -16.67 0.00
N GLU A 248 -9.85 -15.34 -0.08
CA GLU A 248 -10.16 -14.60 -1.31
C GLU A 248 -9.24 -15.00 -2.47
N ALA A 249 -7.91 -15.04 -2.27
CA ALA A 249 -6.98 -15.41 -3.33
C ALA A 249 -7.26 -16.82 -3.89
N GLN A 250 -7.60 -17.78 -3.03
CA GLN A 250 -8.00 -19.12 -3.46
C GLN A 250 -9.37 -19.11 -4.16
N ALA A 251 -10.35 -18.34 -3.69
CA ALA A 251 -11.65 -18.22 -4.36
C ALA A 251 -11.51 -17.65 -5.78
N LEU A 252 -10.76 -16.55 -5.95
CA LEU A 252 -10.54 -15.90 -7.25
C LEU A 252 -9.82 -16.82 -8.25
N LEU A 253 -8.79 -17.56 -7.81
CA LEU A 253 -7.95 -18.35 -8.70
C LEU A 253 -8.57 -19.72 -9.05
N TYR A 254 -9.28 -20.37 -8.13
CA TYR A 254 -9.84 -21.70 -8.36
C TYR A 254 -11.31 -21.71 -8.85
N MET A 255 -12.05 -20.58 -8.80
CA MET A 255 -13.43 -20.53 -9.30
C MET A 255 -13.60 -21.06 -10.74
N PRO A 256 -12.73 -20.74 -11.72
CA PRO A 256 -12.86 -21.29 -13.08
C PRO A 256 -12.83 -22.82 -13.11
N TRP A 257 -11.89 -23.44 -12.37
CA TRP A 257 -11.78 -24.89 -12.24
C TRP A 257 -13.01 -25.50 -11.53
N ILE A 258 -13.52 -24.85 -10.48
CA ILE A 258 -14.72 -25.28 -9.74
C ILE A 258 -15.98 -25.29 -10.64
N VAL A 259 -16.11 -24.37 -11.60
CA VAL A 259 -17.24 -24.36 -12.55
C VAL A 259 -17.10 -25.44 -13.62
N LEU A 260 -15.88 -25.89 -13.93
CA LEU A 260 -15.62 -26.90 -14.96
C LEU A 260 -15.94 -28.33 -14.50
N ASP A 261 -15.97 -28.61 -13.18
CA ASP A 261 -16.31 -29.92 -12.59
C ASP A 261 -17.62 -30.51 -13.16
N ARG A 262 -17.53 -31.77 -13.65
CA ARG A 262 -18.60 -32.61 -14.23
C ARG A 262 -19.28 -32.08 -15.49
N ARG A 263 -20.07 -32.95 -16.14
CA ARG A 263 -21.04 -32.53 -17.16
C ARG A 263 -22.23 -31.75 -16.56
N PRO A 264 -22.77 -30.75 -17.28
CA PRO A 264 -23.97 -30.03 -16.85
C PRO A 264 -25.21 -30.93 -16.90
N THR A 265 -26.06 -30.84 -15.88
CA THR A 265 -27.37 -31.53 -15.81
C THR A 265 -28.52 -30.68 -16.35
N THR A 266 -28.30 -29.36 -16.47
CA THR A 266 -29.31 -28.39 -16.89
C THR A 266 -28.76 -27.38 -17.90
N VAL A 267 -29.63 -26.82 -18.75
CA VAL A 267 -29.25 -25.79 -19.74
C VAL A 267 -28.62 -24.56 -19.07
N ASP A 268 -29.05 -24.23 -17.85
CA ASP A 268 -28.51 -23.11 -17.06
C ASP A 268 -27.13 -23.42 -16.44
N GLU A 269 -26.71 -24.69 -16.37
CA GLU A 269 -25.32 -25.09 -16.11
C GLU A 269 -24.47 -25.04 -17.39
N THR A 270 -25.01 -25.48 -18.53
CA THR A 270 -24.35 -25.37 -19.84
C THR A 270 -24.02 -23.90 -20.16
N ARG A 271 -24.96 -22.98 -19.91
CA ARG A 271 -24.76 -21.52 -20.06
C ARG A 271 -23.71 -20.97 -19.07
N ARG A 272 -23.51 -21.59 -17.89
CA ARG A 272 -22.45 -21.21 -16.94
C ARG A 272 -21.06 -21.72 -17.37
N LYS A 273 -20.97 -22.85 -18.06
CA LYS A 273 -19.70 -23.47 -18.50
C LYS A 273 -19.08 -22.89 -19.79
N GLN A 274 -19.74 -21.93 -20.45
CA GLN A 274 -19.26 -21.24 -21.66
C GLN A 274 -17.88 -20.59 -21.47
N ALA A 275 -17.02 -20.63 -22.51
CA ALA A 275 -15.62 -20.24 -22.42
C ALA A 275 -15.37 -18.84 -21.81
N HIS A 276 -16.19 -17.84 -22.17
CA HIS A 276 -16.10 -16.47 -21.67
C HIS A 276 -16.47 -16.30 -20.17
N ARG A 277 -17.03 -17.36 -19.55
CA ARG A 277 -17.40 -17.44 -18.13
C ARG A 277 -16.51 -18.41 -17.34
N THR A 278 -15.73 -19.26 -18.01
CA THR A 278 -14.84 -20.26 -17.40
C THR A 278 -13.38 -20.05 -17.82
N ILE A 279 -12.92 -20.69 -18.89
CA ILE A 279 -11.49 -20.79 -19.23
C ILE A 279 -10.84 -19.46 -19.61
N LEU A 280 -11.59 -18.49 -20.14
CA LEU A 280 -11.11 -17.13 -20.46
C LEU A 280 -11.19 -16.17 -19.25
N LEU A 281 -11.63 -16.62 -18.08
CA LEU A 281 -11.94 -15.76 -16.93
C LEU A 281 -10.74 -15.57 -16.00
N ASP A 282 -9.99 -14.49 -16.23
CA ASP A 282 -8.97 -13.99 -15.29
C ASP A 282 -9.63 -13.12 -14.21
N TYR A 283 -10.00 -13.72 -13.07
CA TYR A 283 -10.32 -12.97 -11.86
C TYR A 283 -9.08 -12.31 -11.22
N PRO A 284 -7.91 -12.97 -11.14
CA PRO A 284 -6.71 -12.39 -10.53
C PRO A 284 -6.21 -11.06 -11.12
N SER A 285 -6.50 -10.67 -12.37
CA SER A 285 -6.16 -9.32 -12.89
C SER A 285 -7.16 -8.22 -12.54
N LEU A 286 -8.42 -8.55 -12.25
CA LEU A 286 -9.48 -7.56 -12.09
C LEU A 286 -9.36 -6.79 -10.75
N GLY A 287 -9.76 -5.51 -10.78
CA GLY A 287 -9.99 -4.76 -9.54
C GLY A 287 -11.19 -5.34 -8.77
N SER A 288 -11.20 -5.30 -7.43
CA SER A 288 -12.21 -6.02 -6.64
C SER A 288 -13.67 -5.65 -6.97
N PHE A 289 -13.96 -4.41 -7.38
CA PHE A 289 -15.29 -4.01 -7.86
C PHE A 289 -15.65 -4.64 -9.23
N GLN A 290 -14.69 -4.72 -10.16
CA GLN A 290 -14.87 -5.38 -11.46
C GLN A 290 -15.01 -6.91 -11.29
N ALA A 291 -14.23 -7.50 -10.39
CA ALA A 291 -14.34 -8.91 -10.02
C ALA A 291 -15.71 -9.22 -9.41
N LEU A 292 -16.19 -8.39 -8.46
CA LEU A 292 -17.50 -8.52 -7.81
C LEU A 292 -18.65 -8.43 -8.81
N THR A 293 -18.67 -7.39 -9.65
CA THR A 293 -19.73 -7.20 -10.66
C THR A 293 -19.73 -8.29 -11.73
N LYS A 294 -18.55 -8.76 -12.18
CA LYS A 294 -18.44 -9.89 -13.11
C LYS A 294 -18.81 -11.23 -12.46
N ALA A 295 -18.49 -11.44 -11.18
CA ALA A 295 -18.91 -12.62 -10.42
C ALA A 295 -20.42 -12.66 -10.16
N PHE A 296 -21.04 -11.53 -9.85
CA PHE A 296 -22.49 -11.43 -9.71
C PHE A 296 -23.20 -11.76 -11.04
N ARG A 297 -22.78 -11.14 -12.15
CA ARG A 297 -23.31 -11.43 -13.51
C ARG A 297 -23.15 -12.91 -13.93
N ASN A 298 -22.09 -13.58 -13.47
CA ASN A 298 -21.85 -15.01 -13.76
C ASN A 298 -22.47 -15.97 -12.72
N ARG A 299 -23.16 -15.49 -11.68
CA ARG A 299 -23.63 -16.28 -10.51
C ARG A 299 -22.52 -17.06 -9.78
N HIS A 300 -21.32 -16.48 -9.69
CA HIS A 300 -20.17 -17.07 -9.00
C HIS A 300 -20.18 -16.70 -7.50
N HIS A 301 -21.15 -17.24 -6.76
CA HIS A 301 -21.46 -16.88 -5.37
C HIS A 301 -20.25 -16.96 -4.41
N LEU A 302 -19.35 -17.92 -4.59
CA LEU A 302 -18.13 -18.09 -3.79
C LEU A 302 -17.21 -16.85 -3.86
N VAL A 303 -17.02 -16.29 -5.07
CA VAL A 303 -16.20 -15.10 -5.32
C VAL A 303 -16.89 -13.83 -4.82
N VAL A 304 -18.22 -13.74 -4.99
CA VAL A 304 -19.04 -12.65 -4.44
C VAL A 304 -18.88 -12.58 -2.91
N ALA A 305 -19.09 -13.70 -2.22
CA ALA A 305 -18.94 -13.79 -0.76
C ALA A 305 -17.50 -13.43 -0.31
N SER A 306 -16.47 -13.94 -0.99
CA SER A 306 -15.09 -13.67 -0.59
C SER A 306 -14.68 -12.20 -0.71
N ILE A 307 -15.14 -11.51 -1.77
CA ILE A 307 -14.88 -10.08 -1.95
C ILE A 307 -15.69 -9.26 -0.94
N VAL A 308 -16.98 -9.58 -0.72
CA VAL A 308 -17.83 -8.85 0.24
C VAL A 308 -17.27 -8.94 1.66
N VAL A 309 -16.86 -10.13 2.13
CA VAL A 309 -16.24 -10.26 3.46
C VAL A 309 -14.93 -9.49 3.57
N LYS A 310 -14.12 -9.39 2.50
CA LYS A 310 -12.92 -8.52 2.50
C LYS A 310 -13.27 -7.03 2.63
N LEU A 311 -14.32 -6.57 1.94
CA LEU A 311 -14.76 -5.18 2.02
C LEU A 311 -15.31 -4.85 3.42
N LEU A 312 -16.10 -5.75 4.00
CA LEU A 312 -16.59 -5.65 5.38
C LEU A 312 -15.44 -5.64 6.39
N LEU A 313 -14.44 -6.51 6.26
CA LEU A 313 -13.25 -6.51 7.13
C LEU A 313 -12.41 -5.24 6.99
N ARG A 314 -12.38 -4.60 5.81
CA ARG A 314 -11.72 -3.29 5.63
C ARG A 314 -12.51 -2.14 6.25
N ALA A 315 -13.83 -2.15 6.15
CA ALA A 315 -14.69 -1.23 6.89
C ALA A 315 -14.50 -1.42 8.40
N GLN A 316 -14.39 -2.67 8.87
CA GLN A 316 -14.13 -3.00 10.27
C GLN A 316 -12.79 -2.47 10.78
N ILE A 317 -11.72 -2.46 9.95
CA ILE A 317 -10.45 -1.80 10.31
C ILE A 317 -10.67 -0.30 10.53
N VAL A 318 -11.38 0.38 9.61
CA VAL A 318 -11.65 1.83 9.75
C VAL A 318 -12.56 2.14 10.94
N LEU A 319 -13.60 1.35 11.20
CA LEU A 319 -14.44 1.52 12.39
C LEU A 319 -13.62 1.27 13.67
N SER A 320 -12.72 0.29 13.68
CA SER A 320 -11.92 -0.05 14.85
C SER A 320 -10.94 1.05 15.28
N THR A 321 -10.54 1.97 14.38
CA THR A 321 -9.70 3.13 14.76
C THR A 321 -10.49 4.29 15.37
N ALA A 322 -11.83 4.25 15.31
CA ALA A 322 -12.74 5.29 15.84
C ALA A 322 -13.55 4.83 17.07
N VAL A 323 -13.25 3.66 17.65
CA VAL A 323 -14.00 3.10 18.81
C VAL A 323 -13.82 3.93 20.07
N PHE A 324 -12.62 4.43 20.33
CA PHE A 324 -12.27 5.10 21.59
C PHE A 324 -11.86 6.55 21.35
N HIS A 325 -12.37 7.46 22.19
CA HIS A 325 -11.81 8.79 22.35
C HIS A 325 -11.36 9.00 23.80
N ALA A 326 -10.48 9.98 24.00
CA ALA A 326 -10.12 10.44 25.34
C ALA A 326 -11.11 11.52 25.77
N GLU A 327 -11.89 11.25 26.82
CA GLU A 327 -12.61 12.26 27.56
C GLU A 327 -11.71 12.74 28.71
N ILE A 328 -11.75 14.03 29.01
CA ILE A 328 -10.86 14.65 29.99
C ILE A 328 -11.72 15.38 31.00
N TYR A 329 -11.62 14.95 32.26
CA TYR A 329 -12.42 15.46 33.36
C TYR A 329 -11.77 16.69 33.99
N VAL A 330 -12.56 17.46 34.75
CA VAL A 330 -12.14 18.71 35.42
C VAL A 330 -10.91 18.48 36.31
N ASP A 331 -10.80 17.31 36.95
CA ASP A 331 -9.67 16.86 37.78
C ASP A 331 -8.35 16.63 37.00
N SER A 332 -8.24 17.12 35.76
CA SER A 332 -7.17 16.86 34.77
C SER A 332 -6.97 15.40 34.33
N THR A 333 -7.70 14.44 34.90
CA THR A 333 -7.57 13.01 34.54
C THR A 333 -8.13 12.72 33.14
N THR A 334 -7.32 12.11 32.27
CA THR A 334 -7.77 11.64 30.95
C THR A 334 -8.29 10.20 31.07
N ARG A 335 -9.58 9.98 30.79
CA ARG A 335 -10.20 8.64 30.77
C ARG A 335 -10.51 8.23 29.33
N LEU A 336 -10.53 6.93 29.06
CA LEU A 336 -10.92 6.43 27.73
C LEU A 336 -12.40 6.08 27.73
N ARG A 337 -13.17 6.68 26.81
CA ARG A 337 -14.59 6.34 26.59
C ARG A 337 -14.78 5.74 25.22
N ALA A 338 -15.67 4.76 25.12
CA ALA A 338 -16.04 4.15 23.85
C ALA A 338 -17.23 4.88 23.20
N ARG A 339 -17.13 5.11 21.89
CA ARG A 339 -18.22 5.57 21.04
C ARG A 339 -19.18 4.41 20.80
N LEU A 340 -20.15 4.27 21.71
CA LEU A 340 -21.07 3.13 21.76
C LEU A 340 -21.74 2.81 20.40
N GLY A 341 -22.07 3.83 19.60
CA GLY A 341 -22.61 3.66 18.24
C GLY A 341 -21.62 3.06 17.22
N VAL A 342 -20.32 3.37 17.33
CA VAL A 342 -19.27 2.74 16.50
C VAL A 342 -19.12 1.27 16.89
N LEU A 343 -19.22 0.94 18.18
CA LEU A 343 -19.09 -0.42 18.67
C LEU A 343 -20.31 -1.30 18.29
N HIS A 344 -21.53 -0.74 18.32
CA HIS A 344 -22.73 -1.36 17.74
C HIS A 344 -22.54 -1.63 16.23
N ALA A 345 -22.04 -0.65 15.47
CA ALA A 345 -21.77 -0.82 14.04
C ALA A 345 -20.75 -1.95 13.78
N MET A 346 -19.71 -2.06 14.61
CA MET A 346 -18.74 -3.16 14.53
C MET A 346 -19.37 -4.53 14.83
N VAL A 347 -20.23 -4.66 15.83
CA VAL A 347 -20.96 -5.92 16.08
C VAL A 347 -21.86 -6.27 14.90
N GLY A 348 -22.62 -5.29 14.38
CA GLY A 348 -23.46 -5.46 13.19
C GLY A 348 -22.67 -5.95 11.98
N VAL A 349 -21.47 -5.41 11.71
CA VAL A 349 -20.59 -5.86 10.64
C VAL A 349 -20.11 -7.30 10.85
N PHE A 350 -19.76 -7.72 12.08
CA PHE A 350 -19.40 -9.12 12.35
C PHE A 350 -20.57 -10.09 12.14
N LEU A 351 -21.80 -9.69 12.49
CA LEU A 351 -23.01 -10.48 12.23
C LEU A 351 -23.31 -10.57 10.72
N ILE A 352 -23.14 -9.47 9.96
CA ILE A 352 -23.27 -9.46 8.50
C ILE A 352 -22.21 -10.35 7.83
N ILE A 353 -20.95 -10.31 8.30
CA ILE A 353 -19.90 -11.23 7.83
C ILE A 353 -20.33 -12.69 8.05
N SER A 354 -20.83 -13.01 9.25
CA SER A 354 -21.31 -14.36 9.58
C SER A 354 -22.45 -14.80 8.66
N GLY A 355 -23.39 -13.89 8.35
CA GLY A 355 -24.48 -14.11 7.39
C GLY A 355 -24.01 -14.34 5.94
N VAL A 356 -22.99 -13.62 5.47
CA VAL A 356 -22.42 -13.80 4.12
C VAL A 356 -21.60 -15.10 4.01
N LEU A 357 -20.99 -15.56 5.11
CA LEU A 357 -20.23 -16.81 5.16
C LEU A 357 -21.12 -18.06 5.19
N LEU A 358 -22.37 -17.97 5.66
CA LEU A 358 -23.30 -19.11 5.72
C LEU A 358 -23.59 -19.73 4.32
N PRO A 359 -24.00 -18.97 3.28
CA PRO A 359 -24.10 -19.47 1.91
C PRO A 359 -22.77 -20.00 1.35
N MET A 360 -21.63 -19.47 1.82
CA MET A 360 -20.31 -19.90 1.40
C MET A 360 -19.98 -21.34 1.83
N LEU A 361 -20.54 -21.82 2.95
CA LEU A 361 -20.44 -23.23 3.36
C LEU A 361 -21.15 -24.17 2.38
N TYR A 362 -22.32 -23.77 1.88
CA TYR A 362 -23.09 -24.55 0.91
C TYR A 362 -22.33 -24.67 -0.41
N HIS A 363 -21.87 -23.53 -0.95
CA HIS A 363 -21.10 -23.43 -2.20
C HIS A 363 -19.59 -23.76 -2.05
N ALA A 364 -19.13 -24.27 -0.91
CA ALA A 364 -17.76 -24.71 -0.72
C ALA A 364 -17.41 -25.92 -1.61
N PRO A 365 -16.15 -26.07 -2.08
CA PRO A 365 -15.75 -27.16 -2.97
C PRO A 365 -16.09 -28.57 -2.46
N SER A 366 -16.37 -29.46 -3.41
CA SER A 366 -16.62 -30.88 -3.17
C SER A 366 -15.52 -31.52 -2.31
N PRO A 367 -15.85 -32.40 -1.35
CA PRO A 367 -14.83 -33.10 -0.55
C PRO A 367 -13.92 -34.00 -1.39
N ARG A 368 -14.35 -34.37 -2.61
CA ARG A 368 -13.67 -35.27 -3.56
C ARG A 368 -12.43 -34.67 -4.24
N GLY A 369 -12.30 -33.34 -4.28
CA GLY A 369 -11.28 -32.64 -5.08
C GLY A 369 -11.89 -31.79 -6.20
N ILE A 370 -11.04 -31.04 -6.91
CA ILE A 370 -11.41 -30.25 -8.11
C ILE A 370 -10.60 -30.70 -9.34
N ALA A 371 -9.34 -31.04 -9.12
CA ALA A 371 -8.39 -31.55 -10.11
C ALA A 371 -7.43 -32.53 -9.40
N PRO A 372 -6.69 -33.38 -10.13
CA PRO A 372 -5.64 -34.22 -9.56
C PRO A 372 -4.63 -33.46 -8.68
N ARG A 373 -4.08 -32.34 -9.16
CA ARG A 373 -3.00 -31.55 -8.55
C ARG A 373 -3.27 -30.03 -8.51
N ASP A 374 -2.36 -29.25 -7.95
CA ASP A 374 -2.51 -27.78 -7.81
C ASP A 374 -2.25 -27.04 -9.16
N PRO A 375 -3.20 -26.22 -9.66
CA PRO A 375 -3.04 -25.44 -10.90
C PRO A 375 -2.39 -24.05 -10.69
N THR A 376 -1.62 -23.82 -9.61
CA THR A 376 -0.93 -22.52 -9.39
C THR A 376 0.49 -22.43 -9.92
N SER A 377 1.18 -23.54 -10.16
CA SER A 377 2.48 -23.54 -10.84
C SER A 377 2.30 -23.63 -12.37
N PRO A 378 3.16 -22.98 -13.18
CA PRO A 378 3.15 -23.19 -14.63
C PRO A 378 3.28 -24.67 -15.03
N ALA A 379 4.11 -25.44 -14.31
CA ALA A 379 4.17 -26.89 -14.42
C ALA A 379 2.83 -27.57 -14.11
N GLY A 380 2.14 -27.12 -13.06
CA GLY A 380 0.89 -27.71 -12.60
C GLY A 380 -0.27 -27.52 -13.58
N THR A 381 -0.41 -26.33 -14.17
CA THR A 381 -1.37 -26.15 -15.26
C THR A 381 -0.97 -26.95 -16.50
N ALA A 382 0.30 -26.97 -16.88
CA ALA A 382 0.75 -27.74 -18.04
C ALA A 382 0.45 -29.25 -17.89
N ALA A 383 0.76 -29.82 -16.73
CA ALA A 383 0.47 -31.21 -16.38
C ALA A 383 -1.05 -31.53 -16.38
N LEU A 384 -1.87 -30.63 -15.82
CA LEU A 384 -3.34 -30.77 -15.86
C LEU A 384 -3.95 -30.59 -17.25
N LEU A 385 -3.17 -30.16 -18.23
CA LEU A 385 -3.57 -30.06 -19.63
C LEU A 385 -2.98 -31.19 -20.49
N THR A 386 -2.08 -32.05 -19.98
CA THR A 386 -1.30 -33.03 -20.77
C THR A 386 -2.15 -34.01 -21.59
N SER A 387 -3.29 -34.47 -21.09
CA SER A 387 -4.23 -35.31 -21.87
C SER A 387 -5.31 -34.51 -22.64
N SER A 388 -5.32 -33.18 -22.56
CA SER A 388 -6.34 -32.28 -23.16
C SER A 388 -6.04 -31.89 -24.62
N GLN A 389 -5.58 -32.83 -25.45
CA GLN A 389 -5.02 -32.56 -26.78
C GLN A 389 -5.96 -31.75 -27.72
N GLN A 390 -7.27 -32.04 -27.72
CA GLN A 390 -8.26 -31.33 -28.56
C GLN A 390 -8.41 -29.85 -28.21
N PHE A 391 -8.22 -29.48 -26.94
CA PHE A 391 -8.29 -28.10 -26.48
C PHE A 391 -7.03 -27.32 -26.90
N LEU A 392 -5.86 -27.95 -26.81
CA LEU A 392 -4.57 -27.33 -27.14
C LEU A 392 -4.29 -27.24 -28.63
N SER A 393 -4.74 -28.20 -29.46
CA SER A 393 -4.59 -28.12 -30.93
C SER A 393 -5.38 -26.99 -31.57
N ARG A 394 -6.41 -26.45 -30.90
CA ARG A 394 -7.05 -25.18 -31.26
C ARG A 394 -6.23 -23.95 -30.88
N LEU A 395 -5.42 -24.06 -29.82
CA LEU A 395 -4.60 -22.97 -29.28
C LEU A 395 -3.15 -22.97 -29.78
N SER A 396 -2.72 -23.96 -30.57
CA SER A 396 -1.40 -23.92 -31.22
C SER A 396 -1.33 -22.81 -32.27
N GLY A 397 -0.19 -22.13 -32.35
CA GLY A 397 -0.03 -20.89 -33.08
C GLY A 397 -0.92 -19.78 -32.55
N THR A 398 -1.07 -19.64 -31.21
CA THR A 398 -1.70 -18.47 -30.57
C THR A 398 -0.83 -17.82 -29.51
N GLY A 399 0.31 -18.40 -29.15
CA GLY A 399 1.08 -17.99 -27.98
C GLY A 399 1.56 -16.53 -28.04
N HIS A 400 1.88 -16.00 -29.24
CA HIS A 400 2.20 -14.58 -29.47
C HIS A 400 0.96 -13.68 -29.64
N ALA A 401 -0.17 -14.25 -30.05
CA ALA A 401 -1.42 -13.52 -30.29
C ALA A 401 -2.01 -12.94 -29.00
N ASP A 402 -2.87 -11.94 -29.13
CA ASP A 402 -3.53 -11.29 -28.01
C ASP A 402 -4.63 -12.16 -27.33
N MET A 403 -5.32 -11.60 -26.32
CA MET A 403 -6.44 -12.31 -25.66
C MET A 403 -7.74 -12.32 -26.48
N ASN A 404 -7.93 -11.42 -27.44
CA ASN A 404 -9.12 -11.36 -28.26
C ASN A 404 -9.11 -12.44 -29.35
N ALA A 405 -7.95 -12.69 -29.97
CA ALA A 405 -7.74 -13.81 -30.88
C ALA A 405 -7.98 -15.17 -30.20
N VAL A 406 -7.39 -15.38 -29.01
CA VAL A 406 -7.64 -16.57 -28.17
C VAL A 406 -9.11 -16.69 -27.76
N ALA A 407 -9.79 -15.57 -27.44
CA ALA A 407 -11.23 -15.59 -27.17
C ALA A 407 -12.07 -15.93 -28.41
N GLY A 408 -11.64 -15.50 -29.60
CA GLY A 408 -12.26 -15.81 -30.89
C GLY A 408 -12.20 -17.31 -31.23
N ARG A 409 -11.02 -17.94 -31.12
CA ARG A 409 -10.86 -19.40 -31.36
C ARG A 409 -11.69 -20.27 -30.40
N LEU A 410 -12.01 -19.74 -29.21
CA LEU A 410 -12.78 -20.40 -28.16
C LEU A 410 -14.27 -19.95 -28.11
N ALA A 411 -14.71 -19.11 -29.05
CA ALA A 411 -16.06 -18.57 -29.08
C ALA A 411 -17.13 -19.65 -29.37
N GLY A 412 -18.31 -19.48 -28.76
CA GLY A 412 -19.44 -20.43 -28.86
C GLY A 412 -19.32 -21.68 -27.98
N SER A 413 -18.10 -22.13 -27.67
CA SER A 413 -17.85 -23.39 -26.99
C SER A 413 -18.01 -23.33 -25.46
N TRP A 414 -18.28 -24.49 -24.86
CA TRP A 414 -18.25 -24.71 -23.41
C TRP A 414 -17.39 -25.95 -23.09
N TYR A 415 -16.94 -26.05 -21.84
CA TYR A 415 -15.90 -27.01 -21.43
C TYR A 415 -16.27 -27.71 -20.13
N THR A 416 -15.79 -28.94 -19.96
CA THR A 416 -15.93 -29.77 -18.75
C THR A 416 -14.63 -30.49 -18.44
N THR A 417 -14.34 -30.73 -17.16
CA THR A 417 -13.32 -31.71 -16.77
C THR A 417 -13.93 -33.12 -16.80
N GLU A 418 -13.26 -34.07 -17.44
CA GLU A 418 -13.66 -35.47 -17.52
C GLU A 418 -12.46 -36.38 -17.19
N LEU A 419 -12.70 -37.40 -16.36
CA LEU A 419 -11.75 -38.49 -16.13
C LEU A 419 -12.06 -39.61 -17.12
N LYS A 420 -11.05 -40.03 -17.89
CA LYS A 420 -11.16 -41.08 -18.90
C LYS A 420 -10.24 -42.24 -18.55
N GLN A 421 -10.81 -43.40 -18.24
CA GLN A 421 -10.07 -44.67 -18.26
C GLN A 421 -10.00 -45.19 -19.71
N PRO A 422 -8.83 -45.27 -20.35
CA PRO A 422 -8.70 -45.95 -21.64
C PRO A 422 -8.61 -47.46 -21.39
N GLY A 423 -9.49 -48.26 -22.01
CA GLY A 423 -9.72 -49.69 -21.72
C GLY A 423 -8.57 -50.69 -21.95
N ARG A 424 -7.31 -50.25 -21.91
CA ARG A 424 -6.08 -51.07 -21.89
C ARG A 424 -5.00 -50.57 -20.90
N ARG A 425 -5.17 -49.44 -20.21
CA ARG A 425 -4.28 -48.98 -19.12
C ARG A 425 -5.07 -48.86 -17.80
N PRO A 426 -4.46 -49.09 -16.63
CA PRO A 426 -5.13 -49.01 -15.33
C PRO A 426 -5.28 -47.57 -14.78
N GLU A 427 -4.83 -46.55 -15.53
CA GLU A 427 -4.69 -45.17 -15.06
C GLU A 427 -5.77 -44.25 -15.65
N GLU A 428 -6.24 -43.30 -14.83
CA GLU A 428 -7.31 -42.37 -15.18
C GLU A 428 -6.70 -41.07 -15.76
N MET A 429 -7.02 -40.71 -17.00
CA MET A 429 -6.50 -39.48 -17.61
C MET A 429 -7.43 -38.29 -17.33
N PHE A 430 -6.90 -37.14 -16.92
CA PHE A 430 -7.67 -35.93 -16.59
C PHE A 430 -7.66 -34.93 -17.75
N GLN A 431 -8.76 -34.85 -18.49
CA GLN A 431 -8.86 -34.03 -19.71
C GLN A 431 -9.94 -32.94 -19.61
N LEU A 432 -9.66 -31.76 -20.17
CA LEU A 432 -10.67 -30.75 -20.52
C LEU A 432 -11.33 -31.12 -21.85
N ARG A 433 -12.59 -31.57 -21.79
CA ARG A 433 -13.38 -31.86 -22.99
C ARG A 433 -14.11 -30.61 -23.48
N GLN A 434 -14.06 -30.39 -24.79
CA GLN A 434 -14.86 -29.38 -25.47
C GLN A 434 -16.24 -29.94 -25.80
N HIS A 435 -17.27 -29.12 -25.60
CA HIS A 435 -18.64 -29.38 -26.04
C HIS A 435 -19.25 -28.12 -26.66
N GLY A 436 -20.16 -28.28 -27.62
CA GLY A 436 -20.81 -27.16 -28.30
C GLY A 436 -19.97 -26.47 -29.38
N GLY A 437 -20.63 -25.59 -30.15
CA GLY A 437 -20.12 -25.08 -31.43
C GLY A 437 -19.02 -24.02 -31.36
N GLY A 438 -18.60 -23.58 -32.54
CA GLY A 438 -17.57 -22.56 -32.77
C GLY A 438 -16.92 -22.78 -34.13
N SER A 439 -17.38 -22.05 -35.15
CA SER A 439 -17.10 -22.27 -36.60
C SER A 439 -15.65 -21.97 -37.04
N GLY A 440 -14.70 -21.87 -36.10
CA GLY A 440 -13.30 -21.61 -36.37
C GLY A 440 -12.58 -22.81 -36.99
N ALA A 441 -12.61 -22.89 -38.32
CA ALA A 441 -11.58 -23.50 -39.16
C ALA A 441 -11.03 -24.88 -38.75
N LEU A 442 -11.88 -25.80 -38.30
CA LEU A 442 -11.50 -27.16 -37.88
C LEU A 442 -11.03 -28.09 -39.03
N GLY A 443 -10.82 -27.54 -40.23
CA GLY A 443 -10.33 -28.24 -41.43
C GLY A 443 -9.53 -27.32 -42.37
N MET A 444 -8.98 -26.21 -41.87
CA MET A 444 -8.12 -25.32 -42.66
C MET A 444 -6.66 -25.56 -42.30
N ASN A 445 -5.83 -25.85 -43.32
CA ASN A 445 -4.41 -26.14 -43.16
C ASN A 445 -3.70 -25.03 -42.37
N PRO A 446 -2.72 -25.34 -41.50
CA PRO A 446 -2.06 -24.35 -40.66
C PRO A 446 -1.30 -23.28 -41.46
N SER A 447 -0.96 -23.54 -42.72
CA SER A 447 -0.37 -22.60 -43.68
C SER A 447 -1.33 -21.50 -44.17
N ASN A 448 -2.64 -21.74 -44.12
CA ASN A 448 -3.66 -20.84 -44.71
C ASN A 448 -4.44 -20.05 -43.64
N ARG A 449 -3.83 -19.85 -42.46
CA ARG A 449 -4.40 -19.05 -41.38
C ARG A 449 -3.90 -17.61 -41.51
N PRO A 450 -4.77 -16.59 -41.46
CA PRO A 450 -4.30 -15.20 -41.35
C PRO A 450 -3.53 -15.03 -40.04
N GLU A 451 -2.51 -14.17 -40.05
CA GLU A 451 -1.73 -13.88 -38.86
C GLU A 451 -2.59 -13.26 -37.76
N GLU A 452 -2.39 -13.68 -36.51
CA GLU A 452 -3.15 -13.16 -35.38
C GLU A 452 -2.39 -12.00 -34.73
N PRO A 453 -3.09 -10.88 -34.40
CA PRO A 453 -2.45 -9.67 -33.94
C PRO A 453 -1.63 -9.91 -32.68
N THR A 454 -0.36 -9.49 -32.73
CA THR A 454 0.62 -9.69 -31.65
C THR A 454 0.19 -8.93 -30.40
N GLY A 455 0.10 -9.65 -29.29
CA GLY A 455 -0.22 -9.05 -28.00
C GLY A 455 0.99 -8.37 -27.37
N THR A 456 0.77 -7.27 -26.64
CA THR A 456 1.73 -6.77 -25.65
C THR A 456 1.00 -6.48 -24.34
N TYR A 457 1.20 -7.37 -23.36
CA TYR A 457 0.61 -7.28 -22.03
C TYR A 457 1.62 -6.78 -20.99
N GLN A 458 1.39 -5.56 -20.52
CA GLN A 458 1.96 -5.02 -19.29
C GLN A 458 0.81 -4.54 -18.39
N PRO A 459 0.69 -5.00 -17.13
CA PRO A 459 -0.36 -4.50 -16.25
C PRO A 459 -0.06 -3.04 -15.85
N TRP A 460 -1.12 -2.25 -15.66
CA TRP A 460 -1.04 -0.84 -15.28
C TRP A 460 -0.20 -0.59 -14.02
N THR A 461 -0.07 -1.58 -13.13
CA THR A 461 0.77 -1.57 -11.93
C THR A 461 2.28 -1.63 -12.20
N GLN A 462 2.71 -2.17 -13.34
CA GLN A 462 4.12 -2.27 -13.72
C GLN A 462 4.60 -1.09 -14.57
N VAL A 463 3.68 -0.33 -15.17
CA VAL A 463 3.98 0.87 -15.96
C VAL A 463 4.74 1.90 -15.13
N THR A 464 5.86 2.40 -15.65
CA THR A 464 6.78 3.32 -14.94
C THR A 464 6.07 4.56 -14.40
N ARG A 465 5.11 5.13 -15.14
CA ARG A 465 4.29 6.26 -14.69
C ARG A 465 3.54 5.96 -13.38
N THR A 466 2.93 4.78 -13.26
CA THR A 466 2.22 4.33 -12.06
C THR A 466 3.16 4.18 -10.86
N LYS A 467 4.36 3.64 -11.08
CA LYS A 467 5.39 3.53 -10.04
C LYS A 467 5.84 4.90 -9.55
N LEU A 468 6.13 5.84 -10.47
CA LEU A 468 6.47 7.23 -10.14
C LEU A 468 5.35 7.95 -9.39
N ILE A 469 4.08 7.77 -9.79
CA ILE A 469 2.91 8.32 -9.07
C ILE A 469 2.83 7.75 -7.64
N SER A 470 3.06 6.45 -7.45
CA SER A 470 3.04 5.85 -6.10
C SER A 470 4.16 6.36 -5.19
N ILE A 471 5.34 6.64 -5.76
CA ILE A 471 6.47 7.28 -5.09
C ILE A 471 6.12 8.72 -4.71
N ALA A 472 5.54 9.50 -5.64
CA ALA A 472 5.10 10.87 -5.40
C ALA A 472 4.00 10.94 -4.31
N ILE A 473 3.03 10.02 -4.31
CA ILE A 473 2.01 9.90 -3.26
C ILE A 473 2.67 9.56 -1.91
N SER A 474 3.61 8.63 -1.88
CA SER A 474 4.32 8.26 -0.64
C SER A 474 5.11 9.44 -0.07
N VAL A 475 5.80 10.22 -0.92
CA VAL A 475 6.48 11.46 -0.53
C VAL A 475 5.47 12.52 -0.05
N ALA A 476 4.35 12.71 -0.76
CA ALA A 476 3.31 13.66 -0.38
C ALA A 476 2.66 13.31 0.98
N LEU A 477 2.55 12.02 1.32
CA LEU A 477 2.07 11.59 2.65
C LEU A 477 3.11 11.80 3.75
N ILE A 478 4.40 11.57 3.49
CA ILE A 478 5.48 11.93 4.44
C ILE A 478 5.47 13.44 4.68
N VAL A 479 5.46 14.24 3.61
CA VAL A 479 5.40 15.71 3.68
C VAL A 479 4.13 16.15 4.39
N GLY A 480 2.97 15.55 4.09
CA GLY A 480 1.71 15.84 4.77
C GLY A 480 1.75 15.60 6.28
N ILE A 481 2.26 14.46 6.73
CA ILE A 481 2.43 14.17 8.17
C ILE A 481 3.40 15.17 8.82
N CYS A 482 4.53 15.46 8.17
CA CYS A 482 5.49 16.44 8.66
C CYS A 482 4.93 17.88 8.68
N VAL A 483 4.10 18.25 7.71
CA VAL A 483 3.48 19.58 7.61
C VAL A 483 2.39 19.75 8.65
N ILE A 484 1.51 18.77 8.87
CA ILE A 484 0.49 18.84 9.93
C ILE A 484 1.16 18.88 11.33
N TYR A 485 2.27 18.14 11.50
CA TYR A 485 3.07 18.18 12.73
C TYR A 485 3.74 19.55 12.95
N ASN A 486 4.37 20.13 11.93
CA ASN A 486 5.09 21.41 12.05
C ASN A 486 4.19 22.65 12.02
N LEU A 487 3.06 22.65 11.30
CA LEU A 487 2.07 23.73 11.37
C LEU A 487 1.48 23.86 12.79
N LYS A 488 1.40 22.74 13.52
CA LYS A 488 1.07 22.71 14.96
C LYS A 488 2.27 22.87 15.89
N GLY A 489 3.48 23.08 15.34
CA GLY A 489 4.64 23.51 16.10
C GLY A 489 4.38 24.85 16.81
N ASN A 490 3.58 25.72 16.19
CA ASN A 490 2.94 26.86 16.85
C ASN A 490 1.73 26.43 17.72
N GLU A 491 2.00 25.49 18.62
CA GLU A 491 1.49 25.43 20.00
C GLU A 491 -0.01 25.31 20.29
N ASN A 492 -0.93 25.48 19.33
CA ASN A 492 -2.37 25.65 19.61
C ASN A 492 -3.27 24.47 19.18
N GLY A 493 -2.72 23.44 18.53
CA GLY A 493 -3.46 22.22 18.18
C GLY A 493 -4.49 22.38 17.04
N LEU A 494 -5.57 21.60 17.08
CA LEU A 494 -6.79 21.81 16.27
C LEU A 494 -7.98 21.97 17.23
N GLU A 495 -8.99 22.72 16.79
CA GLU A 495 -10.33 22.76 17.41
C GLU A 495 -10.91 21.34 17.55
N VAL A 496 -11.74 21.13 18.58
CA VAL A 496 -12.42 19.85 18.84
C VAL A 496 -13.93 20.04 18.75
N ASP A 497 -14.46 19.88 17.54
CA ASP A 497 -15.83 19.40 17.34
C ASP A 497 -15.80 17.88 17.19
N ASP A 498 -16.82 17.21 17.72
CA ASP A 498 -16.95 15.77 17.72
C ASP A 498 -17.11 15.18 16.29
N SER A 499 -17.75 15.93 15.40
CA SER A 499 -17.94 15.55 13.99
C SER A 499 -16.61 15.62 13.24
N ILE A 500 -15.88 16.73 13.40
CA ILE A 500 -14.52 16.94 12.89
C ILE A 500 -13.55 15.89 13.44
N CYS A 501 -13.68 15.47 14.71
CA CYS A 501 -12.85 14.43 15.32
C CYS A 501 -12.97 13.07 14.59
N ILE A 502 -14.18 12.68 14.15
CA ILE A 502 -14.40 11.45 13.36
C ILE A 502 -13.70 11.56 12.00
N VAL A 503 -13.73 12.73 11.36
CA VAL A 503 -13.06 12.93 10.06
C VAL A 503 -11.54 12.78 10.21
N TRP A 504 -10.92 13.42 11.20
CA TRP A 504 -9.47 13.35 11.41
C TRP A 504 -8.96 11.97 11.86
N THR A 505 -9.79 11.15 12.50
CA THR A 505 -9.43 9.77 12.88
C THR A 505 -9.63 8.77 11.73
N CYS A 506 -10.77 8.81 11.04
CA CYS A 506 -11.08 7.88 9.96
C CYS A 506 -10.33 8.16 8.64
N LEU A 507 -10.11 9.43 8.27
CA LEU A 507 -9.53 9.80 6.97
C LEU A 507 -8.09 9.28 6.78
N PRO A 508 -7.16 9.40 7.74
CA PRO A 508 -5.84 8.78 7.62
C PRO A 508 -5.92 7.26 7.50
N THR A 509 -6.77 6.59 8.30
CA THR A 509 -6.96 5.14 8.22
C THR A 509 -7.43 4.71 6.83
N LEU A 510 -8.36 5.45 6.23
CA LEU A 510 -8.87 5.21 4.87
C LEU A 510 -7.76 5.38 3.82
N ILE A 511 -6.99 6.46 3.89
CA ILE A 511 -5.87 6.75 2.97
C ILE A 511 -4.80 5.65 3.05
N PHE A 512 -4.38 5.28 4.27
CA PHE A 512 -3.38 4.22 4.47
C PHE A 512 -3.91 2.83 4.10
N ALA A 513 -5.19 2.54 4.35
CA ALA A 513 -5.82 1.31 3.88
C ALA A 513 -5.84 1.25 2.34
N ALA A 514 -6.16 2.34 1.65
CA ALA A 514 -6.13 2.44 0.19
C ALA A 514 -4.71 2.21 -0.37
N LEU A 515 -3.68 2.82 0.25
CA LEU A 515 -2.28 2.60 -0.09
C LEU A 515 -1.86 1.12 0.11
N ALA A 516 -2.34 0.47 1.17
CA ALA A 516 -2.13 -0.96 1.38
C ALA A 516 -2.80 -1.83 0.31
N VAL A 517 -4.00 -1.45 -0.18
CA VAL A 517 -4.63 -2.14 -1.33
C VAL A 517 -3.76 -2.03 -2.58
N PHE A 518 -3.22 -0.84 -2.85
CA PHE A 518 -2.37 -0.57 -4.00
C PHE A 518 -1.08 -1.40 -3.97
N TRP A 519 -0.35 -1.42 -2.85
CA TRP A 519 0.85 -2.26 -2.73
C TRP A 519 0.55 -3.76 -2.76
N ALA A 520 -0.59 -4.20 -2.22
CA ALA A 520 -1.04 -5.59 -2.35
C ALA A 520 -1.40 -5.98 -3.81
N ARG A 521 -1.87 -5.04 -4.64
CA ARG A 521 -2.06 -5.26 -6.08
C ARG A 521 -0.72 -5.46 -6.80
N ILE A 522 0.29 -4.65 -6.48
CA ILE A 522 1.64 -4.78 -7.04
C ILE A 522 2.27 -6.12 -6.63
N ASP A 523 2.10 -6.58 -5.38
CA ASP A 523 2.53 -7.91 -4.95
C ASP A 523 1.97 -9.04 -5.83
N ILE A 524 0.65 -9.02 -6.05
CA ILE A 524 -0.06 -10.03 -6.86
C ILE A 524 0.42 -10.05 -8.31
N ASP A 525 0.60 -8.87 -8.94
CA ASP A 525 1.05 -8.81 -10.33
C ASP A 525 2.51 -9.26 -10.50
N ASN A 526 3.42 -8.95 -9.57
CA ASN A 526 4.79 -9.50 -9.60
C ASN A 526 4.77 -11.04 -9.44
N ARG A 527 4.14 -11.55 -8.37
CA ARG A 527 4.09 -12.99 -8.06
C ARG A 527 3.48 -13.84 -9.18
N ARG A 528 2.53 -13.29 -9.93
CA ARG A 528 1.87 -13.92 -11.07
C ARG A 528 2.71 -13.90 -12.35
N LEU A 529 3.48 -12.83 -12.61
CA LEU A 529 4.18 -12.63 -13.87
C LEU A 529 5.61 -13.17 -13.89
N THR A 530 6.33 -13.12 -12.76
CA THR A 530 7.75 -13.50 -12.71
C THR A 530 8.09 -14.88 -13.29
N PRO A 531 7.33 -15.97 -13.05
CA PRO A 531 7.63 -17.27 -13.66
C PRO A 531 7.54 -17.24 -15.20
N PHE A 532 6.46 -16.68 -15.75
CA PHE A 532 6.24 -16.60 -17.19
C PHE A 532 7.24 -15.65 -17.87
N LEU A 533 7.56 -14.51 -17.23
CA LEU A 533 8.58 -13.59 -17.74
C LEU A 533 9.98 -14.20 -17.73
N LYS A 534 10.33 -15.03 -16.74
CA LYS A 534 11.59 -15.80 -16.79
C LYS A 534 11.65 -16.71 -18.03
N LEU A 535 10.60 -17.49 -18.28
CA LEU A 535 10.51 -18.39 -19.44
C LEU A 535 10.44 -17.65 -20.79
N ALA A 536 9.98 -16.39 -20.82
CA ALA A 536 9.98 -15.54 -22.01
C ALA A 536 11.37 -14.96 -22.34
N ASN A 537 12.21 -14.72 -21.34
CA ASN A 537 13.52 -14.09 -21.52
C ASN A 537 14.70 -15.08 -21.55
N SER A 538 14.57 -16.29 -20.99
CA SER A 538 15.70 -17.24 -20.90
C SER A 538 15.29 -18.72 -20.76
N LYS A 539 16.19 -19.60 -21.23
CA LYS A 539 16.15 -21.05 -21.05
C LYS A 539 16.33 -21.39 -19.55
N CYS A 540 15.23 -21.59 -18.83
CA CYS A 540 15.20 -21.80 -17.37
C CYS A 540 15.18 -23.30 -16.99
N ARG A 541 15.73 -23.66 -15.83
CA ARG A 541 15.48 -24.98 -15.22
C ARG A 541 14.12 -25.02 -14.51
N PHE A 542 13.61 -26.23 -14.25
CA PHE A 542 12.30 -26.44 -13.60
C PHE A 542 12.14 -25.63 -12.29
N GLN A 543 13.13 -25.68 -11.40
CA GLN A 543 13.07 -25.00 -10.09
C GLN A 543 13.22 -23.47 -10.17
N GLU A 544 13.71 -22.93 -11.29
CA GLU A 544 13.99 -21.50 -11.48
C GLU A 544 12.76 -20.73 -11.99
N SER A 545 11.77 -21.43 -12.56
CA SER A 545 10.47 -20.86 -12.98
C SER A 545 9.28 -21.83 -12.85
N LEU A 546 9.33 -23.00 -13.50
CA LEU A 546 8.15 -23.86 -13.68
C LEU A 546 7.52 -24.36 -12.36
N GLY A 547 8.35 -24.58 -11.32
CA GLY A 547 7.95 -24.92 -9.96
C GLY A 547 7.73 -23.72 -9.01
N LEU A 548 7.70 -22.47 -9.51
CA LEU A 548 7.55 -21.28 -8.67
C LEU A 548 6.09 -20.98 -8.31
N THR A 549 5.58 -21.70 -7.30
CA THR A 549 4.27 -21.61 -6.64
C THR A 549 3.99 -20.30 -5.87
N TYR A 550 4.49 -19.15 -6.32
CA TYR A 550 4.43 -17.89 -5.54
C TYR A 550 3.02 -17.43 -5.16
N MET A 551 1.96 -17.82 -5.87
CA MET A 551 0.58 -17.41 -5.55
C MET A 551 -0.01 -18.12 -4.31
N ASN A 552 0.34 -19.39 -4.07
CA ASN A 552 -0.31 -20.21 -3.03
C ASN A 552 0.41 -20.20 -1.67
N GLU A 553 1.43 -19.36 -1.49
CA GLU A 553 2.30 -19.34 -0.32
C GLU A 553 1.99 -18.20 0.69
N PHE A 554 2.44 -18.38 1.94
CA PHE A 554 2.30 -17.41 3.03
C PHE A 554 3.38 -16.31 2.97
N GLY A 555 3.07 -15.10 3.45
CA GLY A 555 3.81 -13.88 3.09
C GLY A 555 5.31 -13.90 3.35
N LEU A 556 5.73 -14.28 4.57
CA LEU A 556 7.15 -14.38 4.95
C LEU A 556 7.89 -15.46 4.15
N TYR A 557 7.24 -16.61 3.91
CA TYR A 557 7.83 -17.70 3.13
C TYR A 557 8.04 -17.29 1.67
N THR A 558 7.06 -16.63 1.05
CA THR A 558 7.21 -16.07 -0.31
C THR A 558 8.35 -15.07 -0.39
N ALA A 559 8.51 -14.18 0.60
CA ALA A 559 9.63 -13.23 0.63
C ALA A 559 10.98 -13.97 0.72
N GLY A 560 11.12 -14.95 1.63
CA GLY A 560 12.33 -15.75 1.76
C GLY A 560 12.65 -16.59 0.51
N LYS A 561 11.63 -17.20 -0.11
CA LYS A 561 11.75 -17.96 -1.37
C LYS A 561 12.18 -17.06 -2.53
N ALA A 562 11.55 -15.88 -2.68
CA ALA A 562 11.93 -14.89 -3.68
C ALA A 562 13.37 -14.40 -3.50
N MET A 563 13.80 -14.11 -2.25
CA MET A 563 15.18 -13.71 -1.95
C MET A 563 16.17 -14.83 -2.29
N LYS A 564 15.88 -16.09 -1.91
CA LYS A 564 16.70 -17.26 -2.26
C LYS A 564 16.83 -17.47 -3.77
N ASN A 565 15.76 -17.20 -4.52
CA ASN A 565 15.70 -17.34 -5.97
C ASN A 565 16.11 -16.06 -6.75
N GLN A 566 16.66 -15.06 -6.05
CA GLN A 566 17.08 -13.76 -6.59
C GLN A 566 15.97 -12.96 -7.31
N ASP A 567 14.71 -13.25 -7.01
CA ASP A 567 13.51 -12.60 -7.57
C ASP A 567 13.24 -11.25 -6.85
N TRP A 568 14.17 -10.30 -6.99
CA TRP A 568 14.15 -9.01 -6.30
C TRP A 568 12.84 -8.21 -6.49
N ALA A 569 12.24 -8.25 -7.68
CA ALA A 569 10.95 -7.61 -7.94
C ALA A 569 9.81 -8.16 -7.07
N VAL A 570 9.78 -9.49 -6.88
CA VAL A 570 8.81 -10.18 -6.01
C VAL A 570 9.13 -9.89 -4.54
N PHE A 571 10.40 -9.98 -4.13
CA PHE A 571 10.83 -9.70 -2.76
C PHE A 571 10.45 -8.28 -2.31
N LEU A 572 10.80 -7.26 -3.11
CA LEU A 572 10.54 -5.86 -2.78
C LEU A 572 9.03 -5.55 -2.77
N ALA A 573 8.28 -6.06 -3.75
CA ALA A 573 6.83 -5.93 -3.77
C ALA A 573 6.18 -6.60 -2.54
N LYS A 574 6.67 -7.77 -2.12
CA LYS A 574 6.16 -8.50 -0.97
C LYS A 574 6.41 -7.76 0.34
N CYS A 575 7.64 -7.29 0.57
CA CYS A 575 8.01 -6.52 1.75
C CYS A 575 7.23 -5.20 1.83
N THR A 576 7.11 -4.47 0.70
CA THR A 576 6.34 -3.22 0.63
C THR A 576 4.85 -3.46 0.92
N SER A 577 4.26 -4.52 0.37
CA SER A 577 2.89 -4.94 0.67
C SER A 577 2.69 -5.25 2.15
N MET A 578 3.63 -5.95 2.79
CA MET A 578 3.55 -6.28 4.22
C MET A 578 3.66 -5.05 5.12
N LEU A 579 4.56 -4.10 4.82
CA LEU A 579 4.65 -2.83 5.54
C LEU A 579 3.37 -1.99 5.39
N GLY A 580 2.75 -1.99 4.21
CA GLY A 580 1.48 -1.30 3.96
C GLY A 580 0.35 -1.75 4.89
N TRP A 581 0.25 -3.04 5.21
CA TRP A 581 -0.76 -3.56 6.15
C TRP A 581 -0.57 -3.08 7.60
N LEU A 582 0.63 -2.62 7.99
CA LEU A 582 0.88 -2.08 9.33
C LEU A 582 0.43 -0.61 9.47
N MET A 583 0.40 0.15 8.38
CA MET A 583 0.13 1.59 8.43
C MET A 583 -1.25 1.93 9.04
N PRO A 584 -2.38 1.28 8.67
CA PRO A 584 -3.67 1.57 9.29
C PRO A 584 -3.70 1.34 10.80
N ILE A 585 -2.90 0.41 11.34
CA ILE A 585 -2.85 0.11 12.78
C ILE A 585 -2.34 1.32 13.56
N PHE A 586 -1.28 1.98 13.07
CA PHE A 586 -0.70 3.15 13.75
C PHE A 586 -1.51 4.44 13.58
N THR A 587 -2.49 4.48 12.65
CA THR A 587 -3.40 5.63 12.55
C THR A 587 -4.35 5.77 13.75
N ALA A 588 -4.67 4.68 14.45
CA ALA A 588 -5.59 4.66 15.59
C ALA A 588 -5.15 5.55 16.78
N GLY A 589 -3.86 5.88 16.86
CA GLY A 589 -3.32 6.81 17.86
C GLY A 589 -2.64 8.04 17.25
N LEU A 590 -2.85 8.33 15.95
CA LEU A 590 -2.18 9.44 15.27
C LEU A 590 -2.68 10.81 15.77
N PHE A 591 -3.94 10.90 16.19
CA PHE A 591 -4.50 12.10 16.83
C PHE A 591 -5.04 11.74 18.21
N ALA A 592 -4.75 12.60 19.18
CA ALA A 592 -5.22 12.48 20.56
C ALA A 592 -5.67 13.84 21.07
N VAL A 593 -6.73 13.87 21.89
CA VAL A 593 -7.10 15.08 22.61
C VAL A 593 -6.05 15.33 23.70
N SER A 594 -5.48 16.52 23.70
CA SER A 594 -4.64 17.04 24.78
C SER A 594 -5.28 18.31 25.33
N GLN A 595 -5.03 18.58 26.60
CA GLN A 595 -5.36 19.87 27.19
C GLN A 595 -4.26 20.88 26.90
N LYS A 596 -4.63 22.13 26.64
CA LYS A 596 -3.74 23.29 26.76
C LYS A 596 -4.38 24.33 27.66
N ALA A 597 -3.65 24.74 28.70
CA ALA A 597 -3.98 25.93 29.46
C ALA A 597 -3.79 27.18 28.58
N GLN A 598 -4.83 28.01 28.50
CA GLN A 598 -4.78 29.33 27.91
C GLN A 598 -5.20 30.35 28.97
N ARG A 599 -4.61 31.54 28.90
CA ARG A 599 -5.05 32.70 29.69
C ARG A 599 -5.91 33.58 28.80
N ALA A 600 -7.15 33.83 29.20
CA ALA A 600 -7.95 34.91 28.62
C ALA A 600 -7.85 36.13 29.53
N ASN A 601 -7.56 37.28 28.93
CA ASN A 601 -7.69 38.58 29.58
C ASN A 601 -9.16 39.00 29.50
N LEU A 602 -9.65 39.60 30.57
CA LEU A 602 -11.05 39.97 30.78
C LEU A 602 -11.14 41.32 31.47
N GLU A 603 -12.31 41.94 31.37
CA GLU A 603 -12.60 43.25 31.95
C GLU A 603 -13.82 43.16 32.88
N LEU A 604 -13.62 43.60 34.13
CA LEU A 604 -14.62 43.66 35.18
C LEU A 604 -15.04 45.11 35.40
N ARG A 605 -16.31 45.43 35.11
CA ARG A 605 -16.88 46.76 35.29
C ARG A 605 -17.40 46.95 36.71
N PRO A 606 -17.01 48.02 37.44
CA PRO A 606 -17.61 48.36 38.72
C PRO A 606 -19.11 48.69 38.59
N GLY A 607 -19.94 47.90 39.26
CA GLY A 607 -21.38 48.15 39.41
C GLY A 607 -21.70 49.18 40.50
N SER A 608 -20.76 49.42 41.42
CA SER A 608 -20.92 50.32 42.57
C SER A 608 -19.70 51.23 42.82
N GLN A 609 -19.94 52.37 43.47
CA GLN A 609 -18.93 53.29 43.98
C GLN A 609 -19.07 53.47 45.49
N PHE A 610 -18.01 53.87 46.18
CA PHE A 610 -18.06 54.27 47.58
C PHE A 610 -18.24 55.79 47.71
N VAL A 611 -18.95 56.23 48.75
CA VAL A 611 -19.33 57.63 48.97
C VAL A 611 -19.28 57.97 50.47
N SER A 612 -18.73 59.13 50.81
CA SER A 612 -18.67 59.65 52.19
C SER A 612 -20.05 59.81 52.82
N THR A 613 -20.16 59.57 54.14
CA THR A 613 -21.41 59.69 54.89
C THR A 613 -21.21 60.31 56.28
N THR A 614 -22.13 61.18 56.66
CA THR A 614 -22.24 61.78 58.00
C THR A 614 -23.38 61.17 58.82
N LYS A 615 -24.07 60.15 58.30
CA LYS A 615 -25.07 59.38 59.04
C LYS A 615 -24.40 58.34 59.93
N SER A 616 -24.97 58.08 61.10
CA SER A 616 -24.59 56.94 61.95
C SER A 616 -24.68 55.61 61.18
N LEU A 617 -23.71 54.74 61.42
CA LEU A 617 -23.60 53.39 60.88
C LEU A 617 -24.03 52.33 61.90
N SER A 618 -24.68 52.70 63.02
CA SER A 618 -25.15 51.73 64.01
C SER A 618 -26.26 50.78 63.52
N THR A 619 -26.86 51.08 62.37
CA THR A 619 -27.76 50.16 61.64
C THR A 619 -27.12 49.55 60.37
N ALA A 620 -25.81 49.71 60.15
CA ALA A 620 -25.11 49.23 58.95
C ALA A 620 -24.69 47.75 59.03
N ILE A 621 -24.73 47.15 60.23
CA ILE A 621 -24.44 45.73 60.48
C ILE A 621 -25.55 45.17 61.37
N ASP A 622 -26.07 43.99 61.04
CA ASP A 622 -27.02 43.25 61.87
C ASP A 622 -26.33 42.20 62.77
N SER A 623 -27.08 41.69 63.75
CA SER A 623 -26.58 40.69 64.70
C SER A 623 -26.21 39.36 64.01
N ASP A 624 -26.87 39.03 62.90
CA ASP A 624 -26.56 37.83 62.11
C ASP A 624 -25.23 37.97 61.37
N THR A 625 -24.89 39.14 60.79
CA THR A 625 -23.59 39.38 60.18
C THR A 625 -22.47 39.32 61.21
N ILE A 626 -22.68 39.89 62.40
CA ILE A 626 -21.72 39.77 63.53
C ILE A 626 -21.50 38.29 63.89
N ALA A 627 -22.58 37.51 64.02
CA ALA A 627 -22.48 36.08 64.31
C ALA A 627 -21.80 35.28 63.18
N ASN A 628 -22.12 35.59 61.92
CA ASN A 628 -21.56 34.92 60.74
C ASN A 628 -20.06 35.21 60.54
N VAL A 629 -19.59 36.44 60.79
CA VAL A 629 -18.22 36.89 60.47
C VAL A 629 -17.24 36.78 61.65
N LEU A 630 -17.70 37.01 62.88
CA LEU A 630 -16.82 37.12 64.06
C LEU A 630 -16.95 35.94 65.04
N LEU A 631 -18.14 35.41 65.26
CA LEU A 631 -18.41 34.43 66.33
C LEU A 631 -18.32 32.96 65.90
N ARG A 632 -18.30 32.66 64.59
CA ARG A 632 -18.10 31.29 64.08
C ARG A 632 -16.63 30.96 63.86
N GLU A 633 -16.26 29.71 64.13
CA GLU A 633 -14.94 29.15 63.82
C GLU A 633 -14.63 29.23 62.32
N THR A 634 -15.64 28.97 61.47
CA THR A 634 -15.60 29.21 60.02
C THR A 634 -16.41 30.47 59.69
N PRO A 635 -15.76 31.61 59.38
CA PRO A 635 -16.47 32.83 59.05
C PRO A 635 -17.21 32.71 57.72
N LYS A 636 -18.38 33.36 57.62
CA LYS A 636 -19.11 33.57 56.38
C LYS A 636 -19.30 35.06 56.15
N TYR A 637 -18.56 35.60 55.19
CA TYR A 637 -18.65 37.01 54.79
C TYR A 637 -19.89 37.26 53.92
N PRO A 638 -20.57 38.41 54.10
CA PRO A 638 -21.42 38.97 53.07
C PRO A 638 -20.65 39.16 51.74
N ARG A 639 -21.37 39.08 50.62
CA ARG A 639 -20.78 39.29 49.28
C ARG A 639 -20.02 40.61 49.24
N TRP A 640 -18.91 40.61 48.50
CA TRP A 640 -17.99 41.74 48.33
C TRP A 640 -17.25 42.19 49.62
N THR A 641 -17.13 41.35 50.64
CA THR A 641 -16.22 41.60 51.78
C THR A 641 -15.32 40.40 52.06
N TRP A 642 -14.13 40.67 52.61
CA TRP A 642 -13.24 39.64 53.13
C TRP A 642 -12.34 40.23 54.22
N GLU A 643 -12.27 39.56 55.38
CA GLU A 643 -11.60 40.08 56.59
C GLU A 643 -11.86 41.58 56.82
N ASP A 644 -10.85 42.44 56.61
CA ASP A 644 -10.87 43.88 56.84
C ASP A 644 -10.95 44.75 55.57
N VAL A 645 -11.26 44.16 54.41
CA VAL A 645 -11.47 44.87 53.14
C VAL A 645 -12.90 44.75 52.58
N ALA A 646 -13.39 45.85 52.01
CA ALA A 646 -14.66 45.95 51.31
C ALA A 646 -14.42 46.25 49.82
N LEU A 647 -14.95 45.38 48.96
CA LEU A 647 -14.82 45.45 47.51
C LEU A 647 -16.04 46.17 46.90
N PRO A 648 -15.87 46.86 45.76
CA PRO A 648 -17.00 47.27 44.94
C PRO A 648 -17.71 46.04 44.37
N GLU A 649 -19.01 46.17 44.10
CA GLU A 649 -19.72 45.23 43.26
C GLU A 649 -19.14 45.28 41.84
N VAL A 650 -18.92 44.12 41.21
CA VAL A 650 -18.38 44.04 39.84
C VAL A 650 -19.22 43.11 38.95
N SER A 651 -19.23 43.40 37.65
CA SER A 651 -19.89 42.62 36.60
C SER A 651 -18.96 42.47 35.40
N LEU A 652 -19.01 41.34 34.69
CA LEU A 652 -18.22 41.15 33.47
C LEU A 652 -18.69 42.11 32.36
N VAL A 653 -17.77 42.68 31.58
CA VAL A 653 -18.09 43.60 30.48
C VAL A 653 -18.74 42.86 29.30
N ASP A 654 -18.04 41.86 28.78
CA ASP A 654 -18.47 41.00 27.69
C ASP A 654 -18.46 39.54 28.16
N HIS A 655 -19.53 38.80 27.85
CA HIS A 655 -19.58 37.35 27.99
C HIS A 655 -19.40 36.73 26.59
N PRO A 656 -18.25 36.11 26.28
CA PRO A 656 -18.08 35.40 25.00
C PRO A 656 -19.08 34.26 24.89
N SER A 657 -19.90 34.27 23.83
CA SER A 657 -21.09 33.42 23.68
C SER A 657 -20.83 31.90 23.57
N GLU A 658 -19.55 31.49 23.54
CA GLU A 658 -19.12 30.11 23.34
C GLU A 658 -18.33 29.55 24.55
N TRP A 659 -18.27 30.27 25.68
CA TRP A 659 -17.45 29.88 26.84
C TRP A 659 -18.12 28.88 27.79
N PRO A 660 -17.62 27.64 27.93
CA PRO A 660 -18.26 26.58 28.70
C PRO A 660 -17.49 26.30 30.00
N LEU A 661 -17.52 27.24 30.95
CA LEU A 661 -16.67 27.19 32.16
C LEU A 661 -17.44 27.36 33.48
N PRO A 662 -18.27 26.39 33.89
CA PRO A 662 -18.59 26.24 35.30
C PRO A 662 -17.31 25.96 36.11
N ASN A 663 -17.27 26.43 37.36
CA ASN A 663 -16.17 26.24 38.32
C ASN A 663 -14.76 26.72 37.87
N THR A 664 -14.62 27.78 37.07
CA THR A 664 -13.31 28.43 36.87
C THR A 664 -13.04 29.60 37.80
N GLU A 665 -11.74 29.87 37.99
CA GLU A 665 -11.22 30.90 38.88
C GLU A 665 -10.73 32.12 38.09
N LEU A 666 -11.35 33.27 38.33
CA LEU A 666 -11.05 34.56 37.70
C LEU A 666 -10.22 35.41 38.66
N VAL A 667 -8.96 35.69 38.31
CA VAL A 667 -8.05 36.48 39.15
C VAL A 667 -8.06 37.94 38.70
N ALA A 668 -8.31 38.87 39.62
CA ALA A 668 -8.33 40.31 39.33
C ALA A 668 -7.70 41.13 40.47
N LYS A 669 -7.12 42.28 40.13
CA LYS A 669 -6.56 43.26 41.08
C LYS A 669 -7.57 44.38 41.29
N VAL A 670 -8.36 44.28 42.36
CA VAL A 670 -9.55 45.13 42.58
C VAL A 670 -9.22 46.28 43.55
N PRO A 671 -9.36 47.54 43.14
CA PRO A 671 -9.31 48.68 44.06
C PRO A 671 -10.45 48.58 45.09
N SER A 672 -10.09 48.58 46.37
CA SER A 672 -10.98 48.27 47.49
C SER A 672 -10.74 49.24 48.65
N LEU A 673 -11.69 49.32 49.58
CA LEU A 673 -11.53 50.14 50.79
C LEU A 673 -11.16 49.30 52.01
N ARG A 674 -10.32 49.87 52.88
CA ARG A 674 -9.89 49.27 54.15
C ARG A 674 -10.06 50.27 55.30
N GLY A 675 -10.60 49.80 56.42
CA GLY A 675 -10.63 50.58 57.67
C GLY A 675 -9.30 50.50 58.41
N LYS A 676 -8.62 51.64 58.58
CA LYS A 676 -7.26 51.71 59.15
C LYS A 676 -7.24 52.53 60.44
N LEU A 677 -6.87 51.89 61.54
CA LEU A 677 -6.53 52.56 62.80
C LEU A 677 -5.04 52.93 62.81
N THR A 678 -4.76 54.23 62.94
CA THR A 678 -3.42 54.76 63.21
C THR A 678 -3.31 55.04 64.71
N CYS A 679 -2.40 54.35 65.42
CA CYS A 679 -2.38 54.40 66.88
C CYS A 679 -0.98 54.43 67.50
N GLU A 680 -0.88 55.19 68.60
CA GLU A 680 0.22 55.13 69.58
C GLU A 680 -0.24 54.27 70.78
N THR A 681 0.69 53.59 71.46
CA THR A 681 0.36 52.73 72.62
C THR A 681 1.24 53.08 73.81
N ILE A 682 0.62 53.21 74.98
CA ILE A 682 1.24 53.50 76.26
C ILE A 682 0.90 52.33 77.21
N SER A 683 1.79 51.96 78.11
CA SER A 683 1.52 50.98 79.17
C SER A 683 1.92 51.55 80.51
N LEU A 684 1.00 51.45 81.48
CA LEU A 684 1.06 52.03 82.81
C LEU A 684 1.17 50.89 83.83
N TYR A 685 1.97 51.06 84.87
CA TYR A 685 2.31 49.99 85.83
C TYR A 685 2.09 50.47 87.27
N GLY A 686 1.77 49.54 88.18
CA GLY A 686 1.76 49.83 89.62
C GLY A 686 0.66 50.81 90.05
N GLY A 687 -0.58 50.58 89.61
CA GLY A 687 -1.74 51.43 89.90
C GLY A 687 -1.86 52.71 89.05
N GLU A 688 -0.84 53.09 88.27
CA GLU A 688 -0.97 54.21 87.31
C GLU A 688 -2.12 53.96 86.32
N GLY A 689 -3.07 54.90 86.26
CA GLY A 689 -4.22 54.85 85.35
C GLY A 689 -5.54 54.39 85.97
N VAL A 690 -5.55 53.83 87.18
CA VAL A 690 -6.76 53.29 87.85
C VAL A 690 -7.85 54.37 88.05
N ASP A 691 -7.46 55.54 88.59
CA ASP A 691 -8.37 56.68 88.87
C ASP A 691 -8.76 57.48 87.62
N TRP A 692 -8.32 57.10 86.41
CA TRP A 692 -8.57 57.91 85.22
C TRP A 692 -10.06 57.92 84.86
N GLN A 693 -10.63 59.12 84.75
CA GLN A 693 -12.03 59.29 84.35
C GLN A 693 -12.13 59.37 82.83
N CYS A 694 -12.74 58.34 82.25
CA CYS A 694 -13.01 58.20 80.83
C CYS A 694 -14.51 58.29 80.53
N VAL A 695 -14.85 58.70 79.31
CA VAL A 695 -16.22 58.66 78.77
C VAL A 695 -16.31 57.46 77.83
N PRO A 696 -17.08 56.40 78.16
CA PRO A 696 -17.31 55.28 77.26
C PRO A 696 -17.81 55.71 75.89
N LEU A 697 -17.48 54.96 74.83
CA LEU A 697 -18.04 55.18 73.50
C LEU A 697 -19.57 54.99 73.55
N GLY A 698 -20.33 55.94 73.00
CA GLY A 698 -21.79 56.02 73.13
C GLY A 698 -22.31 56.52 74.49
N GLY A 699 -21.44 56.71 75.49
CA GLY A 699 -21.79 57.24 76.81
C GLY A 699 -21.64 58.76 76.93
N SER A 700 -22.40 59.37 77.84
CA SER A 700 -22.31 60.80 78.20
C SER A 700 -21.72 61.05 79.60
N THR A 701 -21.65 60.02 80.44
CA THR A 701 -21.13 60.09 81.82
C THR A 701 -19.66 59.69 81.86
N LYS A 702 -18.86 60.39 82.68
CA LYS A 702 -17.51 59.96 83.05
C LYS A 702 -17.58 58.79 84.03
N GLN A 703 -16.75 57.80 83.83
CA GLN A 703 -16.59 56.61 84.67
C GLN A 703 -15.09 56.35 84.91
N PRO A 704 -14.68 55.81 86.08
CA PRO A 704 -13.30 55.40 86.30
C PRO A 704 -12.92 54.22 85.39
N VAL A 705 -11.64 54.09 85.06
CA VAL A 705 -11.12 52.96 84.26
C VAL A 705 -11.31 51.62 84.98
N CYS A 706 -11.25 51.58 86.30
CA CYS A 706 -11.56 50.41 87.12
C CYS A 706 -12.70 50.71 88.10
N GLY A 707 -13.71 49.84 88.16
CA GLY A 707 -14.73 49.86 89.23
C GLY A 707 -14.24 49.16 90.51
N SER A 708 -14.83 49.50 91.66
CA SER A 708 -14.41 48.99 92.99
C SER A 708 -14.38 47.46 93.10
N ASP A 709 -15.25 46.78 92.33
CA ASP A 709 -15.48 45.34 92.42
C ASP A 709 -14.88 44.60 91.20
N GLN A 710 -14.02 45.26 90.41
CA GLN A 710 -13.50 44.74 89.13
C GLN A 710 -12.00 44.43 89.21
N SER A 711 -11.63 43.16 88.99
CA SER A 711 -10.22 42.75 88.91
C SER A 711 -9.53 43.10 87.59
N ARG A 712 -10.30 43.42 86.54
CA ARG A 712 -9.83 43.66 85.16
C ARG A 712 -10.68 44.75 84.52
N THR A 713 -10.09 45.48 83.58
CA THR A 713 -10.76 46.50 82.78
C THR A 713 -10.54 46.24 81.28
N ALA A 714 -11.56 46.48 80.47
CA ALA A 714 -11.40 46.70 79.03
C ALA A 714 -12.50 47.61 78.47
N LEU A 715 -12.14 48.81 78.04
CA LEU A 715 -13.04 49.90 77.68
C LEU A 715 -12.56 50.68 76.45
N VAL A 716 -13.45 50.93 75.50
CA VAL A 716 -13.28 51.90 74.42
C VAL A 716 -13.90 53.24 74.85
N ALA A 717 -13.07 54.28 74.91
CA ALA A 717 -13.46 55.61 75.35
C ALA A 717 -13.31 56.67 74.25
N SER A 718 -14.24 57.64 74.25
CA SER A 718 -14.21 58.82 73.38
C SER A 718 -13.31 59.92 73.94
N SER A 719 -13.15 60.01 75.26
CA SER A 719 -12.25 60.95 75.93
C SER A 719 -11.87 60.45 77.33
N CYS A 720 -10.71 60.87 77.83
CA CYS A 720 -10.25 60.59 79.20
C CYS A 720 -9.50 61.81 79.75
N SER A 721 -9.57 62.05 81.05
CA SER A 721 -9.08 63.30 81.67
C SER A 721 -7.57 63.57 81.55
N GLN A 722 -6.75 62.54 81.35
CA GLN A 722 -5.28 62.64 81.30
C GLN A 722 -4.67 62.25 79.94
N LEU A 723 -5.50 62.06 78.89
CA LEU A 723 -5.04 61.62 77.57
C LEU A 723 -5.26 62.69 76.49
N SER A 724 -4.42 62.65 75.46
CA SER A 724 -4.43 63.65 74.38
C SER A 724 -5.72 63.62 73.56
N SER A 725 -6.31 64.80 73.35
CA SER A 725 -7.46 65.03 72.45
C SER A 725 -7.10 64.92 70.95
N LYS A 726 -5.81 64.78 70.61
CA LYS A 726 -5.31 64.53 69.23
C LYS A 726 -5.87 63.24 68.62
N TYR A 727 -6.24 62.27 69.46
CA TYR A 727 -6.80 60.99 69.05
C TYR A 727 -8.30 60.95 69.28
N SER A 728 -9.07 60.42 68.34
CA SER A 728 -10.53 60.24 68.49
C SER A 728 -10.86 59.12 69.47
N LEU A 729 -10.16 57.99 69.40
CA LEU A 729 -10.42 56.79 70.20
C LEU A 729 -9.31 56.52 71.22
N LYS A 730 -9.69 55.91 72.35
CA LYS A 730 -8.78 55.33 73.35
C LYS A 730 -9.27 53.94 73.69
N TYR A 731 -8.52 52.91 73.32
CA TYR A 731 -8.74 51.53 73.77
C TYR A 731 -7.91 51.32 75.03
N ILE A 732 -8.55 51.01 76.15
CA ILE A 732 -7.92 50.83 77.45
C ILE A 732 -8.19 49.40 77.91
N TRP A 733 -7.18 48.65 78.33
CA TRP A 733 -7.39 47.31 78.86
C TRP A 733 -6.24 46.86 79.79
N GLY A 734 -6.54 46.00 80.76
CA GLY A 734 -5.53 45.50 81.69
C GLY A 734 -6.07 44.88 82.98
N SER A 735 -5.19 44.78 83.98
CA SER A 735 -5.52 44.34 85.34
C SER A 735 -5.70 45.53 86.28
N CYS A 736 -6.72 45.50 87.13
CA CYS A 736 -7.01 46.54 88.13
C CYS A 736 -6.43 46.23 89.52
N SER A 737 -5.54 45.23 89.61
CA SER A 737 -4.75 44.90 90.80
C SER A 737 -3.62 45.93 91.05
N ASP A 738 -3.10 46.01 92.27
CA ASP A 738 -1.99 46.92 92.61
C ASP A 738 -0.71 46.63 91.80
N ASP A 739 -0.30 45.36 91.71
CA ASP A 739 0.76 44.87 90.81
C ASP A 739 0.31 44.79 89.33
N GLY A 740 -0.80 45.44 88.99
CA GLY A 740 -1.41 45.43 87.67
C GLY A 740 -0.70 46.31 86.66
N MET A 741 -1.10 46.13 85.41
CA MET A 741 -0.64 46.90 84.26
C MET A 741 -1.84 47.21 83.37
N ILE A 742 -1.96 48.47 82.95
CA ILE A 742 -3.02 48.98 82.07
C ILE A 742 -2.38 49.48 80.78
N SER A 743 -2.73 48.85 79.66
CA SER A 743 -2.33 49.30 78.33
C SER A 743 -3.41 50.21 77.72
N VAL A 744 -2.95 51.26 77.04
CA VAL A 744 -3.78 52.29 76.42
C VAL A 744 -3.30 52.48 74.98
N MET A 745 -4.13 52.08 74.00
CA MET A 745 -3.90 52.37 72.58
C MET A 745 -4.77 53.55 72.16
N MET A 746 -4.15 54.71 71.96
CA MET A 746 -4.80 55.92 71.45
C MET A 746 -4.80 55.88 69.92
N CYS A 747 -5.96 56.02 69.28
CA CYS A 747 -6.10 55.83 67.84
C CYS A 747 -6.85 56.97 67.14
N ASN A 748 -6.50 57.22 65.87
CA ASN A 748 -7.36 57.86 64.89
C ASN A 748 -7.82 56.83 63.84
N GLN A 749 -9.10 56.89 63.49
CA GLN A 749 -9.68 56.12 62.38
C GLN A 749 -9.46 56.83 61.05
N SER A 750 -9.26 56.06 59.99
CA SER A 750 -9.12 56.52 58.61
C SER A 750 -9.60 55.43 57.66
N VAL A 751 -10.12 55.81 56.50
CA VAL A 751 -10.34 54.89 55.38
C VAL A 751 -9.17 55.05 54.41
N VAL A 752 -8.66 53.94 53.89
CA VAL A 752 -7.62 53.94 52.85
C VAL A 752 -8.07 53.14 51.64
N ASP A 753 -7.69 53.62 50.47
CA ASP A 753 -7.80 52.87 49.22
C ASP A 753 -6.65 51.85 49.17
N VAL A 754 -6.92 50.62 48.75
CA VAL A 754 -5.91 49.56 48.64
C VAL A 754 -6.25 48.57 47.53
N ASP A 755 -5.25 48.11 46.79
CA ASP A 755 -5.41 47.03 45.83
C ASP A 755 -5.54 45.68 46.53
N VAL A 756 -6.56 44.90 46.17
CA VAL A 756 -6.74 43.52 46.65
C VAL A 756 -6.72 42.57 45.46
N LEU A 757 -5.70 41.71 45.41
CA LEU A 757 -5.64 40.60 44.45
C LEU A 757 -6.64 39.53 44.90
N THR A 758 -7.73 39.40 44.16
CA THR A 758 -8.89 38.59 44.53
C THR A 758 -9.17 37.55 43.46
N THR A 759 -9.51 36.33 43.89
CA THR A 759 -9.96 35.26 43.00
C THR A 759 -11.47 35.10 43.13
N PHE A 760 -12.19 35.24 42.02
CA PHE A 760 -13.64 35.10 41.94
C PHE A 760 -14.02 33.79 41.23
N ARG A 761 -15.23 33.27 41.51
CA ARG A 761 -15.83 32.18 40.73
C ARG A 761 -16.60 32.75 39.54
N THR A 762 -16.41 32.17 38.36
CA THR A 762 -17.01 32.67 37.11
C THR A 762 -18.53 32.53 37.03
N GLU A 763 -19.14 31.62 37.80
CA GLU A 763 -20.60 31.38 37.80
C GLU A 763 -21.41 32.49 38.47
N ASP A 764 -20.94 33.03 39.60
CA ASP A 764 -21.72 33.95 40.45
C ASP A 764 -20.93 35.17 40.96
N LEU A 765 -19.67 35.30 40.55
CA LEU A 765 -18.69 36.30 41.03
C LEU A 765 -18.51 36.32 42.55
N SER A 766 -18.74 35.19 43.25
CA SER A 766 -18.35 35.05 44.65
C SER A 766 -16.82 34.99 44.81
N ILE A 767 -16.32 35.54 45.93
CA ILE A 767 -14.93 35.42 46.33
C ILE A 767 -14.64 33.95 46.66
N ASN A 768 -13.61 33.38 46.03
CA ASN A 768 -13.25 31.99 46.24
C ASN A 768 -12.57 31.80 47.60
N THR A 769 -13.32 31.31 48.59
CA THR A 769 -12.85 31.14 49.98
C THR A 769 -11.64 30.22 50.15
N ASN A 770 -11.30 29.44 49.12
CA ASN A 770 -10.11 28.57 49.10
C ASN A 770 -8.82 29.35 48.72
N ALA A 771 -8.95 30.50 48.06
CA ALA A 771 -7.86 31.34 47.59
C ALA A 771 -7.94 32.71 48.29
N ILE A 772 -7.24 32.83 49.42
CA ILE A 772 -7.30 34.00 50.32
C ILE A 772 -6.94 35.28 49.54
N PRO A 773 -7.83 36.30 49.47
CA PRO A 773 -7.53 37.59 48.85
C PRO A 773 -6.30 38.27 49.46
N ILE A 774 -5.39 38.75 48.61
CA ILE A 774 -4.10 39.31 49.03
C ILE A 774 -4.16 40.85 48.94
N VAL A 775 -4.20 41.49 50.11
CA VAL A 775 -4.17 42.95 50.26
C VAL A 775 -2.75 43.47 50.02
N ASN A 776 -2.54 44.31 49.00
CA ASN A 776 -1.23 44.88 48.70
C ASN A 776 -0.97 46.11 49.58
N ALA A 777 -0.37 45.90 50.76
CA ALA A 777 -0.06 46.98 51.71
C ALA A 777 0.80 48.13 51.13
N SER A 778 1.57 47.87 50.06
CA SER A 778 2.35 48.91 49.36
C SER A 778 1.53 49.81 48.43
N SER A 779 0.23 49.55 48.27
CA SER A 779 -0.72 50.38 47.51
C SER A 779 -1.63 51.25 48.39
N GLU A 780 -1.48 51.21 49.73
CA GLU A 780 -2.36 51.95 50.64
C GLU A 780 -2.23 53.48 50.48
N ALA A 781 -3.29 54.11 49.99
CA ALA A 781 -3.40 55.56 49.83
C ALA A 781 -4.53 56.14 50.72
N PRO A 782 -4.46 57.41 51.17
CA PRO A 782 -5.57 58.05 51.86
C PRO A 782 -6.79 58.18 50.92
N SER A 783 -7.95 57.68 51.36
CA SER A 783 -9.18 57.76 50.56
C SER A 783 -9.93 59.07 50.80
N ASP A 784 -10.60 59.59 49.78
CA ASP A 784 -11.56 60.71 49.90
C ASP A 784 -12.85 60.30 50.65
N VAL A 785 -13.07 58.99 50.84
CA VAL A 785 -14.26 58.45 51.53
C VAL A 785 -14.14 58.63 53.04
N THR A 786 -14.98 59.51 53.60
CA THR A 786 -15.06 59.77 55.04
C THR A 786 -16.33 59.17 55.65
N ALA A 787 -16.16 58.42 56.74
CA ALA A 787 -17.23 57.73 57.45
C ALA A 787 -16.85 57.54 58.94
N ASP A 788 -17.83 57.63 59.85
CA ASP A 788 -17.60 57.35 61.27
C ASP A 788 -17.87 55.88 61.61
N ILE A 789 -16.83 55.06 61.50
CA ILE A 789 -16.86 53.62 61.82
C ILE A 789 -17.13 53.40 63.31
N THR A 790 -16.91 54.36 64.21
CA THR A 790 -17.10 54.15 65.66
C THR A 790 -18.55 53.93 66.04
N SER A 791 -19.49 54.55 65.31
CA SER A 791 -20.93 54.35 65.49
C SER A 791 -21.37 52.88 65.31
N VAL A 792 -20.62 52.09 64.55
CA VAL A 792 -20.85 50.65 64.35
C VAL A 792 -20.76 49.86 65.68
N TYR A 793 -20.00 50.35 66.66
CA TYR A 793 -19.79 49.62 67.92
C TYR A 793 -21.06 49.58 68.79
N GLU A 794 -22.04 50.45 68.54
CA GLU A 794 -23.37 50.38 69.16
C GLU A 794 -24.08 49.05 68.81
N ALA A 795 -23.88 48.51 67.60
CA ALA A 795 -24.46 47.22 67.18
C ALA A 795 -23.89 46.02 67.95
N LEU A 796 -22.76 46.18 68.65
CA LEU A 796 -22.16 45.15 69.50
C LEU A 796 -22.80 45.05 70.89
N ALA A 797 -23.64 46.01 71.29
CA ALA A 797 -24.12 46.15 72.68
C ALA A 797 -24.70 44.85 73.27
N ASN A 798 -25.38 44.05 72.45
CA ASN A 798 -26.04 42.80 72.86
C ASN A 798 -25.13 41.56 72.84
N VAL A 799 -23.94 41.63 72.23
CA VAL A 799 -23.06 40.47 71.97
C VAL A 799 -22.51 39.89 73.27
N GLY A 800 -23.11 38.81 73.76
CA GLY A 800 -22.74 38.16 75.03
C GLY A 800 -23.11 38.96 76.29
N ALA A 801 -24.15 39.79 76.24
CA ALA A 801 -24.55 40.65 77.36
C ALA A 801 -24.90 39.86 78.66
N ASP A 802 -25.42 38.64 78.52
CA ASP A 802 -25.84 37.80 79.66
C ASP A 802 -24.68 37.09 80.37
N ASN A 803 -23.46 37.13 79.82
CA ASN A 803 -22.34 36.36 80.35
C ASN A 803 -21.61 37.09 81.52
N LYS A 804 -22.02 36.76 82.73
CA LYS A 804 -21.44 37.27 84.00
C LYS A 804 -19.93 37.06 84.16
N THR A 805 -19.29 36.17 83.41
CA THR A 805 -17.81 36.02 83.45
C THR A 805 -17.06 37.11 82.69
N MET A 806 -17.76 38.05 82.03
CA MET A 806 -17.19 39.14 81.24
C MET A 806 -17.48 40.53 81.84
N ASN A 807 -17.89 40.59 83.11
CA ASN A 807 -18.06 41.85 83.84
C ASN A 807 -16.73 42.64 83.86
N GLY A 808 -16.79 43.94 83.53
CA GLY A 808 -15.61 44.80 83.38
C GLY A 808 -15.09 44.94 81.94
N LEU A 809 -15.66 44.22 80.97
CA LEU A 809 -15.43 44.41 79.53
C LEU A 809 -16.63 45.11 78.89
N ASP A 810 -16.35 46.09 78.01
CA ASP A 810 -17.39 46.72 77.19
C ASP A 810 -17.86 45.82 76.03
N ALA A 811 -18.78 46.33 75.20
CA ALA A 811 -19.35 45.59 74.07
C ALA A 811 -18.31 45.18 73.01
N PHE A 812 -17.29 46.01 72.78
CA PHE A 812 -16.21 45.73 71.82
C PHE A 812 -15.28 44.66 72.35
N PHE A 813 -14.83 44.76 73.60
CA PHE A 813 -13.95 43.78 74.23
C PHE A 813 -14.66 42.45 74.54
N ARG A 814 -15.95 42.45 74.90
CA ARG A 814 -16.78 41.23 74.94
C ARG A 814 -16.82 40.53 73.59
N THR A 815 -17.05 41.27 72.51
CA THR A 815 -17.01 40.75 71.14
C THR A 815 -15.62 40.20 70.80
N LEU A 816 -14.55 40.91 71.19
CA LEU A 816 -13.16 40.48 70.97
C LEU A 816 -12.86 39.12 71.63
N VAL A 817 -13.32 38.91 72.88
CA VAL A 817 -13.13 37.65 73.62
C VAL A 817 -14.00 36.50 73.09
N LEU A 818 -15.20 36.80 72.60
CA LEU A 818 -16.11 35.81 71.99
C LEU A 818 -15.77 35.50 70.52
N SER A 819 -14.90 36.29 69.89
CA SER A 819 -14.57 36.14 68.47
C SER A 819 -13.54 35.04 68.18
N ARG A 820 -13.53 34.59 66.92
CA ARG A 820 -12.48 33.71 66.35
C ARG A 820 -11.05 34.26 66.41
N LEU A 821 -10.84 35.51 66.85
CA LEU A 821 -9.53 36.14 67.01
C LEU A 821 -8.74 35.66 68.27
N GLN A 822 -9.22 34.63 68.97
CA GLN A 822 -8.53 33.91 70.05
C GLN A 822 -8.01 34.80 71.21
N THR A 823 -8.64 35.93 71.47
CA THR A 823 -8.25 36.82 72.58
C THR A 823 -8.90 36.37 73.87
N THR A 824 -8.28 35.45 74.62
CA THR A 824 -8.86 35.00 75.90
C THR A 824 -8.89 36.13 76.93
N LEU A 825 -9.83 36.04 77.89
CA LEU A 825 -9.96 36.99 79.00
C LEU A 825 -8.67 37.15 79.83
N GLU A 826 -7.80 36.14 79.80
CA GLU A 826 -6.47 36.12 80.43
C GLU A 826 -5.43 36.90 79.63
N ARG A 827 -5.40 36.74 78.29
CA ARG A 827 -4.46 37.43 77.40
C ARG A 827 -4.57 38.96 77.51
N ILE A 828 -5.77 39.48 77.80
CA ILE A 828 -6.03 40.91 78.05
C ILE A 828 -5.25 41.42 79.26
N ALA A 829 -5.11 40.63 80.32
CA ALA A 829 -4.44 41.03 81.57
C ALA A 829 -2.93 40.73 81.60
N MET A 830 -2.36 40.12 80.56
CA MET A 830 -0.94 39.67 80.53
C MET A 830 -0.01 40.70 79.88
N PRO A 831 1.02 41.22 80.57
CA PRO A 831 1.97 42.18 79.99
C PRO A 831 2.76 41.64 78.77
N GLU A 832 3.10 40.35 78.75
CA GLU A 832 3.85 39.75 77.64
C GLU A 832 3.06 39.62 76.32
N ARG A 833 1.73 39.81 76.35
CA ARG A 833 0.83 39.55 75.20
C ARG A 833 0.19 40.80 74.61
N GLN A 834 0.60 41.99 75.05
CA GLN A 834 0.00 43.26 74.63
C GLN A 834 0.03 43.52 73.12
N ASN A 835 1.10 43.11 72.43
CA ASN A 835 1.18 43.19 70.96
C ASN A 835 0.14 42.30 70.26
N SER A 836 -0.25 41.18 70.88
CA SER A 836 -1.31 40.31 70.35
C SER A 836 -2.70 40.92 70.56
N VAL A 837 -2.93 41.61 71.69
CA VAL A 837 -4.21 42.26 71.98
C VAL A 837 -4.38 43.51 71.12
N SER A 838 -3.35 44.34 70.97
CA SER A 838 -3.39 45.52 70.10
C SER A 838 -3.54 45.15 68.61
N GLN A 839 -2.95 44.03 68.17
CA GLN A 839 -3.22 43.46 66.84
C GLN A 839 -4.68 42.99 66.72
N ALA A 840 -5.21 42.26 67.70
CA ALA A 840 -6.58 41.77 67.67
C ALA A 840 -7.62 42.90 67.69
N ILE A 841 -7.37 44.00 68.44
CA ILE A 841 -8.18 45.23 68.40
C ILE A 841 -8.20 45.83 66.99
N ARG A 842 -7.03 45.93 66.33
CA ARG A 842 -6.93 46.45 64.94
C ARG A 842 -7.66 45.55 63.95
N GLN A 843 -7.56 44.23 64.10
CA GLN A 843 -8.27 43.26 63.25
C GLN A 843 -9.79 43.33 63.45
N LEU A 844 -10.28 43.37 64.70
CA LEU A 844 -11.71 43.50 64.98
C LEU A 844 -12.28 44.81 64.43
N HIS A 845 -11.58 45.94 64.61
CA HIS A 845 -11.99 47.21 63.99
C HIS A 845 -12.00 47.12 62.47
N GLY A 846 -10.95 46.57 61.84
CA GLY A 846 -10.86 46.44 60.39
C GLY A 846 -12.00 45.61 59.80
N ILE A 847 -12.34 44.48 60.43
CA ILE A 847 -13.46 43.63 60.02
C ILE A 847 -14.79 44.40 60.13
N LEU A 848 -15.03 45.07 61.25
CA LEU A 848 -16.24 45.89 61.46
C LEU A 848 -16.31 47.06 60.47
N ALA A 849 -15.18 47.69 60.14
CA ALA A 849 -15.09 48.74 59.14
C ALA A 849 -15.47 48.24 57.74
N ALA A 850 -14.95 47.08 57.32
CA ALA A 850 -15.29 46.47 56.04
C ALA A 850 -16.79 46.20 55.93
N GLN A 851 -17.40 45.62 56.96
CA GLN A 851 -18.85 45.37 56.98
C GLN A 851 -19.68 46.67 57.00
N ALA A 852 -19.20 47.74 57.63
CA ALA A 852 -19.87 49.04 57.61
C ALA A 852 -19.76 49.75 56.24
N ILE A 853 -18.59 49.70 55.61
CA ILE A 853 -18.33 50.22 54.25
C ILE A 853 -19.16 49.46 53.19
N ASN A 854 -19.42 48.18 53.42
CA ASN A 854 -20.26 47.31 52.60
C ASN A 854 -21.76 47.70 52.59
N SER A 855 -22.20 48.61 53.48
CA SER A 855 -23.60 49.05 53.57
C SER A 855 -24.00 50.09 52.51
N ASP A 856 -25.28 50.12 52.14
CA ASP A 856 -25.89 51.04 51.16
C ASP A 856 -25.73 52.54 51.50
N LEU A 857 -25.34 52.84 52.73
CA LEU A 857 -25.04 54.21 53.17
C LEU A 857 -23.74 54.72 52.54
N ILE A 858 -22.74 53.84 52.38
CA ILE A 858 -21.39 54.14 51.87
C ILE A 858 -21.21 53.59 50.44
N ARG A 859 -21.40 52.29 50.21
CA ARG A 859 -21.37 51.72 48.86
C ARG A 859 -22.71 51.96 48.18
N ARG A 860 -22.70 52.49 46.95
CA ARG A 860 -23.92 52.75 46.17
C ARG A 860 -23.78 52.32 44.71
N PRO A 861 -24.85 51.82 44.08
CA PRO A 861 -24.82 51.43 42.68
C PRO A 861 -24.58 52.63 41.75
N LEU A 862 -23.78 52.42 40.68
CA LEU A 862 -23.50 53.44 39.66
C LEU A 862 -24.78 53.79 38.88
N SER A 863 -25.20 55.05 38.99
CA SER A 863 -26.35 55.56 38.23
C SER A 863 -26.11 55.50 36.72
N SER A 864 -27.16 55.24 35.94
CA SER A 864 -27.08 55.14 34.47
C SER A 864 -26.54 56.40 33.79
N LYS A 865 -26.67 57.59 34.40
CA LYS A 865 -26.11 58.85 33.89
C LYS A 865 -24.60 58.99 34.11
N LEU A 866 -24.02 58.27 35.07
CA LEU A 866 -22.56 58.26 35.29
C LEU A 866 -21.85 57.21 34.42
N ARG A 867 -22.55 56.16 33.97
CA ARG A 867 -22.02 55.12 33.06
C ARG A 867 -21.77 55.58 31.61
N ALA A 868 -22.03 56.85 31.28
CA ALA A 868 -22.03 57.39 29.93
C ALA A 868 -21.23 58.71 29.81
N ARG A 869 -20.20 58.88 30.65
CA ARG A 869 -19.33 60.05 30.73
C ARG A 869 -17.88 59.58 30.81
N ASP A 870 -16.95 60.32 30.19
CA ASP A 870 -15.54 59.91 30.10
C ASP A 870 -14.82 59.77 31.46
N ASP A 871 -15.39 60.32 32.54
CA ASP A 871 -14.98 60.08 33.94
C ASP A 871 -15.45 58.72 34.51
N SER A 872 -15.85 57.76 33.68
CA SER A 872 -16.27 56.43 34.13
C SER A 872 -15.13 55.67 34.80
N PRO A 873 -15.36 54.91 35.88
CA PRO A 873 -14.30 54.10 36.49
C PRO A 873 -13.76 53.10 35.46
N THR A 874 -12.45 53.11 35.27
CA THR A 874 -11.74 52.23 34.35
C THR A 874 -12.09 50.77 34.61
N ASP A 875 -12.46 50.03 33.57
CA ASP A 875 -12.72 48.59 33.69
C ASP A 875 -11.48 47.85 34.22
N ILE A 876 -11.71 46.97 35.19
CA ILE A 876 -10.64 46.34 35.97
C ILE A 876 -10.08 45.14 35.18
N PRO A 877 -8.77 45.10 34.91
CA PRO A 877 -8.16 43.97 34.21
C PRO A 877 -8.19 42.71 35.09
N ALA A 878 -8.75 41.65 34.53
CA ALA A 878 -8.84 40.33 35.11
C ALA A 878 -8.23 39.28 34.16
N SER A 879 -7.87 38.12 34.70
CA SER A 879 -7.40 36.99 33.90
C SER A 879 -8.02 35.69 34.40
N VAL A 880 -8.57 34.90 33.48
CA VAL A 880 -8.97 33.51 33.74
C VAL A 880 -7.96 32.57 33.06
N ASP A 881 -7.40 31.66 33.83
CA ASP A 881 -6.66 30.52 33.30
C ASP A 881 -7.66 29.38 33.09
N TYR A 882 -7.84 28.96 31.84
CA TYR A 882 -8.83 27.97 31.44
C TYR A 882 -8.19 26.95 30.49
N VAL A 883 -8.84 25.79 30.32
CA VAL A 883 -8.23 24.64 29.66
C VAL A 883 -9.07 24.21 28.46
N LEU A 884 -8.52 24.36 27.26
CA LEU A 884 -9.21 24.01 26.02
C LEU A 884 -8.79 22.61 25.55
N PRO A 885 -9.75 21.71 25.24
CA PRO A 885 -9.45 20.47 24.54
C PRO A 885 -8.97 20.82 23.12
N ARG A 886 -7.76 20.36 22.79
CA ARG A 886 -7.13 20.56 21.48
C ARG A 886 -6.66 19.24 20.91
N LEU A 887 -7.01 18.96 19.66
CA LEU A 887 -6.57 17.73 18.99
C LEU A 887 -5.11 17.88 18.59
N MET A 888 -4.22 17.11 19.22
CA MET A 888 -2.79 17.10 18.95
C MET A 888 -2.38 15.81 18.22
N GLN A 889 -1.26 15.87 17.49
CA GLN A 889 -0.76 14.75 16.70
C GLN A 889 0.26 13.94 17.52
N GLY A 890 0.05 12.63 17.64
CA GLY A 890 0.92 11.73 18.40
C GLY A 890 2.31 11.62 17.78
N SER A 891 3.35 12.03 18.52
CA SER A 891 4.74 12.06 18.05
C SER A 891 5.25 10.67 17.67
N VAL A 892 5.11 9.70 18.59
CA VAL A 892 5.53 8.30 18.38
C VAL A 892 4.86 7.68 17.14
N GLN A 893 3.54 7.86 17.02
CA GLN A 893 2.75 7.33 15.90
C GLN A 893 3.15 7.99 14.57
N SER A 894 3.45 9.31 14.59
CA SER A 894 3.95 10.04 13.43
C SER A 894 5.31 9.51 12.98
N PHE A 895 6.26 9.33 13.90
CA PHE A 895 7.58 8.78 13.56
C PHE A 895 7.50 7.33 13.05
N VAL A 896 6.63 6.49 13.61
CA VAL A 896 6.41 5.12 13.12
C VAL A 896 5.80 5.13 11.71
N LEU A 897 4.80 5.97 11.44
CA LEU A 897 4.20 6.11 10.11
C LEU A 897 5.19 6.67 9.08
N ILE A 898 6.00 7.66 9.43
CA ILE A 898 7.09 8.19 8.58
C ILE A 898 8.13 7.08 8.32
N GLY A 899 8.50 6.29 9.33
CA GLY A 899 9.41 5.15 9.16
C GLY A 899 8.87 4.09 8.21
N LEU A 900 7.63 3.65 8.41
CA LEU A 900 6.94 2.70 7.51
C LEU A 900 6.86 3.24 6.08
N LEU A 901 6.47 4.51 5.90
CA LEU A 901 6.43 5.18 4.60
C LEU A 901 7.82 5.25 3.97
N GLY A 902 8.86 5.62 4.74
CA GLY A 902 10.25 5.68 4.30
C GLY A 902 10.78 4.34 3.80
N PHE A 903 10.48 3.23 4.49
CA PHE A 903 10.82 1.89 4.01
C PHE A 903 10.05 1.52 2.73
N THR A 904 8.75 1.82 2.63
CA THR A 904 7.99 1.58 1.38
C THR A 904 8.49 2.44 0.22
N LEU A 905 8.93 3.67 0.47
CA LEU A 905 9.53 4.57 -0.50
C LEU A 905 10.88 4.05 -0.99
N ALA A 906 11.74 3.58 -0.08
CA ALA A 906 13.03 2.99 -0.42
C ALA A 906 12.88 1.71 -1.27
N PHE A 907 11.96 0.82 -0.91
CA PHE A 907 11.65 -0.37 -1.71
C PHE A 907 10.98 -0.02 -3.05
N GLY A 908 10.12 1.00 -3.10
CA GLY A 908 9.54 1.51 -4.34
C GLY A 908 10.59 2.07 -5.31
N LEU A 909 11.54 2.85 -4.80
CA LEU A 909 12.69 3.35 -5.57
C LEU A 909 13.58 2.21 -6.07
N LEU A 910 13.84 1.18 -5.26
CA LEU A 910 14.61 0.01 -5.68
C LEU A 910 13.84 -0.89 -6.67
N SER A 911 12.50 -0.87 -6.63
CA SER A 911 11.62 -1.52 -7.62
C SER A 911 11.70 -0.89 -9.02
N LEU A 912 12.12 0.38 -9.14
CA LEU A 912 12.41 1.00 -10.44
C LEU A 912 13.66 0.38 -11.10
N ARG A 913 14.68 0.01 -10.32
CA ARG A 913 15.93 -0.61 -10.81
C ARG A 913 15.80 -2.11 -11.10
N THR A 914 14.84 -2.77 -10.46
CA THR A 914 14.64 -4.24 -10.51
C THR A 914 13.43 -4.65 -11.34
N ALA A 915 12.86 -3.74 -12.13
CA ALA A 915 11.77 -4.04 -13.04
C ALA A 915 12.17 -5.14 -14.04
N SER A 916 11.33 -6.18 -14.15
CA SER A 916 11.52 -7.29 -15.08
C SER A 916 11.56 -6.79 -16.52
N ARG A 917 12.65 -7.13 -17.24
CA ARG A 917 12.74 -6.98 -18.70
C ARG A 917 11.81 -7.98 -19.39
N GLY A 918 11.49 -7.71 -20.66
CA GLY A 918 10.57 -8.53 -21.47
C GLY A 918 9.10 -8.25 -21.20
N THR A 919 8.27 -8.66 -22.15
CA THR A 919 6.80 -8.57 -22.14
C THR A 919 6.20 -9.96 -22.36
N LEU A 920 4.93 -10.13 -22.01
CA LEU A 920 4.14 -11.29 -22.45
C LEU A 920 3.12 -10.81 -23.48
N SER A 921 2.67 -11.68 -24.37
CA SER A 921 1.56 -11.39 -25.28
C SER A 921 0.23 -11.16 -24.54
N LYS A 922 0.02 -11.92 -23.45
CA LYS A 922 -1.25 -12.00 -22.73
C LYS A 922 -1.06 -12.17 -21.22
N SER A 923 -2.13 -11.92 -20.46
CA SER A 923 -2.12 -12.08 -19.01
C SER A 923 -2.25 -13.56 -18.61
N PRO A 924 -1.28 -14.18 -17.92
CA PRO A 924 -1.32 -15.60 -17.56
C PRO A 924 -2.25 -15.89 -16.36
N GLY A 925 -3.36 -15.15 -16.22
CA GLY A 925 -4.33 -15.29 -15.13
C GLY A 925 -5.59 -16.10 -15.48
N SER A 926 -5.78 -16.49 -16.74
CA SER A 926 -6.86 -17.39 -17.17
C SER A 926 -6.30 -18.73 -17.68
N ILE A 927 -7.11 -19.79 -17.60
CA ILE A 927 -6.73 -21.15 -18.05
C ILE A 927 -6.38 -21.11 -19.55
N ALA A 928 -7.19 -20.45 -20.36
CA ALA A 928 -6.95 -20.29 -21.80
C ALA A 928 -5.66 -19.52 -22.12
N ALA A 929 -5.30 -18.51 -21.33
CA ALA A 929 -4.05 -17.78 -21.52
C ALA A 929 -2.83 -18.62 -21.16
N GLN A 930 -2.88 -19.38 -20.06
CA GLN A 930 -1.80 -20.30 -19.70
C GLN A 930 -1.68 -21.44 -20.72
N ALA A 931 -2.80 -22.02 -21.16
CA ALA A 931 -2.85 -23.03 -22.22
C ALA A 931 -2.26 -22.51 -23.55
N SER A 932 -2.64 -21.30 -23.98
CA SER A 932 -2.10 -20.63 -25.18
C SER A 932 -0.59 -20.37 -25.09
N LEU A 933 -0.07 -19.97 -23.92
CA LEU A 933 1.37 -19.81 -23.70
C LEU A 933 2.12 -21.14 -23.65
N VAL A 934 1.50 -22.22 -23.16
CA VAL A 934 2.14 -23.54 -23.03
C VAL A 934 2.06 -24.38 -24.31
N ALA A 935 1.00 -24.25 -25.12
CA ALA A 935 0.80 -25.01 -26.35
C ALA A 935 1.95 -24.83 -27.35
N ASP A 936 2.47 -23.61 -27.45
CA ASP A 936 3.59 -23.23 -28.33
C ASP A 936 4.94 -23.19 -27.55
N SER A 937 5.11 -24.05 -26.55
CA SER A 937 6.31 -24.06 -25.68
C SER A 937 6.98 -25.42 -25.57
N THR A 938 8.30 -25.42 -25.39
CA THR A 938 9.13 -26.62 -25.23
C THR A 938 8.84 -27.43 -23.95
N LEU A 939 7.90 -26.99 -23.12
CA LEU A 939 7.37 -27.75 -22.00
C LEU A 939 6.44 -28.87 -22.43
N TRP A 940 5.60 -28.63 -23.44
CA TRP A 940 4.42 -29.47 -23.74
C TRP A 940 4.79 -30.93 -24.00
N TRP A 941 5.68 -31.17 -24.96
CA TRP A 941 6.14 -32.51 -25.35
C TRP A 941 7.25 -33.09 -24.46
N ARG A 942 7.66 -32.38 -23.40
CA ARG A 942 8.72 -32.81 -22.47
C ARG A 942 8.18 -33.30 -21.12
N LEU A 943 6.86 -33.30 -20.92
CA LEU A 943 6.16 -33.88 -19.77
C LEU A 943 5.95 -35.40 -19.95
N PRO A 944 6.03 -36.22 -18.87
CA PRO A 944 5.74 -37.65 -18.95
C PRO A 944 4.23 -37.95 -19.00
N ASP A 945 3.87 -39.14 -19.51
CA ASP A 945 2.54 -39.72 -19.33
C ASP A 945 2.17 -39.73 -17.82
N GLY A 946 0.94 -39.36 -17.48
CA GLY A 946 0.45 -39.35 -16.09
C GLY A 946 0.94 -38.18 -15.23
N ALA A 947 1.59 -37.17 -15.81
CA ALA A 947 2.07 -35.97 -15.10
C ALA A 947 0.97 -35.27 -14.27
N GLU A 948 -0.32 -35.41 -14.63
CA GLU A 948 -1.42 -34.88 -13.83
C GLU A 948 -1.46 -35.44 -12.39
N TRP A 949 -0.96 -36.65 -12.13
CA TRP A 949 -0.98 -37.30 -10.81
C TRP A 949 0.31 -37.18 -10.01
N MET A 950 1.41 -36.73 -10.63
CA MET A 950 2.72 -36.62 -9.96
C MET A 950 2.74 -35.47 -8.95
N GLU A 951 3.42 -35.64 -7.82
CA GLU A 951 3.74 -34.52 -6.92
C GLU A 951 4.79 -33.58 -7.53
N ASP A 952 4.89 -32.35 -7.03
CA ASP A 952 5.84 -31.36 -7.55
C ASP A 952 7.31 -31.80 -7.42
N ASP A 953 7.66 -32.57 -6.39
CA ASP A 953 9.04 -33.08 -6.21
C ASP A 953 9.38 -34.29 -7.10
N ASP A 954 8.39 -35.10 -7.50
CA ASP A 954 8.57 -36.13 -8.53
C ASP A 954 8.76 -35.50 -9.91
N LEU A 955 7.88 -34.55 -10.26
CA LEU A 955 7.95 -33.82 -11.51
C LEU A 955 9.26 -33.00 -11.60
N ALA A 956 9.69 -32.38 -10.51
CA ALA A 956 10.99 -31.71 -10.40
C ALA A 956 12.18 -32.67 -10.56
N ARG A 957 12.07 -33.93 -10.11
CA ARG A 957 13.10 -34.95 -10.31
C ARG A 957 13.20 -35.39 -11.77
N CYS A 958 12.08 -35.74 -12.41
CA CYS A 958 12.04 -36.14 -13.82
C CYS A 958 12.53 -35.02 -14.77
N LEU A 959 12.18 -33.76 -14.48
CA LEU A 959 12.55 -32.61 -15.31
C LEU A 959 13.87 -31.94 -14.89
N ARG A 960 14.59 -32.48 -13.89
CA ARG A 960 15.78 -31.83 -13.27
C ARG A 960 16.92 -31.52 -14.24
N ARG A 961 17.08 -32.33 -15.29
CA ARG A 961 18.13 -32.19 -16.33
C ARG A 961 17.65 -31.42 -17.57
N ARG A 962 16.40 -30.97 -17.62
CA ARG A 962 15.79 -30.29 -18.79
C ARG A 962 15.69 -28.77 -18.56
N THR A 963 15.84 -28.00 -19.63
CA THR A 963 15.61 -26.55 -19.69
C THR A 963 14.40 -26.24 -20.57
N PHE A 964 13.76 -25.10 -20.30
CA PHE A 964 12.46 -24.73 -20.84
C PHE A 964 12.39 -23.22 -21.13
N HIS A 965 11.63 -22.85 -22.16
CA HIS A 965 11.31 -21.47 -22.52
C HIS A 965 9.96 -21.42 -23.23
N LEU A 966 9.39 -20.22 -23.37
CA LEU A 966 8.26 -19.96 -24.27
C LEU A 966 8.83 -19.83 -25.71
N GLY A 967 8.20 -20.48 -26.68
CA GLY A 967 8.80 -20.72 -28.00
C GLY A 967 8.49 -19.63 -29.03
N TRP A 968 9.39 -18.67 -29.20
CA TRP A 968 9.48 -17.81 -30.39
C TRP A 968 10.93 -17.90 -30.92
N SER A 969 11.14 -17.69 -32.22
CA SER A 969 12.35 -18.16 -32.94
C SER A 969 13.66 -17.49 -32.53
N GLU A 970 14.77 -18.20 -32.76
CA GLU A 970 16.11 -17.80 -32.29
C GLU A 970 16.81 -16.80 -33.22
N PHE A 971 16.75 -17.00 -34.54
CA PHE A 971 17.58 -16.26 -35.51
C PHE A 971 16.83 -15.60 -36.69
N CYS A 972 15.65 -16.09 -37.12
CA CYS A 972 14.81 -15.38 -38.10
C CYS A 972 13.40 -15.10 -37.54
N PRO A 973 13.09 -13.84 -37.17
CA PRO A 973 11.75 -13.41 -36.80
C PRO A 973 10.76 -13.52 -37.98
N GLY A 974 9.46 -13.59 -37.68
CA GLY A 974 8.40 -13.78 -38.68
C GLY A 974 8.32 -15.22 -39.19
N HIS A 975 9.31 -15.63 -39.98
CA HIS A 975 9.18 -16.78 -40.88
C HIS A 975 9.68 -18.11 -40.30
N ALA A 976 10.88 -18.14 -39.71
CA ALA A 976 11.46 -19.38 -39.16
C ALA A 976 10.95 -19.67 -37.74
N LYS A 977 10.95 -20.96 -37.35
CA LYS A 977 10.46 -21.45 -36.05
C LYS A 977 11.45 -22.43 -35.41
N ASP A 978 11.23 -22.72 -34.13
CA ASP A 978 12.03 -23.62 -33.27
C ASP A 978 13.45 -23.09 -32.91
N GLN A 979 14.36 -24.01 -32.55
CA GLN A 979 15.74 -23.75 -32.11
C GLN A 979 16.71 -24.51 -33.02
N LEU A 980 17.87 -23.94 -33.32
CA LEU A 980 18.81 -24.54 -34.27
C LEU A 980 19.29 -25.94 -33.82
N GLU A 981 19.49 -26.12 -32.50
CA GLU A 981 19.86 -27.42 -31.90
C GLU A 981 18.76 -28.48 -32.02
N ASP A 982 17.49 -28.10 -31.88
CA ASP A 982 16.38 -29.06 -31.97
C ASP A 982 16.08 -29.42 -33.45
N ILE A 983 16.45 -28.56 -34.41
CA ILE A 983 16.54 -28.90 -35.85
C ILE A 983 17.66 -29.94 -36.10
N VAL A 984 18.86 -29.79 -35.52
CA VAL A 984 19.94 -30.81 -35.61
C VAL A 984 19.45 -32.18 -35.14
N LYS A 985 18.82 -32.23 -33.96
CA LYS A 985 18.30 -33.48 -33.38
C LYS A 985 17.22 -34.10 -34.26
N HIS A 986 16.33 -33.29 -34.85
CA HIS A 986 15.33 -33.82 -35.75
C HIS A 986 15.95 -34.36 -37.05
N ALA A 987 16.89 -33.63 -37.65
CA ALA A 987 17.64 -34.08 -38.82
C ALA A 987 18.35 -35.43 -38.58
N ILE A 988 19.00 -35.60 -37.42
CA ILE A 988 19.55 -36.90 -36.98
C ILE A 988 18.45 -37.97 -36.91
N SER A 989 17.31 -37.65 -36.28
CA SER A 989 16.19 -38.60 -36.09
C SER A 989 15.52 -39.05 -37.40
N VAL A 990 15.54 -38.21 -38.45
CA VAL A 990 15.05 -38.56 -39.80
C VAL A 990 16.18 -39.04 -40.72
N GLY A 991 17.36 -39.35 -40.18
CA GLY A 991 18.42 -40.08 -40.86
C GLY A 991 19.46 -39.22 -41.60
N TYR A 992 19.41 -37.89 -41.55
CA TYR A 992 20.37 -37.02 -42.25
C TYR A 992 21.81 -37.35 -41.83
N LYS A 993 22.70 -37.49 -42.81
CA LYS A 993 24.16 -37.64 -42.59
C LYS A 993 24.91 -36.32 -42.72
N THR A 994 24.36 -35.40 -43.53
CA THR A 994 24.82 -34.03 -43.70
C THR A 994 23.62 -33.09 -43.59
N ILE A 995 23.79 -31.94 -42.94
CA ILE A 995 22.87 -30.80 -42.98
C ILE A 995 23.65 -29.52 -43.28
N GLY A 996 23.09 -28.64 -44.09
CA GLY A 996 23.61 -27.30 -44.31
C GLY A 996 22.69 -26.26 -43.70
N PHE A 997 23.24 -25.35 -42.89
CA PHE A 997 22.50 -24.19 -42.41
C PHE A 997 22.70 -23.00 -43.35
N THR A 998 21.61 -22.39 -43.78
CA THR A 998 21.60 -21.31 -44.79
C THR A 998 20.64 -20.19 -44.39
N GLU A 999 20.75 -19.71 -43.14
CA GLU A 999 20.00 -18.54 -42.65
C GLU A 999 20.15 -17.33 -43.60
N HIS A 1000 19.08 -16.54 -43.78
CA HIS A 1000 19.10 -15.40 -44.69
C HIS A 1000 20.14 -14.35 -44.27
N MET A 1001 20.82 -13.73 -45.24
CA MET A 1001 21.73 -12.62 -44.94
C MET A 1001 21.00 -11.39 -44.35
N PRO A 1002 21.69 -10.57 -43.53
CA PRO A 1002 21.17 -9.29 -43.06
C PRO A 1002 20.77 -8.35 -44.21
N ARG A 1003 19.65 -7.63 -44.02
CA ARG A 1003 19.31 -6.45 -44.82
C ARG A 1003 20.20 -5.27 -44.39
N TYR A 1004 20.57 -4.40 -45.33
CA TYR A 1004 21.49 -3.27 -45.09
C TYR A 1004 20.94 -1.89 -45.49
N ASP A 1005 19.91 -1.83 -46.35
CA ASP A 1005 19.14 -0.62 -46.64
C ASP A 1005 17.70 -0.75 -46.10
N LEU A 1006 17.11 0.34 -45.60
CA LEU A 1006 15.71 0.37 -45.13
C LEU A 1006 14.66 -0.02 -46.19
N ARG A 1007 15.02 0.03 -47.48
CA ARG A 1007 14.15 -0.33 -48.61
C ARG A 1007 14.10 -1.84 -48.90
N ASP A 1008 15.02 -2.60 -48.30
CA ASP A 1008 15.19 -4.04 -48.52
C ASP A 1008 14.54 -4.87 -47.40
N LEU A 1009 13.96 -4.20 -46.40
CA LEU A 1009 13.26 -4.81 -45.29
C LEU A 1009 11.94 -5.43 -45.76
N TYR A 1010 11.67 -6.67 -45.33
CA TYR A 1010 10.38 -7.31 -45.58
C TYR A 1010 9.25 -6.60 -44.80
N PRO A 1011 7.97 -6.72 -45.21
CA PRO A 1011 6.87 -5.92 -44.64
C PRO A 1011 6.72 -6.01 -43.11
N GLU A 1012 6.93 -7.18 -42.50
CA GLU A 1012 6.88 -7.36 -41.04
C GLU A 1012 8.07 -6.74 -40.28
N GLU A 1013 9.14 -6.36 -40.99
CA GLU A 1013 10.28 -5.63 -40.41
C GLU A 1013 10.03 -4.12 -40.35
N LEU A 1014 8.96 -3.62 -41.00
CA LEU A 1014 8.66 -2.19 -41.13
C LEU A 1014 7.96 -1.56 -39.90
N ASP A 1015 7.58 -2.35 -38.90
CA ASP A 1015 6.99 -1.86 -37.63
C ASP A 1015 7.96 -0.94 -36.85
N ASN A 1016 9.26 -1.21 -36.93
CA ASN A 1016 10.32 -0.34 -36.41
C ASN A 1016 11.60 -0.49 -37.25
N PRO A 1017 11.64 0.13 -38.44
CA PRO A 1017 12.64 -0.17 -39.47
C PRO A 1017 14.09 0.04 -39.00
N GLN A 1018 14.32 1.09 -38.20
CA GLN A 1018 15.64 1.42 -37.68
C GLN A 1018 16.14 0.35 -36.68
N ALA A 1019 15.27 -0.10 -35.76
CA ALA A 1019 15.64 -1.13 -34.79
C ALA A 1019 15.77 -2.53 -35.43
N ALA A 1020 15.02 -2.81 -36.51
CA ALA A 1020 15.20 -4.03 -37.30
C ALA A 1020 16.58 -4.04 -37.97
N LEU A 1021 16.93 -2.95 -38.68
CA LEU A 1021 18.20 -2.80 -39.39
C LEU A 1021 19.42 -2.89 -38.45
N GLU A 1022 19.34 -2.28 -37.26
CA GLU A 1022 20.40 -2.34 -36.23
C GLU A 1022 20.53 -3.75 -35.61
N ALA A 1023 19.47 -4.56 -35.60
CA ALA A 1023 19.45 -5.87 -34.96
C ALA A 1023 19.85 -7.04 -35.89
N LEU A 1024 19.73 -6.89 -37.21
CA LEU A 1024 19.98 -7.98 -38.16
C LEU A 1024 21.45 -8.45 -38.20
N PRO A 1025 22.48 -7.58 -38.31
CA PRO A 1025 23.88 -8.05 -38.35
C PRO A 1025 24.33 -8.75 -37.06
N PRO A 1026 24.08 -8.23 -35.84
CA PRO A 1026 24.43 -8.94 -34.60
C PRO A 1026 23.68 -10.28 -34.42
N ARG A 1027 22.47 -10.41 -35.00
CA ARG A 1027 21.72 -11.67 -34.97
C ARG A 1027 22.35 -12.73 -35.88
N HIS A 1028 22.87 -12.32 -37.05
CA HIS A 1028 23.61 -13.20 -37.95
C HIS A 1028 24.96 -13.64 -37.34
N GLU A 1029 25.66 -12.75 -36.62
CA GLU A 1029 26.85 -13.12 -35.82
C GLU A 1029 26.51 -14.16 -34.73
N ALA A 1030 25.36 -14.02 -34.06
CA ALA A 1030 24.89 -14.99 -33.07
C ALA A 1030 24.51 -16.35 -33.68
N TYR A 1031 23.85 -16.35 -34.85
CA TYR A 1031 23.61 -17.55 -35.66
C TYR A 1031 24.92 -18.28 -35.98
N LEU A 1032 25.92 -17.57 -36.51
CA LEU A 1032 27.23 -18.13 -36.85
C LEU A 1032 27.92 -18.76 -35.62
N ALA A 1033 27.87 -18.09 -34.46
CA ALA A 1033 28.45 -18.61 -33.22
C ALA A 1033 27.76 -19.90 -32.74
N GLU A 1034 26.42 -19.96 -32.79
CA GLU A 1034 25.65 -21.15 -32.38
C GLU A 1034 25.81 -22.31 -33.38
N ALA A 1035 25.78 -22.03 -34.69
CA ALA A 1035 26.08 -23.02 -35.72
C ALA A 1035 27.47 -23.65 -35.52
N GLN A 1036 28.48 -22.85 -35.13
CA GLN A 1036 29.82 -23.35 -34.79
C GLN A 1036 29.86 -24.14 -33.47
N ARG A 1037 28.96 -23.88 -32.51
CA ARG A 1037 28.82 -24.69 -31.30
C ARG A 1037 28.25 -26.06 -31.66
N LEU A 1038 27.16 -26.09 -32.42
CA LEU A 1038 26.48 -27.30 -32.87
C LEU A 1038 27.34 -28.17 -33.76
N GLN A 1039 28.08 -27.57 -34.71
CA GLN A 1039 29.06 -28.28 -35.56
C GLN A 1039 30.12 -29.03 -34.74
N ARG A 1040 30.46 -28.56 -33.54
CA ARG A 1040 31.40 -29.24 -32.63
C ARG A 1040 30.73 -30.27 -31.72
N GLU A 1041 29.54 -29.99 -31.23
CA GLU A 1041 28.81 -30.88 -30.31
C GLU A 1041 28.28 -32.15 -31.02
N TYR A 1042 27.75 -32.00 -32.24
CA TYR A 1042 27.11 -33.08 -32.98
C TYR A 1042 28.00 -33.74 -34.05
N ALA A 1043 29.29 -33.39 -34.09
CA ALA A 1043 30.29 -33.88 -35.07
C ALA A 1043 30.42 -35.41 -35.17
N SER A 1044 30.03 -36.15 -34.12
CA SER A 1044 30.03 -37.61 -34.07
C SER A 1044 28.74 -38.27 -34.59
N GLN A 1045 27.71 -37.49 -34.92
CA GLN A 1045 26.37 -37.95 -35.27
C GLN A 1045 25.91 -37.46 -36.65
N ILE A 1046 26.20 -36.21 -37.00
CA ILE A 1046 25.82 -35.58 -38.27
C ILE A 1046 26.86 -34.55 -38.70
N HIS A 1047 27.09 -34.46 -40.00
CA HIS A 1047 28.00 -33.49 -40.61
C HIS A 1047 27.27 -32.15 -40.81
N ILE A 1048 27.68 -31.09 -40.10
CA ILE A 1048 27.05 -29.76 -40.19
C ILE A 1048 27.93 -28.83 -41.03
N LEU A 1049 27.37 -28.32 -42.13
CA LEU A 1049 27.94 -27.23 -42.94
C LEU A 1049 27.33 -25.90 -42.48
N ILE A 1050 28.14 -24.85 -42.39
CA ILE A 1050 27.68 -23.51 -42.00
C ILE A 1050 27.71 -22.60 -43.22
N GLY A 1051 26.57 -22.07 -43.64
CA GLY A 1051 26.45 -21.14 -44.75
C GLY A 1051 25.44 -20.03 -44.49
N PHE A 1052 24.98 -19.39 -45.55
CA PHE A 1052 23.87 -18.42 -45.54
C PHE A 1052 23.19 -18.39 -46.90
N GLU A 1053 21.94 -17.93 -46.95
CA GLU A 1053 21.26 -17.61 -48.21
C GLU A 1053 21.48 -16.13 -48.57
N ALA A 1054 21.96 -15.88 -49.79
CA ALA A 1054 22.37 -14.57 -50.26
C ALA A 1054 21.26 -13.88 -51.06
N GLU A 1055 20.82 -12.72 -50.56
CA GLU A 1055 19.79 -11.88 -51.16
C GLU A 1055 20.35 -10.98 -52.28
N PHE A 1056 20.21 -11.40 -53.54
CA PHE A 1056 20.63 -10.57 -54.68
C PHE A 1056 19.50 -9.65 -55.18
N ILE A 1057 19.23 -8.59 -54.41
CA ILE A 1057 18.18 -7.59 -54.72
C ILE A 1057 18.60 -6.68 -55.88
N ARG A 1058 19.90 -6.38 -55.99
CA ARG A 1058 20.54 -5.50 -56.99
C ARG A 1058 22.07 -5.62 -56.92
N PRO A 1059 22.83 -5.20 -57.96
CA PRO A 1059 24.29 -5.40 -58.00
C PRO A 1059 25.11 -4.85 -56.82
N ASN A 1060 24.66 -3.81 -56.09
CA ASN A 1060 25.43 -3.33 -54.92
C ASN A 1060 25.39 -4.30 -53.71
N CYS A 1061 24.41 -5.20 -53.64
CA CYS A 1061 24.34 -6.25 -52.63
C CYS A 1061 25.54 -7.21 -52.69
N ALA A 1062 26.19 -7.34 -53.86
CA ALA A 1062 27.33 -8.24 -54.07
C ALA A 1062 28.50 -7.99 -53.10
N ALA A 1063 28.74 -6.73 -52.72
CA ALA A 1063 29.78 -6.37 -51.76
C ALA A 1063 29.49 -6.92 -50.34
N HIS A 1064 28.23 -6.95 -49.94
CA HIS A 1064 27.80 -7.47 -48.64
C HIS A 1064 27.89 -9.00 -48.61
N VAL A 1065 27.44 -9.68 -49.68
CA VAL A 1065 27.54 -11.14 -49.82
C VAL A 1065 28.99 -11.60 -49.77
N ARG A 1066 29.88 -10.96 -50.55
CA ARG A 1066 31.33 -11.29 -50.54
C ARG A 1066 31.94 -11.15 -49.15
N LYS A 1067 31.64 -10.06 -48.43
CA LYS A 1067 32.11 -9.83 -47.06
C LYS A 1067 31.61 -10.88 -46.05
N LEU A 1068 30.38 -11.38 -46.19
CA LEU A 1068 29.88 -12.48 -45.36
C LEU A 1068 30.55 -13.81 -45.73
N ALA A 1069 30.76 -14.05 -47.03
CA ALA A 1069 31.44 -15.23 -47.55
C ALA A 1069 32.97 -15.24 -47.30
N GLU A 1070 33.58 -14.16 -46.81
CA GLU A 1070 34.96 -14.09 -46.32
C GLU A 1070 35.13 -14.65 -44.90
N HIS A 1071 34.05 -14.77 -44.11
CA HIS A 1071 34.13 -15.17 -42.72
C HIS A 1071 34.62 -16.63 -42.55
N PRO A 1072 35.62 -16.92 -41.70
CA PRO A 1072 36.40 -18.17 -41.76
C PRO A 1072 35.63 -19.45 -41.40
N ILE A 1073 34.45 -19.32 -40.78
CA ILE A 1073 33.59 -20.47 -40.46
C ILE A 1073 32.57 -20.79 -41.56
N VAL A 1074 32.38 -19.88 -42.53
CA VAL A 1074 31.38 -20.02 -43.59
C VAL A 1074 31.94 -20.94 -44.67
N ASP A 1075 31.33 -22.11 -44.80
CA ASP A 1075 31.71 -23.18 -45.70
C ASP A 1075 31.21 -22.91 -47.14
N TYR A 1076 29.99 -22.35 -47.28
CA TYR A 1076 29.39 -21.99 -48.58
C TYR A 1076 28.29 -20.92 -48.43
N PHE A 1077 27.69 -20.50 -49.54
CA PHE A 1077 26.44 -19.73 -49.57
C PHE A 1077 25.58 -20.17 -50.76
N ILE A 1078 24.27 -19.97 -50.66
CA ILE A 1078 23.30 -20.13 -51.76
C ILE A 1078 23.10 -18.76 -52.40
N GLY A 1079 23.13 -18.66 -53.73
CA GLY A 1079 22.75 -17.44 -54.46
C GLY A 1079 21.29 -17.46 -54.85
N SER A 1080 20.50 -16.51 -54.33
CA SER A 1080 19.05 -16.46 -54.49
C SER A 1080 18.53 -15.06 -54.88
N VAL A 1081 17.34 -15.03 -55.46
CA VAL A 1081 16.66 -13.80 -55.93
C VAL A 1081 15.21 -13.81 -55.44
N HIS A 1082 14.96 -13.28 -54.24
CA HIS A 1082 13.59 -13.10 -53.71
C HIS A 1082 12.95 -11.78 -54.15
N TYR A 1083 13.71 -10.84 -54.70
CA TYR A 1083 13.27 -9.49 -55.07
C TYR A 1083 13.41 -9.22 -56.56
N VAL A 1084 12.45 -8.49 -57.15
CA VAL A 1084 12.58 -7.84 -58.47
C VAL A 1084 12.08 -6.40 -58.35
N HIS A 1085 12.76 -5.45 -58.99
CA HIS A 1085 12.48 -4.00 -58.82
C HIS A 1085 12.45 -3.53 -57.36
N SER A 1086 13.31 -4.10 -56.50
CA SER A 1086 13.31 -3.92 -55.03
C SER A 1086 11.98 -4.24 -54.34
N THR A 1087 11.17 -5.15 -54.93
CA THR A 1087 9.92 -5.67 -54.35
C THR A 1087 10.03 -7.19 -54.19
N PRO A 1088 9.75 -7.79 -53.02
CA PRO A 1088 9.82 -9.24 -52.84
C PRO A 1088 8.67 -9.93 -53.60
N ILE A 1089 9.02 -10.88 -54.48
CA ILE A 1089 8.10 -11.51 -55.44
C ILE A 1089 7.43 -12.79 -54.92
N ASP A 1090 8.00 -13.41 -53.90
CA ASP A 1090 7.57 -14.70 -53.33
C ASP A 1090 6.80 -14.54 -52.01
N TYR A 1091 6.80 -13.33 -51.45
CA TYR A 1091 6.17 -13.00 -50.17
C TYR A 1091 4.63 -13.10 -50.21
N ASN A 1092 3.98 -12.38 -51.12
CA ASN A 1092 2.53 -12.49 -51.38
C ASN A 1092 2.15 -12.01 -52.79
N LYS A 1093 0.89 -12.24 -53.19
CA LYS A 1093 0.38 -11.90 -54.53
C LYS A 1093 0.31 -10.40 -54.83
N ASP A 1094 0.11 -9.55 -53.83
CA ASP A 1094 0.02 -8.10 -54.01
C ASP A 1094 1.42 -7.51 -54.30
N MET A 1095 2.45 -8.05 -53.67
CA MET A 1095 3.85 -7.67 -53.93
C MET A 1095 4.37 -8.25 -55.26
N PHE A 1096 3.98 -9.48 -55.61
CA PHE A 1096 4.20 -10.03 -56.96
C PHE A 1096 3.55 -9.17 -58.06
N ALA A 1097 2.29 -8.75 -57.86
CA ALA A 1097 1.60 -7.83 -58.77
C ALA A 1097 2.26 -6.44 -58.82
N THR A 1098 2.78 -5.95 -57.70
CA THR A 1098 3.54 -4.68 -57.63
C THR A 1098 4.85 -4.76 -58.43
N ALA A 1099 5.59 -5.86 -58.31
CA ALA A 1099 6.80 -6.11 -59.11
C ALA A 1099 6.46 -6.22 -60.61
N ARG A 1100 5.41 -6.99 -60.95
CA ARG A 1100 4.89 -7.10 -62.33
C ARG A 1100 4.53 -5.75 -62.92
N ASP A 1101 3.85 -4.89 -62.16
CA ASP A 1101 3.39 -3.59 -62.63
C ASP A 1101 4.52 -2.54 -62.68
N ALA A 1102 5.70 -2.83 -62.12
CA ALA A 1102 6.94 -2.08 -62.32
C ALA A 1102 7.71 -2.52 -63.59
N SER A 1103 7.55 -3.78 -64.03
CA SER A 1103 8.19 -4.32 -65.23
C SER A 1103 7.77 -3.61 -66.53
N SER A 1104 8.69 -3.62 -67.51
CA SER A 1104 8.61 -2.81 -68.74
C SER A 1104 7.31 -2.95 -69.56
N ARG A 1105 6.69 -4.14 -69.58
CA ARG A 1105 5.42 -4.40 -70.30
C ARG A 1105 4.21 -4.56 -69.37
N LYS A 1106 4.40 -4.49 -68.05
CA LYS A 1106 3.41 -4.80 -67.01
C LYS A 1106 2.76 -6.18 -67.13
N THR A 1107 3.50 -7.16 -67.66
CA THR A 1107 3.07 -8.56 -67.79
C THR A 1107 3.98 -9.48 -66.99
N GLU A 1108 3.46 -10.66 -66.62
CA GLU A 1108 4.29 -11.72 -66.02
C GLU A 1108 5.47 -12.09 -66.93
N GLU A 1109 5.32 -12.06 -68.26
CA GLU A 1109 6.44 -12.28 -69.20
C GLU A 1109 7.57 -11.27 -68.95
N SER A 1110 7.26 -9.98 -68.86
CA SER A 1110 8.27 -8.97 -68.55
C SER A 1110 8.86 -9.09 -67.14
N LEU A 1111 8.08 -9.57 -66.16
CA LEU A 1111 8.60 -9.85 -64.81
C LEU A 1111 9.58 -11.03 -64.81
N TYR A 1112 9.30 -12.07 -65.59
CA TYR A 1112 10.22 -13.21 -65.76
C TYR A 1112 11.48 -12.77 -66.53
N GLU A 1113 11.37 -11.92 -67.55
CA GLU A 1113 12.54 -11.33 -68.22
C GLU A 1113 13.43 -10.55 -67.24
N ASP A 1114 12.84 -9.66 -66.44
CA ASP A 1114 13.55 -8.87 -65.43
C ASP A 1114 14.16 -9.78 -64.33
N TYR A 1115 13.45 -10.81 -63.88
CA TYR A 1115 13.93 -11.80 -62.90
C TYR A 1115 15.16 -12.56 -63.42
N TYR A 1116 15.11 -13.11 -64.63
CA TYR A 1116 16.23 -13.86 -65.18
C TYR A 1116 17.40 -12.95 -65.60
N ASP A 1117 17.18 -11.66 -65.89
CA ASP A 1117 18.27 -10.69 -66.04
C ASP A 1117 18.94 -10.36 -64.69
N LEU A 1118 18.17 -10.19 -63.61
CA LEU A 1118 18.73 -10.00 -62.26
C LEU A 1118 19.47 -11.25 -61.75
N GLN A 1119 18.96 -12.45 -62.02
CA GLN A 1119 19.64 -13.72 -61.74
C GLN A 1119 20.92 -13.89 -62.58
N TYR A 1120 20.97 -13.34 -63.80
CA TYR A 1120 22.20 -13.31 -64.61
C TYR A 1120 23.26 -12.38 -64.02
N ASP A 1121 22.85 -11.21 -63.51
CA ASP A 1121 23.72 -10.30 -62.75
C ASP A 1121 24.26 -10.97 -61.48
N MET A 1122 23.41 -11.70 -60.75
CA MET A 1122 23.81 -12.52 -59.60
C MET A 1122 24.88 -13.56 -59.98
N LEU A 1123 24.66 -14.32 -61.05
CA LEU A 1123 25.60 -15.36 -61.51
C LEU A 1123 26.96 -14.76 -61.93
N LYS A 1124 26.99 -13.57 -62.55
CA LYS A 1124 28.24 -12.88 -62.90
C LYS A 1124 28.97 -12.35 -61.66
N GLU A 1125 28.26 -11.68 -60.75
CA GLU A 1125 28.86 -11.02 -59.59
C GLU A 1125 29.26 -11.99 -58.48
N LEU A 1126 28.39 -12.93 -58.11
CA LEU A 1126 28.60 -13.81 -56.96
C LEU A 1126 29.28 -15.12 -57.31
N ARG A 1127 29.05 -15.65 -58.52
CA ARG A 1127 29.48 -16.99 -58.97
C ARG A 1127 29.18 -18.09 -57.92
N PRO A 1128 27.93 -18.20 -57.44
CA PRO A 1128 27.60 -19.06 -56.31
C PRO A 1128 27.74 -20.54 -56.66
N ARG A 1129 28.21 -21.37 -55.72
CA ARG A 1129 28.28 -22.83 -55.95
C ARG A 1129 26.90 -23.46 -56.02
N VAL A 1130 25.91 -22.93 -55.29
CA VAL A 1130 24.51 -23.37 -55.34
C VAL A 1130 23.64 -22.20 -55.76
N VAL A 1131 22.85 -22.39 -56.81
CA VAL A 1131 21.80 -21.47 -57.24
C VAL A 1131 20.50 -21.92 -56.58
N GLY A 1132 19.95 -21.10 -55.68
CA GLY A 1132 18.70 -21.37 -54.98
C GLY A 1132 17.52 -21.37 -55.95
N HIS A 1133 16.55 -22.27 -55.71
CA HIS A 1133 15.20 -22.31 -56.28
C HIS A 1133 15.01 -21.57 -57.62
N PHE A 1134 15.75 -22.03 -58.65
CA PHE A 1134 16.05 -21.27 -59.89
C PHE A 1134 14.85 -20.63 -60.62
N ASP A 1135 13.64 -21.16 -60.46
CA ASP A 1135 12.40 -20.64 -61.09
C ASP A 1135 11.35 -20.14 -60.07
N LEU A 1136 11.79 -19.66 -58.90
CA LEU A 1136 10.98 -19.11 -57.80
C LEU A 1136 9.86 -18.17 -58.27
N VAL A 1137 10.13 -17.36 -59.29
CA VAL A 1137 9.19 -16.37 -59.86
C VAL A 1137 7.83 -16.97 -60.28
N ARG A 1138 7.73 -18.29 -60.49
CA ARG A 1138 6.44 -18.96 -60.75
C ARG A 1138 5.55 -19.16 -59.52
N LEU A 1139 6.06 -19.01 -58.29
CA LEU A 1139 5.33 -19.30 -57.06
C LEU A 1139 4.00 -18.54 -56.94
N MET A 1140 4.04 -17.23 -57.17
CA MET A 1140 2.87 -16.34 -57.02
C MET A 1140 2.09 -16.11 -58.32
N SER A 1141 2.56 -16.69 -59.43
CA SER A 1141 1.98 -16.54 -60.77
C SER A 1141 0.50 -16.93 -60.84
N GLU A 1142 -0.19 -16.38 -61.84
CA GLU A 1142 -1.54 -16.78 -62.23
C GLU A 1142 -1.58 -18.20 -62.84
N ASP A 1143 -0.47 -18.67 -63.42
CA ASP A 1143 -0.30 -20.05 -63.91
C ASP A 1143 1.13 -20.58 -63.64
N PRO A 1144 1.39 -21.14 -62.44
CA PRO A 1144 2.68 -21.69 -62.06
C PRO A 1144 3.15 -22.92 -62.86
N ALA A 1145 2.32 -23.45 -63.76
CA ALA A 1145 2.59 -24.61 -64.61
C ALA A 1145 2.81 -24.22 -66.10
N ARG A 1146 2.80 -22.92 -66.41
CA ARG A 1146 2.92 -22.40 -67.78
C ARG A 1146 4.21 -22.83 -68.46
N ASP A 1147 4.09 -23.25 -69.72
CA ASP A 1147 5.25 -23.57 -70.55
C ASP A 1147 5.97 -22.29 -71.03
N VAL A 1148 6.95 -21.83 -70.23
CA VAL A 1148 7.74 -20.63 -70.52
C VAL A 1148 8.57 -20.71 -71.81
N ARG A 1149 8.67 -21.88 -72.47
CA ARG A 1149 9.28 -22.01 -73.81
C ARG A 1149 8.49 -21.24 -74.89
N GLN A 1150 7.23 -20.94 -74.63
CA GLN A 1150 6.38 -20.11 -75.50
C GLN A 1150 6.80 -18.62 -75.44
N TRP A 1151 7.35 -18.17 -74.31
CA TRP A 1151 7.91 -16.83 -74.10
C TRP A 1151 9.39 -16.81 -74.50
N LYS A 1152 9.67 -16.58 -75.79
CA LYS A 1152 11.05 -16.63 -76.33
C LYS A 1152 12.05 -15.80 -75.53
N GLY A 1153 11.69 -14.55 -75.19
CA GLY A 1153 12.55 -13.64 -74.43
C GLY A 1153 12.85 -14.10 -73.00
N VAL A 1154 11.98 -14.93 -72.40
CA VAL A 1154 12.19 -15.59 -71.10
C VAL A 1154 13.03 -16.85 -71.28
N TRP A 1155 12.71 -17.68 -72.26
CA TRP A 1155 13.42 -18.95 -72.51
C TRP A 1155 14.88 -18.75 -72.92
N GLU A 1156 15.17 -17.75 -73.75
CA GLU A 1156 16.56 -17.38 -74.12
C GLU A 1156 17.38 -16.94 -72.90
N ARG A 1157 16.75 -16.28 -71.91
CA ARG A 1157 17.38 -15.89 -70.63
C ARG A 1157 17.59 -17.08 -69.71
N ILE A 1158 16.62 -18.00 -69.62
CA ILE A 1158 16.79 -19.27 -68.91
C ILE A 1158 17.99 -20.04 -69.47
N LEU A 1159 18.05 -20.24 -70.79
CA LEU A 1159 19.17 -20.94 -71.46
C LEU A 1159 20.51 -20.26 -71.20
N ARG A 1160 20.58 -18.92 -71.28
CA ARG A 1160 21.78 -18.13 -70.95
C ARG A 1160 22.22 -18.35 -69.50
N ASN A 1161 21.28 -18.32 -68.56
CA ASN A 1161 21.58 -18.46 -67.12
C ASN A 1161 22.04 -19.87 -66.78
N LEU A 1162 21.38 -20.90 -67.34
CA LEU A 1162 21.80 -22.29 -67.22
C LEU A 1162 23.20 -22.50 -67.81
N ALA A 1163 23.48 -21.96 -69.01
CA ALA A 1163 24.81 -22.06 -69.62
C ALA A 1163 25.91 -21.42 -68.75
N LEU A 1164 25.67 -20.22 -68.21
CA LEU A 1164 26.63 -19.56 -67.31
C LEU A 1164 26.80 -20.31 -65.98
N ALA A 1165 25.72 -20.80 -65.38
CA ALA A 1165 25.81 -21.63 -64.18
C ALA A 1165 26.63 -22.91 -64.44
N ARG A 1166 26.49 -23.53 -65.63
CA ARG A 1166 27.27 -24.70 -66.03
C ARG A 1166 28.75 -24.39 -66.25
N GLU A 1167 29.06 -23.26 -66.89
CA GLU A 1167 30.43 -22.76 -67.11
C GLU A 1167 31.17 -22.54 -65.78
N GLN A 1168 30.43 -22.11 -64.74
CA GLN A 1168 30.95 -21.88 -63.39
C GLN A 1168 31.02 -23.16 -62.53
N ASP A 1169 30.63 -24.32 -63.06
CA ASP A 1169 30.38 -25.58 -62.34
C ASP A 1169 29.44 -25.43 -61.12
N GLY A 1170 28.53 -24.45 -61.19
CA GLY A 1170 27.46 -24.26 -60.22
C GLY A 1170 26.46 -25.42 -60.24
N TRP A 1171 25.77 -25.61 -59.12
CA TRP A 1171 24.73 -26.62 -58.94
C TRP A 1171 23.37 -25.92 -58.87
N LEU A 1172 22.33 -26.51 -59.46
CA LEU A 1172 20.96 -26.07 -59.19
C LEU A 1172 20.43 -26.76 -57.93
N GLU A 1173 19.79 -25.97 -57.08
CA GLU A 1173 19.04 -26.49 -55.93
C GLU A 1173 17.73 -27.16 -56.39
N VAL A 1174 17.55 -28.43 -56.02
CA VAL A 1174 16.28 -29.15 -56.11
C VAL A 1174 15.54 -28.98 -54.80
N ASN A 1175 14.65 -28.00 -54.76
CA ASN A 1175 14.04 -27.52 -53.53
C ASN A 1175 12.60 -28.04 -53.36
N SER A 1176 12.40 -28.91 -52.36
CA SER A 1176 11.11 -29.51 -52.06
C SER A 1176 10.08 -28.54 -51.48
N ALA A 1177 10.47 -27.32 -51.10
CA ALA A 1177 9.55 -26.29 -50.63
C ALA A 1177 8.52 -25.89 -51.69
N GLY A 1178 8.81 -26.03 -53.00
CA GLY A 1178 7.80 -25.81 -54.04
C GLY A 1178 6.56 -26.70 -53.82
N LEU A 1179 6.78 -27.97 -53.47
CA LEU A 1179 5.74 -28.94 -53.16
C LEU A 1179 5.00 -28.63 -51.84
N ARG A 1180 5.66 -27.95 -50.89
CA ARG A 1180 5.07 -27.49 -49.62
C ARG A 1180 4.28 -26.19 -49.79
N LYS A 1181 4.76 -25.28 -50.64
CA LYS A 1181 4.16 -23.99 -51.02
C LYS A 1181 3.01 -24.14 -52.04
N GLY A 1182 2.74 -25.37 -52.52
CA GLY A 1182 1.53 -25.73 -53.27
C GLY A 1182 1.73 -26.04 -54.77
N LEU A 1183 2.98 -26.02 -55.26
CA LEU A 1183 3.30 -26.35 -56.64
C LEU A 1183 3.24 -27.87 -56.90
N ALA A 1184 2.99 -28.25 -58.17
CA ALA A 1184 2.93 -29.65 -58.57
C ALA A 1184 4.30 -30.35 -58.59
N GLU A 1185 5.36 -29.59 -58.91
CA GLU A 1185 6.76 -30.01 -59.01
C GLU A 1185 7.65 -29.10 -58.12
N PRO A 1186 8.78 -29.61 -57.58
CA PRO A 1186 9.75 -28.79 -56.84
C PRO A 1186 10.40 -27.74 -57.75
N TYR A 1187 11.18 -26.82 -57.18
CA TYR A 1187 12.06 -25.94 -57.96
C TYR A 1187 13.36 -26.71 -58.31
N PRO A 1188 13.96 -26.55 -59.50
CA PRO A 1188 13.35 -26.05 -60.73
C PRO A 1188 12.30 -27.04 -61.29
N GLY A 1189 11.28 -26.51 -61.96
CA GLY A 1189 10.26 -27.31 -62.65
C GLY A 1189 10.80 -28.04 -63.89
N ARG A 1190 10.07 -29.06 -64.35
CA ARG A 1190 10.55 -30.08 -65.29
C ARG A 1190 11.23 -29.54 -66.54
N ILE A 1191 10.62 -28.56 -67.20
CA ILE A 1191 11.14 -28.03 -68.47
C ILE A 1191 12.52 -27.35 -68.32
N ILE A 1192 12.85 -26.84 -67.14
CA ILE A 1192 14.18 -26.28 -66.81
C ILE A 1192 15.13 -27.40 -66.35
N ALA A 1193 14.64 -28.34 -65.52
CA ALA A 1193 15.42 -29.48 -65.06
C ALA A 1193 15.91 -30.38 -66.21
N GLU A 1194 15.04 -30.67 -67.20
CA GLU A 1194 15.38 -31.42 -68.40
C GLU A 1194 16.47 -30.73 -69.24
N GLU A 1195 16.49 -29.40 -69.28
CA GLU A 1195 17.50 -28.63 -70.03
C GLU A 1195 18.84 -28.58 -69.29
N TRP A 1196 18.81 -28.42 -67.96
CA TRP A 1196 20.00 -28.51 -67.12
C TRP A 1196 20.69 -29.88 -67.21
N ILE A 1197 19.92 -30.97 -67.33
CA ILE A 1197 20.45 -32.32 -67.56
C ILE A 1197 21.14 -32.44 -68.93
N LYS A 1198 20.60 -31.85 -70.00
CA LYS A 1198 21.25 -31.83 -71.33
C LYS A 1198 22.60 -31.09 -71.32
N LEU A 1199 22.73 -30.07 -70.47
CA LEU A 1199 23.98 -29.33 -70.25
C LEU A 1199 24.98 -30.09 -69.35
N GLY A 1200 24.66 -31.31 -68.90
CA GLY A 1200 25.51 -32.09 -67.99
C GLY A 1200 25.65 -31.42 -66.63
N GLY A 1201 24.59 -30.76 -66.15
CA GLY A 1201 24.54 -30.02 -64.90
C GLY A 1201 24.39 -30.88 -63.65
N LYS A 1202 24.86 -30.38 -62.51
CA LYS A 1202 24.77 -31.01 -61.19
C LYS A 1202 23.57 -30.48 -60.41
N PHE A 1203 22.91 -31.35 -59.65
CA PHE A 1203 21.82 -30.97 -58.73
C PHE A 1203 22.28 -31.13 -57.28
N THR A 1204 21.82 -30.24 -56.39
CA THR A 1204 21.85 -30.44 -54.93
C THR A 1204 20.42 -30.49 -54.38
N PHE A 1205 20.21 -30.91 -53.12
CA PHE A 1205 18.89 -31.28 -52.60
C PHE A 1205 18.56 -30.47 -51.33
N CYS A 1206 17.35 -29.89 -51.24
CA CYS A 1206 16.98 -28.97 -50.15
C CYS A 1206 15.51 -29.09 -49.73
N ASP A 1207 15.18 -28.77 -48.48
CA ASP A 1207 13.81 -28.58 -47.97
C ASP A 1207 13.41 -27.11 -47.73
N ASP A 1208 14.33 -26.14 -47.67
CA ASP A 1208 14.04 -24.76 -47.24
C ASP A 1208 13.25 -24.78 -45.89
N SER A 1209 13.72 -25.62 -44.95
CA SER A 1209 12.95 -25.94 -43.74
C SER A 1209 12.98 -24.82 -42.70
N HIS A 1210 11.93 -23.99 -42.71
CA HIS A 1210 11.69 -22.90 -41.75
C HIS A 1210 11.23 -23.39 -40.34
N GLY A 1211 11.74 -24.53 -39.87
CA GLY A 1211 11.43 -25.15 -38.57
C GLY A 1211 11.32 -26.67 -38.63
N ILE A 1212 11.25 -27.32 -37.46
CA ILE A 1212 11.32 -28.79 -37.29
C ILE A 1212 10.29 -29.51 -38.17
N ALA A 1213 9.04 -29.03 -38.17
CA ALA A 1213 7.94 -29.63 -38.93
C ALA A 1213 8.06 -29.49 -40.47
N GLN A 1214 9.12 -28.87 -40.98
CA GLN A 1214 9.40 -28.70 -42.42
C GLN A 1214 10.60 -29.51 -42.91
N VAL A 1215 11.48 -29.97 -42.01
CA VAL A 1215 12.65 -30.80 -42.34
C VAL A 1215 12.18 -32.07 -43.06
N ALA A 1216 12.88 -32.44 -44.13
CA ALA A 1216 12.58 -33.61 -44.99
C ALA A 1216 11.18 -33.62 -45.65
N THR A 1217 10.41 -32.52 -45.58
CA THR A 1217 9.03 -32.53 -46.12
C THR A 1217 9.00 -32.70 -47.63
N ASN A 1218 8.11 -33.57 -48.10
CA ASN A 1218 7.98 -34.03 -49.49
C ASN A 1218 9.22 -34.74 -50.09
N TYR A 1219 10.24 -35.13 -49.30
CA TYR A 1219 11.48 -35.71 -49.84
C TYR A 1219 11.27 -36.90 -50.80
N ALA A 1220 10.44 -37.88 -50.43
CA ALA A 1220 10.13 -39.02 -51.31
C ALA A 1220 9.47 -38.61 -52.65
N ARG A 1221 8.69 -37.50 -52.68
CA ARG A 1221 8.13 -36.95 -53.94
C ARG A 1221 9.20 -36.29 -54.79
N THR A 1222 10.13 -35.55 -54.16
CA THR A 1222 11.26 -34.92 -54.86
C THR A 1222 12.26 -35.94 -55.39
N VAL A 1223 12.51 -37.04 -54.66
CA VAL A 1223 13.29 -38.19 -55.15
C VAL A 1223 12.60 -38.83 -56.34
N THR A 1224 11.30 -39.12 -56.26
CA THR A 1224 10.51 -39.67 -57.38
C THR A 1224 10.53 -38.74 -58.61
N TYR A 1225 10.52 -37.42 -58.40
CA TYR A 1225 10.67 -36.43 -59.47
C TYR A 1225 12.04 -36.53 -60.17
N LEU A 1226 13.14 -36.61 -59.41
CA LEU A 1226 14.50 -36.75 -59.96
C LEU A 1226 14.72 -38.09 -60.67
N GLU A 1227 14.20 -39.20 -60.11
CA GLU A 1227 14.18 -40.50 -60.78
C GLU A 1227 13.42 -40.43 -62.12
N SER A 1228 12.28 -39.72 -62.16
CA SER A 1228 11.49 -39.50 -63.40
C SER A 1228 12.19 -38.60 -64.45
N LEU A 1229 13.33 -38.01 -64.12
CA LEU A 1229 14.21 -37.24 -65.00
C LEU A 1229 15.46 -38.03 -65.40
N GLY A 1230 15.66 -39.24 -64.90
CA GLY A 1230 16.87 -40.06 -65.13
C GLY A 1230 18.09 -39.63 -64.30
N VAL A 1231 17.88 -38.82 -63.26
CA VAL A 1231 18.95 -38.43 -62.31
C VAL A 1231 19.22 -39.61 -61.38
N ASN A 1232 20.49 -39.99 -61.22
CA ASN A 1232 20.90 -41.12 -60.36
C ASN A 1232 21.56 -40.68 -59.04
N GLU A 1233 22.13 -39.48 -59.01
CA GLU A 1233 22.86 -38.91 -57.88
C GLU A 1233 22.64 -37.39 -57.76
N VAL A 1234 22.80 -36.86 -56.55
CA VAL A 1234 22.83 -35.43 -56.23
C VAL A 1234 24.12 -35.10 -55.48
N TRP A 1235 24.49 -33.83 -55.45
CA TRP A 1235 25.78 -33.33 -54.97
C TRP A 1235 25.62 -32.55 -53.67
N CYS A 1236 26.53 -32.79 -52.72
CA CYS A 1236 26.64 -32.03 -51.48
C CYS A 1236 28.11 -31.71 -51.18
N LEU A 1237 28.34 -30.83 -50.20
CA LEU A 1237 29.67 -30.52 -49.71
C LEU A 1237 30.01 -31.38 -48.48
N LYS A 1238 31.28 -31.72 -48.34
CA LYS A 1238 31.85 -32.36 -47.16
C LYS A 1238 33.02 -31.52 -46.68
N ARG A 1239 32.98 -31.14 -45.41
CA ARG A 1239 33.96 -30.23 -44.79
C ARG A 1239 35.10 -31.03 -44.18
N THR A 1240 36.32 -30.78 -44.60
CA THR A 1240 37.54 -31.34 -44.00
C THR A 1240 38.25 -30.32 -43.13
N LEU A 1241 38.66 -30.76 -41.93
CA LEU A 1241 39.33 -29.92 -40.95
C LEU A 1241 40.82 -29.85 -41.27
N ASN A 1242 41.29 -28.67 -41.65
CA ASN A 1242 42.71 -28.37 -41.80
C ASN A 1242 43.42 -28.57 -40.45
N SER A 1243 44.21 -29.63 -40.33
CA SER A 1243 44.90 -30.02 -39.08
C SER A 1243 46.16 -29.19 -38.82
N GLY A 1244 46.04 -27.86 -38.92
CA GLY A 1244 47.10 -26.88 -38.76
C GLY A 1244 46.72 -25.77 -37.78
N VAL A 1245 47.66 -25.48 -36.88
CA VAL A 1245 47.78 -24.37 -35.91
C VAL A 1245 46.65 -23.32 -35.86
N ASP A 1246 46.17 -23.06 -34.63
CA ASP A 1246 45.37 -21.91 -34.20
C ASP A 1246 43.97 -21.69 -34.80
N GLY A 1247 43.37 -22.71 -35.44
CA GLY A 1247 41.91 -22.86 -35.57
C GLY A 1247 41.14 -21.75 -36.30
N THR A 1248 41.87 -20.86 -36.98
CA THR A 1248 41.39 -19.64 -37.64
C THR A 1248 41.47 -19.73 -39.17
N ALA A 1249 42.16 -20.77 -39.68
CA ALA A 1249 42.13 -21.10 -41.10
C ALA A 1249 40.73 -21.59 -41.51
N ARG A 1250 40.24 -21.09 -42.65
CA ARG A 1250 39.01 -21.58 -43.28
C ARG A 1250 39.14 -23.09 -43.56
N ALA A 1251 38.06 -23.84 -43.36
CA ALA A 1251 38.04 -25.27 -43.67
C ALA A 1251 38.10 -25.51 -45.19
N THR A 1252 38.61 -26.66 -45.60
CA THR A 1252 38.44 -27.17 -46.96
C THR A 1252 37.06 -27.80 -47.10
N VAL A 1253 36.46 -27.66 -48.28
CA VAL A 1253 35.22 -28.33 -48.65
C VAL A 1253 35.43 -29.15 -49.92
N GLU A 1254 35.05 -30.42 -49.86
CA GLU A 1254 35.12 -31.42 -50.91
C GLU A 1254 33.72 -31.60 -51.53
N GLU A 1255 33.65 -31.74 -52.85
CA GLU A 1255 32.42 -32.13 -53.54
C GLU A 1255 32.20 -33.64 -53.38
N VAL A 1256 30.99 -34.05 -52.98
CA VAL A 1256 30.61 -35.46 -52.78
C VAL A 1256 29.28 -35.71 -53.49
N SER A 1257 29.23 -36.74 -54.35
CA SER A 1257 27.96 -37.21 -54.89
C SER A 1257 27.31 -38.25 -53.97
N VAL A 1258 25.98 -38.26 -53.95
CA VAL A 1258 25.13 -39.09 -53.11
C VAL A 1258 24.06 -39.72 -54.00
N PRO A 1259 24.00 -41.06 -54.13
CA PRO A 1259 23.03 -41.72 -55.00
C PRO A 1259 21.62 -41.60 -54.43
N LEU A 1260 20.61 -41.48 -55.31
CA LEU A 1260 19.21 -41.38 -54.88
C LEU A 1260 18.71 -42.61 -54.10
N SER A 1261 19.36 -43.77 -54.26
CA SER A 1261 19.09 -44.96 -53.44
C SER A 1261 19.33 -44.72 -51.94
N ALA A 1262 20.34 -43.93 -51.57
CA ALA A 1262 20.61 -43.57 -50.18
C ALA A 1262 19.52 -42.66 -49.60
N PHE A 1263 18.83 -41.88 -50.44
CA PHE A 1263 17.62 -41.16 -50.04
C PHE A 1263 16.45 -42.14 -49.86
N ARG A 1264 16.21 -43.08 -50.79
CA ARG A 1264 15.16 -44.11 -50.66
C ARG A 1264 15.32 -45.01 -49.43
N GLU A 1265 16.55 -45.27 -48.97
CA GLU A 1265 16.82 -46.02 -47.73
C GLU A 1265 16.30 -45.31 -46.46
N ASN A 1266 16.21 -43.98 -46.47
CA ASN A 1266 15.79 -43.17 -45.31
C ASN A 1266 14.41 -42.51 -45.52
N PHE A 1267 14.01 -42.32 -46.79
CA PHE A 1267 12.78 -41.66 -47.25
C PHE A 1267 12.12 -42.51 -48.38
N PRO A 1268 11.56 -43.70 -48.04
CA PRO A 1268 11.01 -44.64 -49.01
C PRO A 1268 9.82 -44.09 -49.80
#